data_AF-A0A839QHK0-F1
#
_entry.id   AF-A0A839QHK0-F1
#
_cell.length_a   1.000
_cell.length_b   1.000
_cell.length_c   1.000
_cell.angle_alpha   90.00
_cell.angle_beta   90.00
_cell.angle_gamma   90.00
#
_symmetry.space_group_name_H-M   'P 1'
#
loop_
_entity.id
_entity.type
_entity.pdbx_description
1 polymer ?
#
loop_
_entity_poly.entity_id
_entity_poly.type
_entity_poly.pdbx_seq_one_letter_code
_entity_poly.pdbx_strand_id
1 'polypeptide(L)'
;MWLLLAVVCLLIGLLIGWGQGRNGQGATNRLKLELAKAWQQGFDAASASAGAKSTTPGFPPPNRPEPQPVSARQGTAQDLHGPANFGTTDAGSPMVSVPFDPVLVTASPTPVWVLPPAAQRPALSPEQRTLRNINITLYVAALMVVAASSLIIGLVFPALVKVLGLGLLTVAFYTGGLLMHAKSSRLRPAAVAFAGTGLALIPITALAYYLLLGKDSGASWFGGSLVGTAAFIFACSRMKSRVLAALSTVFLVSTAWSGGAVLNRGLIWYFIFSMIVASGLTLLAARRPRWLHSIYLESFTAAHRFLVPATVAAALLSFKVLTAAEYLWVFTAAAVYYTVAFFQAGPAERRIHLMAIRLSGTLALSALLSHFEVGNEMAFRVTACFVLAQQLTVLAARRRYMGLAGMDESKLAAETKIVLGVTALLVLAGGERWIAGDQSAWAVADLNWSILALLLTAACATRVLGAKLRWMPLLAALPVVVEPFNGAPGRQGLVLIAAIILAWWAVRRVDPVLRGQVGLAMRALTPITAAALVGWLAAGATFAPSMVGGRDASVGSLVLQAAGVGFILMTILQLLVSASRLSPYRANTSVGQKSVVAFVPEAVMLAVGSLTATAVLGLLIGAGGVFDFNGRTEPEWLLMPWARLMAIVLLIALFVAATIVLGTHWHEREPASNTSRDLDWVDPRGSAAGMARLVAHFIGLLGIAFVLPVLALIEPDWLLIAGASVALVYVGGRISAPGRPQVKGWYAILAQLLFTGSALRLADMWGADAHGRMALAAFTLALAQSFRFWFKNGSLGFGGIGLRREMGWLTQGVLLMLPVSYVAFAGTQVDQAALLVQGLCLSGFSLGWWLRGDSAPHLGLHKMASLGVGLGVLILVVTPVWEPGLRDGGWLPKPLWDSVVATLLCTALATALLKAEASAIGGVGYRGLRAFFVTVFAGTILVLQISGSSSWMLLAYLLGALAFAVFSATTGRAILVSGTVLLTVPAALAAISWWHEALQLRWTEPADSVAGLSTAAAVLFIAGLAGGRFHAPIMSLKGIGSVHQGWCNAHARILHLGALLILGMAGLIGATSFGTWAYTGCILLVVAAFAAGWTEFPVSLRETGMEAALLVAAASAQRGWTVYRDGIDLFWGTQYWVVILALFAGYEFMRRRGARATVLLGASAGLLSLGAIAGWTPGRQLWILLAYTGLLAAGLLLNRRTFVIWGAVGSGLMVLWFLRGYTFLLLFVLAGGLIAVALWRLARMGKRQPPQHTGAPAAPVPEAAALVTPPPPPPGR
;
A
#
# COMPACT_ATOMS: atom_id res chain seq x y z
N MET A 1 10.36 20.49 -39.38
CA MET A 1 10.98 19.60 -40.38
C MET A 1 11.62 18.35 -39.77
N TRP A 2 12.56 18.47 -38.82
CA TRP A 2 13.22 17.32 -38.15
C TRP A 2 12.28 16.40 -37.34
N LEU A 3 11.25 16.97 -36.69
CA LEU A 3 10.22 16.20 -35.98
C LEU A 3 9.35 15.37 -36.93
N LEU A 4 9.08 15.90 -38.12
CA LEU A 4 8.34 15.22 -39.19
C LEU A 4 9.18 14.11 -39.81
N LEU A 5 10.49 14.33 -39.97
CA LEU A 5 11.44 13.31 -40.41
C LEU A 5 11.54 12.13 -39.42
N ALA A 6 11.58 12.42 -38.10
CA ALA A 6 11.63 11.39 -37.06
C ALA A 6 10.33 10.57 -36.99
N VAL A 7 9.17 11.22 -37.13
CA VAL A 7 7.85 10.56 -37.18
C VAL A 7 7.69 9.72 -38.45
N VAL A 8 8.17 10.20 -39.60
CA VAL A 8 8.16 9.45 -40.87
C VAL A 8 9.12 8.24 -40.81
N CYS A 9 10.31 8.38 -40.23
CA CYS A 9 11.23 7.24 -40.01
C CYS A 9 10.63 6.18 -39.06
N LEU A 10 9.91 6.61 -38.01
CA LEU A 10 9.20 5.70 -37.10
C LEU A 10 8.01 5.01 -37.77
N LEU A 11 7.25 5.72 -38.62
CA LEU A 11 6.14 5.15 -39.41
C LEU A 11 6.63 4.17 -40.48
N ILE A 12 7.74 4.47 -41.15
CA ILE A 12 8.39 3.55 -42.11
C ILE A 12 8.90 2.30 -41.38
N GLY A 13 9.48 2.44 -40.19
CA GLY A 13 9.88 1.30 -39.34
C GLY A 13 8.68 0.44 -38.88
N LEU A 14 7.55 1.07 -38.54
CA LEU A 14 6.29 0.40 -38.20
C LEU A 14 5.67 -0.33 -39.40
N LEU A 15 5.68 0.28 -40.59
CA LEU A 15 5.12 -0.30 -41.82
C LEU A 15 5.99 -1.45 -42.37
N ILE A 16 7.32 -1.33 -42.32
CA ILE A 16 8.24 -2.43 -42.67
C ILE A 16 8.09 -3.60 -41.68
N GLY A 17 7.94 -3.30 -40.38
CA GLY A 17 7.68 -4.31 -39.35
C GLY A 17 6.31 -4.99 -39.47
N TRP A 18 5.29 -4.25 -39.93
CA TRP A 18 3.95 -4.78 -40.20
C TRP A 18 3.90 -5.64 -41.46
N GLY A 19 4.59 -5.22 -42.54
CA GLY A 19 4.70 -5.95 -43.80
C GLY A 19 5.45 -7.29 -43.67
N GLN A 20 6.56 -7.33 -42.92
CA GLN A 20 7.28 -8.58 -42.65
C GLN A 20 6.50 -9.53 -41.73
N GLY A 21 5.60 -9.00 -40.89
CA GLY A 21 4.71 -9.79 -40.02
C GLY A 21 3.63 -10.59 -40.76
N ARG A 22 3.30 -10.20 -41.99
CA ARG A 22 2.24 -10.84 -42.80
C ARG A 22 2.74 -12.07 -43.55
N ASN A 23 4.01 -12.09 -43.96
CA ASN A 23 4.62 -13.22 -44.68
C ASN A 23 5.07 -14.37 -43.77
N GLY A 24 5.30 -14.13 -42.48
CA GLY A 24 5.71 -15.16 -41.51
C GLY A 24 4.58 -16.07 -40.98
N GLN A 25 3.31 -15.62 -41.04
CA GLN A 25 2.18 -16.38 -40.49
C GLN A 25 1.76 -17.58 -41.37
N GLY A 26 1.96 -17.49 -42.69
CA GLY A 26 1.63 -18.58 -43.63
C GLY A 26 2.56 -19.80 -43.50
N ALA A 27 3.86 -19.57 -43.27
CA ALA A 27 4.85 -20.63 -43.16
C ALA A 27 4.71 -21.46 -41.87
N THR A 28 4.45 -20.81 -40.73
CA THR A 28 4.27 -21.51 -39.44
C THR A 28 2.98 -22.31 -39.33
N ASN A 29 1.91 -21.90 -40.01
CA ASN A 29 0.66 -22.65 -40.03
C ASN A 29 0.75 -23.88 -40.94
N ARG A 30 1.45 -23.81 -42.08
CA ARG A 30 1.76 -24.98 -42.90
C ARG A 30 2.63 -25.98 -42.14
N LEU A 31 3.68 -25.53 -41.46
CA LEU A 31 4.59 -26.40 -40.73
C LEU A 31 3.92 -27.10 -39.54
N LYS A 32 2.97 -26.44 -38.86
CA LYS A 32 2.13 -27.07 -37.82
C LYS A 32 1.13 -28.07 -38.38
N LEU A 33 0.55 -27.79 -39.56
CA LEU A 33 -0.37 -28.70 -40.23
C LEU A 33 0.37 -29.94 -40.75
N GLU A 34 1.60 -29.77 -41.27
CA GLU A 34 2.48 -30.85 -41.71
C GLU A 34 2.95 -31.71 -40.54
N LEU A 35 3.32 -31.10 -39.39
CA LEU A 35 3.67 -31.84 -38.18
C LEU A 35 2.49 -32.61 -37.59
N ALA A 36 1.28 -32.02 -37.63
CA ALA A 36 0.07 -32.69 -37.19
C ALA A 36 -0.29 -33.88 -38.10
N LYS A 37 -0.12 -33.72 -39.42
CA LYS A 37 -0.29 -34.82 -40.38
C LYS A 37 0.75 -35.93 -40.19
N ALA A 38 2.02 -35.58 -39.98
CA ALA A 38 3.10 -36.55 -39.73
C ALA A 38 2.89 -37.31 -38.41
N TRP A 39 2.40 -36.63 -37.37
CA TRP A 39 2.05 -37.27 -36.09
C TRP A 39 0.86 -38.22 -36.24
N GLN A 40 -0.19 -37.81 -36.96
CA GLN A 40 -1.36 -38.64 -37.24
C GLN A 40 -0.98 -39.88 -38.06
N GLN A 41 -0.15 -39.72 -39.10
CA GLN A 41 0.36 -40.83 -39.91
C GLN A 41 1.23 -41.80 -39.10
N GLY A 42 2.03 -41.30 -38.15
CA GLY A 42 2.79 -42.15 -37.23
C GLY A 42 1.89 -42.92 -36.26
N PHE A 43 0.81 -42.31 -35.79
CA PHE A 43 -0.20 -42.96 -34.93
C PHE A 43 -1.00 -44.01 -35.69
N ASP A 44 -1.39 -43.73 -36.93
CA ASP A 44 -2.13 -44.65 -37.81
C ASP A 44 -1.24 -45.85 -38.23
N ALA A 45 0.05 -45.62 -38.49
CA ALA A 45 1.01 -46.71 -38.76
C ALA A 45 1.29 -47.58 -37.51
N ALA A 46 1.32 -46.99 -36.32
CA ALA A 46 1.48 -47.71 -35.05
C ALA A 46 0.24 -48.54 -34.70
N SER A 47 -0.96 -48.04 -35.00
CA SER A 47 -2.21 -48.78 -34.79
C SER A 47 -2.46 -49.86 -35.84
N ALA A 48 -2.05 -49.65 -37.10
CA ALA A 48 -2.06 -50.68 -38.14
C ALA A 48 -1.07 -51.83 -37.85
N SER A 49 0.10 -51.54 -37.27
CA SER A 49 1.06 -52.57 -36.84
C SER A 49 0.65 -53.30 -35.56
N ALA A 50 -0.11 -52.64 -34.66
CA ALA A 50 -0.74 -53.28 -33.50
C ALA A 50 -1.94 -54.17 -33.88
N GLY A 51 -2.61 -53.90 -34.99
CA GLY A 51 -3.74 -54.72 -35.50
C GLY A 51 -3.35 -56.00 -36.25
N ALA A 52 -2.06 -56.19 -36.59
CA ALA A 52 -1.60 -57.31 -37.41
C ALA A 52 -1.11 -58.55 -36.62
N LYS A 53 -1.24 -58.57 -35.29
CA LYS A 53 -0.91 -59.75 -34.45
C LYS A 53 -1.94 -59.96 -33.35
N SER A 54 -3.03 -60.66 -33.66
CA SER A 54 -3.72 -61.53 -32.69
C SER A 54 -4.71 -62.47 -33.38
N THR A 55 -4.21 -63.64 -33.78
CA THR A 55 -5.04 -64.82 -34.11
C THR A 55 -4.82 -65.88 -33.05
N THR A 56 -5.61 -65.89 -31.97
CA THR A 56 -5.96 -67.11 -31.22
C THR A 56 -7.15 -66.85 -30.26
N PRO A 57 -8.03 -67.83 -30.01
CA PRO A 57 -9.45 -67.60 -29.71
C PRO A 57 -9.86 -67.82 -28.24
N GLY A 58 -10.98 -67.19 -27.86
CA GLY A 58 -11.99 -67.72 -26.94
C GLY A 58 -11.91 -67.30 -25.47
N PHE A 59 -12.82 -66.41 -25.02
CA PHE A 59 -13.66 -66.51 -23.80
C PHE A 59 -14.74 -65.38 -23.87
N PRO A 60 -15.99 -65.62 -23.43
CA PRO A 60 -17.13 -64.72 -23.67
C PRO A 60 -17.16 -63.49 -22.73
N PRO A 61 -17.88 -62.41 -23.12
CA PRO A 61 -17.76 -61.09 -22.48
C PRO A 61 -18.53 -61.00 -21.15
N PRO A 62 -17.98 -60.31 -20.12
CA PRO A 62 -18.74 -59.97 -18.93
C PRO A 62 -19.59 -58.70 -19.17
N ASN A 63 -20.89 -58.86 -18.93
CA ASN A 63 -21.94 -57.84 -19.06
C ASN A 63 -21.70 -56.62 -18.16
N ARG A 64 -21.93 -55.41 -18.71
CA ARG A 64 -22.09 -54.15 -17.97
C ARG A 64 -23.43 -54.12 -17.23
N PRO A 65 -23.47 -53.74 -15.95
CA PRO A 65 -24.68 -53.24 -15.31
C PRO A 65 -24.76 -51.70 -15.39
N GLU A 66 -25.90 -51.21 -15.84
CA GLU A 66 -26.33 -49.81 -15.80
C GLU A 66 -26.54 -49.29 -14.36
N PRO A 67 -26.48 -47.96 -14.14
CA PRO A 67 -26.67 -47.35 -12.82
C PRO A 67 -28.15 -47.32 -12.40
N GLN A 68 -28.48 -48.01 -11.31
CA GLN A 68 -29.80 -47.95 -10.66
C GLN A 68 -29.90 -46.84 -9.58
N PRO A 69 -31.11 -46.29 -9.34
CA PRO A 69 -31.39 -45.17 -8.44
C PRO A 69 -31.59 -45.60 -6.97
N VAL A 70 -31.24 -44.72 -6.02
CA VAL A 70 -31.41 -44.96 -4.58
C VAL A 70 -32.73 -44.38 -4.07
N SER A 71 -33.57 -45.24 -3.47
CA SER A 71 -34.83 -44.89 -2.81
C SER A 71 -34.94 -45.50 -1.39
N ALA A 72 -35.21 -44.62 -0.42
CA ALA A 72 -36.13 -44.72 0.74
C ALA A 72 -35.97 -45.69 1.96
N ARG A 73 -36.02 -45.04 3.17
CA ARG A 73 -36.71 -45.38 4.46
C ARG A 73 -36.16 -46.56 5.33
N GLN A 74 -36.26 -46.61 6.68
CA GLN A 74 -37.02 -45.95 7.77
C GLN A 74 -36.37 -46.34 9.15
N GLY A 75 -36.28 -45.47 10.18
CA GLY A 75 -37.07 -45.47 11.46
C GLY A 75 -36.43 -46.31 12.61
N THR A 76 -36.07 -45.84 13.81
CA THR A 76 -36.88 -45.43 15.01
C THR A 76 -35.89 -45.20 16.21
N ALA A 77 -35.89 -44.07 16.93
CA ALA A 77 -36.57 -43.68 18.20
C ALA A 77 -36.14 -44.40 19.51
N GLN A 78 -35.50 -43.68 20.47
CA GLN A 78 -35.89 -43.61 21.91
C GLN A 78 -34.98 -42.74 22.80
N ASP A 79 -35.63 -42.13 23.79
CA ASP A 79 -35.23 -41.08 24.75
C ASP A 79 -34.31 -41.51 25.93
N LEU A 80 -33.74 -40.54 26.68
CA LEU A 80 -33.98 -40.29 28.13
C LEU A 80 -32.86 -39.48 28.87
N HIS A 81 -33.29 -38.41 29.54
CA HIS A 81 -32.85 -37.79 30.83
C HIS A 81 -31.43 -37.18 31.07
N GLY A 82 -31.42 -35.96 31.66
CA GLY A 82 -30.32 -35.43 32.53
C GLY A 82 -30.58 -35.76 34.02
N PRO A 83 -30.01 -35.09 35.07
CA PRO A 83 -28.97 -34.05 35.15
C PRO A 83 -27.84 -34.33 36.22
N ALA A 84 -26.91 -33.37 36.40
CA ALA A 84 -26.06 -33.04 37.59
C ALA A 84 -25.49 -34.12 38.54
N ASN A 85 -24.17 -34.11 38.82
CA ASN A 85 -23.59 -33.79 40.15
C ASN A 85 -22.05 -33.96 40.27
N PHE A 86 -21.54 -33.25 41.28
CA PHE A 86 -20.18 -33.08 41.80
C PHE A 86 -19.48 -34.36 42.31
N GLY A 87 -18.14 -34.31 42.42
CA GLY A 87 -17.42 -35.05 43.46
C GLY A 87 -16.06 -35.66 43.06
N THR A 88 -15.02 -35.20 43.76
CA THR A 88 -13.64 -35.70 43.95
C THR A 88 -13.41 -37.23 43.95
N THR A 89 -12.23 -37.69 43.50
CA THR A 89 -11.31 -38.54 44.30
C THR A 89 -9.97 -38.85 43.61
N ASP A 90 -9.01 -39.15 44.48
CA ASP A 90 -7.58 -39.38 44.39
C ASP A 90 -7.02 -40.44 43.40
N ALA A 91 -5.71 -40.25 43.20
CA ALA A 91 -4.62 -41.21 43.03
C ALA A 91 -4.92 -42.70 42.78
N GLY A 92 -4.24 -43.21 41.74
CA GLY A 92 -3.66 -44.55 41.74
C GLY A 92 -4.35 -45.58 40.84
N SER A 93 -3.82 -45.80 39.64
CA SER A 93 -3.75 -47.13 39.01
C SER A 93 -2.81 -47.13 37.78
N PRO A 94 -2.18 -48.28 37.45
CA PRO A 94 -0.89 -48.34 36.78
C PRO A 94 -0.97 -48.41 35.24
N MET A 95 0.19 -48.26 34.61
CA MET A 95 0.46 -48.37 33.17
C MET A 95 -0.34 -49.47 32.46
N VAL A 96 -1.07 -49.07 31.42
CA VAL A 96 -1.28 -49.89 30.22
C VAL A 96 -0.73 -49.11 29.03
N SER A 97 0.52 -49.40 28.67
CA SER A 97 1.11 -48.95 27.42
C SER A 97 0.52 -49.76 26.26
N VAL A 98 -0.43 -49.17 25.55
CA VAL A 98 -0.78 -49.64 24.20
C VAL A 98 0.32 -49.13 23.25
N PRO A 99 0.99 -49.99 22.46
CA PRO A 99 1.97 -49.53 21.50
C PRO A 99 1.24 -48.72 20.42
N PHE A 100 1.55 -47.43 20.35
CA PHE A 100 1.14 -46.60 19.21
C PHE A 100 2.18 -46.84 18.11
N ASP A 101 1.79 -47.57 17.07
CA ASP A 101 2.55 -47.58 15.83
C ASP A 101 2.57 -46.14 15.27
N PRO A 102 3.75 -45.51 15.12
CA PRO A 102 3.82 -44.23 14.46
C PRO A 102 3.55 -44.48 12.97
N VAL A 103 2.36 -44.10 12.51
CA VAL A 103 2.14 -43.84 11.09
C VAL A 103 3.17 -42.80 10.68
N LEU A 104 4.19 -43.25 9.97
CA LEU A 104 5.17 -42.44 9.27
C LEU A 104 4.41 -41.55 8.28
N VAL A 105 4.07 -40.35 8.73
CA VAL A 105 3.84 -39.23 7.82
C VAL A 105 5.18 -39.00 7.13
N THR A 106 5.34 -39.58 5.94
CA THR A 106 6.46 -39.28 5.05
C THR A 106 6.37 -37.80 4.70
N ALA A 107 7.05 -36.97 5.50
CA ALA A 107 7.40 -35.63 5.09
C ALA A 107 8.15 -35.76 3.77
N SER A 108 7.59 -35.22 2.70
CA SER A 108 8.32 -35.07 1.44
C SER A 108 9.67 -34.45 1.78
N PRO A 109 10.81 -35.09 1.42
CA PRO A 109 12.11 -34.58 1.79
C PRO A 109 12.25 -33.22 1.11
N THR A 110 12.26 -32.17 1.93
CA THR A 110 12.79 -30.89 1.49
C THR A 110 14.20 -31.19 0.99
N PRO A 111 14.59 -30.81 -0.24
CA PRO A 111 15.94 -31.04 -0.70
C PRO A 111 16.84 -30.24 0.24
N VAL A 112 17.50 -30.96 1.16
CA VAL A 112 18.64 -30.44 1.89
C VAL A 112 19.66 -30.16 0.82
N TRP A 113 19.80 -28.89 0.46
CA TRP A 113 20.97 -28.43 -0.25
C TRP A 113 22.13 -28.60 0.71
N VAL A 114 22.71 -29.80 0.73
CA VAL A 114 24.05 -30.01 1.25
C VAL A 114 24.90 -29.09 0.38
N LEU A 115 25.30 -27.95 0.95
CA LEU A 115 26.34 -27.15 0.34
C LEU A 115 27.50 -28.13 0.13
N PRO A 116 28.02 -28.30 -1.10
CA PRO A 116 29.24 -29.04 -1.30
C PRO A 116 30.24 -28.50 -0.27
N PRO A 117 30.97 -29.36 0.49
CA PRO A 117 31.99 -28.86 1.39
C PRO A 117 32.85 -27.90 0.59
N ALA A 118 32.93 -26.65 1.07
CA ALA A 118 33.61 -25.58 0.34
C ALA A 118 34.96 -26.14 -0.10
N ALA A 119 35.13 -26.32 -1.41
CA ALA A 119 36.28 -27.03 -1.96
C ALA A 119 37.54 -26.45 -1.31
N GLN A 120 38.14 -27.22 -0.39
CA GLN A 120 39.37 -26.81 0.24
C GLN A 120 40.36 -26.71 -0.89
N ARG A 121 40.82 -25.48 -1.19
CA ARG A 121 41.86 -25.31 -2.18
C ARG A 121 43.04 -26.16 -1.69
N PRO A 122 43.57 -27.09 -2.51
CA PRO A 122 44.65 -27.96 -2.07
C PRO A 122 45.78 -27.10 -1.49
N ALA A 123 46.30 -27.49 -0.33
CA ALA A 123 47.43 -26.81 0.28
C ALA A 123 48.59 -26.84 -0.73
N LEU A 124 49.01 -25.66 -1.20
CA LEU A 124 50.03 -25.54 -2.24
C LEU A 124 51.32 -26.27 -1.80
N SER A 125 51.85 -27.13 -2.67
CA SER A 125 53.13 -27.81 -2.44
C SER A 125 54.28 -26.79 -2.34
N PRO A 126 55.42 -27.13 -1.70
CA PRO A 126 56.58 -26.23 -1.59
C PRO A 126 57.04 -25.66 -2.94
N GLU A 127 56.95 -26.48 -3.98
CA GLU A 127 57.26 -26.10 -5.36
C GLU A 127 56.25 -25.09 -5.93
N GLN A 128 54.95 -25.31 -5.71
CA GLN A 128 53.90 -24.35 -6.11
C GLN A 128 53.95 -23.04 -5.33
N ARG A 129 54.36 -23.06 -4.06
CA ARG A 129 54.62 -21.85 -3.25
C ARG A 129 55.83 -21.09 -3.78
N THR A 130 56.87 -21.80 -4.19
CA THR A 130 58.08 -21.19 -4.76
C THR A 130 57.78 -20.58 -6.14
N LEU A 131 57.05 -21.28 -7.01
CA LEU A 131 56.56 -20.72 -8.28
C LEU A 131 55.64 -19.51 -8.07
N ARG A 132 54.78 -19.54 -7.05
CA ARG A 132 53.95 -18.38 -6.67
C ARG A 132 54.81 -17.21 -6.19
N ASN A 133 55.80 -17.44 -5.34
CA ASN A 133 56.69 -16.39 -4.82
C ASN A 133 57.57 -15.81 -5.93
N ILE A 134 58.03 -16.63 -6.87
CA ILE A 134 58.75 -16.19 -8.07
C ILE A 134 57.83 -15.32 -8.94
N ASN A 135 56.60 -15.76 -9.20
CA ASN A 135 55.62 -14.97 -9.94
C ASN A 135 55.32 -13.64 -9.23
N ILE A 136 55.13 -13.64 -7.90
CA ILE A 136 54.94 -12.40 -7.11
C ILE A 136 56.17 -11.50 -7.25
N THR A 137 57.38 -12.03 -7.11
CA THR A 137 58.62 -11.25 -7.25
C THR A 137 58.74 -10.64 -8.63
N LEU A 138 58.35 -11.39 -9.67
CA LEU A 138 58.38 -10.91 -11.04
C LEU A 138 57.29 -9.86 -11.32
N TYR A 139 56.11 -9.97 -10.70
CA TYR A 139 55.09 -8.91 -10.74
C TYR A 139 55.54 -7.66 -10.00
N VAL A 140 56.23 -7.80 -8.87
CA VAL A 140 56.83 -6.66 -8.14
C VAL A 140 57.92 -6.00 -8.98
N ALA A 141 58.79 -6.78 -9.63
CA ALA A 141 59.79 -6.26 -10.56
C ALA A 141 59.15 -5.53 -11.74
N ALA A 142 58.10 -6.08 -12.34
CA ALA A 142 57.32 -5.43 -13.38
C ALA A 142 56.73 -4.09 -12.91
N LEU A 143 56.15 -4.04 -11.71
CA LEU A 143 55.63 -2.79 -11.11
C LEU A 143 56.73 -1.76 -10.88
N MET A 144 57.91 -2.19 -10.43
CA MET A 144 59.06 -1.30 -10.26
C MET A 144 59.58 -0.77 -11.60
N VAL A 145 59.60 -1.59 -12.66
CA VAL A 145 59.95 -1.14 -14.03
C VAL A 145 58.94 -0.11 -14.53
N VAL A 146 57.64 -0.36 -14.34
CA VAL A 146 56.56 0.58 -14.71
C VAL A 146 56.71 1.90 -13.96
N ALA A 147 56.96 1.86 -12.65
CA ALA A 147 57.21 3.04 -11.84
C ALA A 147 58.47 3.80 -12.29
N ALA A 148 59.60 3.11 -12.47
CA ALA A 148 60.86 3.69 -12.95
C ALA A 148 60.71 4.33 -14.34
N SER A 149 59.89 3.73 -15.20
CA SER A 149 59.58 4.26 -16.52
C SER A 149 58.73 5.54 -16.46
N SER A 150 57.82 5.67 -15.50
CA SER A 150 57.12 6.94 -15.22
C SER A 150 58.08 8.02 -14.74
N LEU A 151 59.16 7.67 -14.03
CA LEU A 151 60.17 8.62 -13.58
C LEU A 151 61.01 9.22 -14.72
N ILE A 152 61.14 8.53 -15.86
CA ILE A 152 61.89 9.02 -17.03
C ILE A 152 61.34 10.38 -17.52
N ILE A 153 60.05 10.63 -17.31
CA ILE A 153 59.37 11.88 -17.68
C ILE A 153 60.02 13.08 -16.97
N GLY A 154 60.43 12.92 -15.70
CA GLY A 154 61.02 13.96 -14.85
C GLY A 154 62.54 14.13 -14.95
N LEU A 155 63.25 13.36 -15.78
CA LEU A 155 64.71 13.46 -15.94
C LEU A 155 65.13 14.71 -16.75
N VAL A 156 66.38 15.13 -16.68
CA VAL A 156 66.87 16.32 -17.43
C VAL A 156 67.35 15.93 -18.85
N PHE A 157 66.57 15.12 -19.57
CA PHE A 157 66.84 14.74 -20.97
C PHE A 157 65.93 15.47 -21.96
N PRO A 158 66.33 15.61 -23.25
CA PRO A 158 65.45 16.13 -24.29
C PRO A 158 64.13 15.36 -24.37
N ALA A 159 63.02 16.09 -24.53
CA ALA A 159 61.65 15.56 -24.58
C ALA A 159 61.50 14.36 -25.53
N LEU A 160 62.05 14.49 -26.75
CA LEU A 160 61.98 13.45 -27.77
C LEU A 160 62.71 12.15 -27.36
N VAL A 161 63.89 12.28 -26.74
CA VAL A 161 64.71 11.14 -26.29
C VAL A 161 63.99 10.35 -25.20
N LYS A 162 63.32 11.04 -24.27
CA LYS A 162 62.53 10.40 -23.20
C LYS A 162 61.37 9.58 -23.77
N VAL A 163 60.61 10.17 -24.70
CA VAL A 163 59.44 9.50 -25.29
C VAL A 163 59.86 8.33 -26.17
N LEU A 164 60.93 8.48 -26.97
CA LEU A 164 61.48 7.40 -27.79
C LEU A 164 62.06 6.27 -26.93
N GLY A 165 62.81 6.61 -25.87
CA GLY A 165 63.36 5.63 -24.94
C GLY A 165 62.27 4.82 -24.23
N LEU A 166 61.22 5.49 -23.79
CA LEU A 166 60.07 4.86 -23.16
C LEU A 166 59.24 4.01 -24.14
N GLY A 167 59.11 4.47 -25.40
CA GLY A 167 58.48 3.71 -26.48
C GLY A 167 59.28 2.44 -26.84
N LEU A 168 60.60 2.55 -26.97
CA LEU A 168 61.49 1.40 -27.21
C LEU A 168 61.41 0.38 -26.08
N LEU A 169 61.41 0.85 -24.82
CA LEU A 169 61.26 -0.01 -23.65
C LEU A 169 59.92 -0.76 -23.66
N THR A 170 58.83 -0.06 -24.00
CA THR A 170 57.48 -0.62 -24.16
C THR A 170 57.46 -1.73 -25.22
N VAL A 171 58.04 -1.46 -26.41
CA VAL A 171 58.11 -2.43 -27.50
C VAL A 171 58.99 -3.63 -27.12
N ALA A 172 60.13 -3.41 -26.48
CA ALA A 172 61.06 -4.47 -26.07
C ALA A 172 60.42 -5.45 -25.09
N PHE A 173 59.77 -4.94 -24.03
CA PHE A 173 59.08 -5.81 -23.06
C PHE A 173 57.87 -6.52 -23.66
N TYR A 174 57.09 -5.83 -24.50
CA TYR A 174 55.91 -6.39 -25.14
C TYR A 174 56.26 -7.52 -26.13
N THR A 175 57.16 -7.24 -27.08
CA THR A 175 57.60 -8.22 -28.09
C THR A 175 58.41 -9.35 -27.47
N GLY A 176 59.30 -9.04 -26.52
CA GLY A 176 60.06 -10.03 -25.75
C GLY A 176 59.15 -11.00 -24.99
N GLY A 177 58.11 -10.48 -24.32
CA GLY A 177 57.10 -11.31 -23.65
C GLY A 177 56.33 -12.21 -24.62
N LEU A 178 55.93 -11.71 -25.80
CA LEU A 178 55.25 -12.51 -26.82
C LEU A 178 56.15 -13.61 -27.41
N LEU A 179 57.40 -13.29 -27.72
CA LEU A 179 58.38 -14.24 -28.26
C LEU A 179 58.75 -15.32 -27.24
N MET A 180 58.97 -14.95 -25.97
CA MET A 180 59.23 -15.90 -24.89
C MET A 180 58.04 -16.84 -24.66
N HIS A 181 56.81 -16.33 -24.75
CA HIS A 181 55.60 -17.14 -24.62
C HIS A 181 55.47 -18.16 -25.75
N ALA A 182 55.85 -17.78 -26.97
CA ALA A 182 55.79 -18.65 -28.15
C ALA A 182 56.88 -19.73 -28.16
N LYS A 183 58.09 -19.42 -27.69
CA LYS A 183 59.26 -20.32 -27.79
C LYS A 183 59.44 -21.27 -26.60
N SER A 184 58.93 -20.94 -25.40
CA SER A 184 59.19 -21.76 -24.19
C SER A 184 57.94 -21.96 -23.33
N SER A 185 57.57 -23.22 -23.10
CA SER A 185 56.48 -23.59 -22.19
C SER A 185 56.82 -23.38 -20.72
N ARG A 186 58.11 -23.47 -20.35
CA ARG A 186 58.62 -23.33 -18.97
C ARG A 186 58.63 -21.86 -18.50
N LEU A 187 58.80 -20.91 -19.41
CA LEU A 187 58.89 -19.47 -19.10
C LEU A 187 57.56 -18.72 -19.28
N ARG A 188 56.44 -19.41 -19.52
CA ARG A 188 55.13 -18.77 -19.75
C ARG A 188 54.70 -17.79 -18.65
N PRO A 189 54.87 -18.07 -17.34
CA PRO A 189 54.52 -17.10 -16.30
C PRO A 189 55.37 -15.82 -16.41
N ALA A 190 56.65 -15.96 -16.73
CA ALA A 190 57.54 -14.82 -16.92
C ALA A 190 57.24 -14.04 -18.20
N ALA A 191 56.91 -14.75 -19.28
CA ALA A 191 56.50 -14.17 -20.54
C ALA A 191 55.21 -13.33 -20.41
N VAL A 192 54.26 -13.76 -19.60
CA VAL A 192 53.04 -13.00 -19.27
C VAL A 192 53.36 -11.76 -18.44
N ALA A 193 54.30 -11.84 -17.50
CA ALA A 193 54.73 -10.68 -16.72
C ALA A 193 55.46 -9.64 -17.60
N PHE A 194 56.35 -10.05 -18.50
CA PHE A 194 57.03 -9.14 -19.43
C PHE A 194 56.07 -8.52 -20.45
N ALA A 195 55.18 -9.30 -21.06
CA ALA A 195 54.15 -8.76 -21.95
C ALA A 195 53.19 -7.84 -21.20
N GLY A 196 52.82 -8.18 -19.96
CA GLY A 196 52.03 -7.33 -19.07
C GLY A 196 52.75 -6.02 -18.69
N THR A 197 54.07 -6.07 -18.50
CA THR A 197 54.91 -4.87 -18.26
C THR A 197 54.88 -3.96 -19.48
N GLY A 198 55.12 -4.50 -20.68
CA GLY A 198 55.01 -3.74 -21.93
C GLY A 198 53.63 -3.11 -22.09
N LEU A 199 52.55 -3.86 -21.84
CA LEU A 199 51.18 -3.35 -21.88
C LEU A 199 50.91 -2.24 -20.83
N ALA A 200 51.49 -2.34 -19.64
CA ALA A 200 51.38 -1.32 -18.59
C ALA A 200 52.19 -0.04 -18.88
N LEU A 201 53.23 -0.13 -19.73
CA LEU A 201 54.02 1.01 -20.16
C LEU A 201 53.35 1.83 -21.28
N ILE A 202 52.35 1.27 -21.97
CA ILE A 202 51.64 1.97 -23.06
C ILE A 202 50.98 3.28 -22.57
N PRO A 203 50.18 3.31 -21.49
CA PRO A 203 49.64 4.57 -20.95
C PRO A 203 50.71 5.55 -20.52
N ILE A 204 51.83 5.07 -19.96
CA ILE A 204 52.92 5.94 -19.50
C ILE A 204 53.63 6.56 -20.70
N THR A 205 53.81 5.80 -21.78
CA THR A 205 54.37 6.30 -23.05
C THR A 205 53.46 7.35 -23.67
N ALA A 206 52.15 7.12 -23.65
CA ALA A 206 51.16 8.09 -24.12
C ALA A 206 51.11 9.36 -23.25
N LEU A 207 51.23 9.21 -21.93
CA LEU A 207 51.34 10.32 -20.98
C LEU A 207 52.62 11.13 -21.20
N ALA A 208 53.75 10.45 -21.40
CA ALA A 208 55.03 11.09 -21.69
C ALA A 208 54.98 11.83 -23.03
N TYR A 209 54.39 11.22 -24.07
CA TYR A 209 54.15 11.89 -25.34
C TYR A 209 53.31 13.14 -25.15
N TYR A 210 52.19 13.08 -24.41
CA TYR A 210 51.38 14.25 -24.11
C TYR A 210 52.17 15.35 -23.38
N LEU A 211 52.82 15.02 -22.27
CA LEU A 211 53.48 16.01 -21.42
C LEU A 211 54.71 16.66 -22.07
N LEU A 212 55.37 15.97 -23.01
CA LEU A 212 56.67 16.36 -23.54
C LEU A 212 56.66 16.76 -25.02
N LEU A 213 55.74 16.23 -25.84
CA LEU A 213 55.72 16.41 -27.30
C LEU A 213 54.35 16.80 -27.86
N GLY A 214 53.25 16.34 -27.26
CA GLY A 214 51.89 16.51 -27.75
C GLY A 214 51.25 17.82 -27.26
N LYS A 215 50.45 18.47 -28.12
CA LYS A 215 49.72 19.70 -27.76
C LYS A 215 48.30 19.43 -27.23
N ASP A 216 47.71 18.30 -27.57
CA ASP A 216 46.34 17.92 -27.19
C ASP A 216 46.33 16.71 -26.25
N SER A 217 45.78 16.91 -25.05
CA SER A 217 45.64 15.89 -24.00
C SER A 217 44.69 14.75 -24.40
N GLY A 218 43.60 15.08 -25.09
CA GLY A 218 42.59 14.12 -25.51
C GLY A 218 43.15 13.20 -26.59
N ALA A 219 43.74 13.77 -27.65
CA ALA A 219 44.28 13.01 -28.78
C ALA A 219 45.43 12.09 -28.39
N SER A 220 46.33 12.58 -27.53
CA SER A 220 47.48 11.79 -27.06
C SER A 220 47.04 10.60 -26.20
N TRP A 221 46.10 10.82 -25.29
CA TRP A 221 45.57 9.78 -24.41
C TRP A 221 44.67 8.78 -25.16
N PHE A 222 43.92 9.25 -26.17
CA PHE A 222 43.14 8.41 -27.07
C PHE A 222 44.02 7.52 -27.95
N GLY A 223 45.07 8.08 -28.56
CA GLY A 223 46.04 7.31 -29.34
C GLY A 223 46.71 6.22 -28.50
N GLY A 224 47.16 6.57 -27.29
CA GLY A 224 47.71 5.62 -26.33
C GLY A 224 46.74 4.50 -25.94
N SER A 225 45.49 4.86 -25.65
CA SER A 225 44.45 3.91 -25.30
C SER A 225 44.08 3.00 -26.47
N LEU A 226 44.08 3.51 -27.71
CA LEU A 226 43.78 2.73 -28.92
C LEU A 226 44.87 1.69 -29.20
N VAL A 227 46.14 2.11 -29.17
CA VAL A 227 47.31 1.22 -29.29
C VAL A 227 47.30 0.19 -28.16
N GLY A 228 46.99 0.61 -26.93
CA GLY A 228 46.86 -0.26 -25.77
C GLY A 228 45.78 -1.32 -25.98
N THR A 229 44.57 -0.92 -26.38
CA THR A 229 43.46 -1.84 -26.64
C THR A 229 43.80 -2.85 -27.74
N ALA A 230 44.42 -2.42 -28.84
CA ALA A 230 44.85 -3.32 -29.92
C ALA A 230 45.92 -4.32 -29.44
N ALA A 231 46.93 -3.84 -28.70
CA ALA A 231 47.98 -4.68 -28.13
C ALA A 231 47.41 -5.69 -27.11
N PHE A 232 46.50 -5.25 -26.24
CA PHE A 232 45.82 -6.13 -25.29
C PHE A 232 45.01 -7.23 -26.00
N ILE A 233 44.22 -6.87 -27.03
CA ILE A 233 43.43 -7.85 -27.81
C ILE A 233 44.35 -8.87 -28.48
N PHE A 234 45.46 -8.41 -29.07
CA PHE A 234 46.45 -9.27 -29.72
C PHE A 234 47.14 -10.21 -28.72
N ALA A 235 47.60 -9.69 -27.59
CA ALA A 235 48.24 -10.49 -26.56
C ALA A 235 47.26 -11.50 -25.91
N CYS A 236 46.00 -11.11 -25.71
CA CYS A 236 44.97 -11.99 -25.18
C CYS A 236 44.66 -13.16 -26.13
N SER A 237 44.55 -12.89 -27.43
CA SER A 237 44.26 -13.93 -28.43
C SER A 237 45.42 -14.92 -28.54
N ARG A 238 46.66 -14.46 -28.41
CA ARG A 238 47.86 -15.31 -28.45
C ARG A 238 48.12 -16.09 -27.16
N MET A 239 47.93 -15.47 -25.99
CA MET A 239 48.27 -16.07 -24.69
C MET A 239 47.11 -16.80 -24.01
N LYS A 240 45.87 -16.68 -24.53
CA LYS A 240 44.64 -17.31 -24.01
C LYS A 240 44.41 -17.07 -22.50
N SER A 241 44.81 -15.92 -21.98
CA SER A 241 44.73 -15.58 -20.55
C SER A 241 43.45 -14.82 -20.21
N ARG A 242 42.63 -15.38 -19.29
CA ARG A 242 41.44 -14.72 -18.73
C ARG A 242 41.78 -13.44 -17.97
N VAL A 243 42.92 -13.41 -17.29
CA VAL A 243 43.37 -12.24 -16.52
C VAL A 243 43.70 -11.09 -17.46
N LEU A 244 44.38 -11.37 -18.57
CA LEU A 244 44.73 -10.35 -19.57
C LEU A 244 43.47 -9.82 -20.29
N ALA A 245 42.51 -10.72 -20.55
CA ALA A 245 41.22 -10.35 -21.12
C ALA A 245 40.41 -9.44 -20.17
N ALA A 246 40.42 -9.69 -18.86
CA ALA A 246 39.78 -8.79 -17.90
C ALA A 246 40.48 -7.41 -17.82
N LEU A 247 41.82 -7.38 -17.84
CA LEU A 247 42.60 -6.13 -17.83
C LEU A 247 42.38 -5.29 -19.10
N SER A 248 42.23 -5.94 -20.26
CA SER A 248 41.93 -5.25 -21.52
C SER A 248 40.61 -4.49 -21.50
N THR A 249 39.64 -4.91 -20.69
CA THR A 249 38.37 -4.19 -20.52
C THR A 249 38.59 -2.80 -19.92
N VAL A 250 39.56 -2.63 -19.02
CA VAL A 250 39.91 -1.34 -18.42
C VAL A 250 40.48 -0.39 -19.48
N PHE A 251 41.34 -0.90 -20.36
CA PHE A 251 41.88 -0.14 -21.49
C PHE A 251 40.80 0.22 -22.50
N LEU A 252 39.85 -0.68 -22.75
CA LEU A 252 38.71 -0.42 -23.62
C LEU A 252 37.78 0.66 -23.07
N VAL A 253 37.54 0.65 -21.75
CA VAL A 253 36.85 1.74 -21.04
C VAL A 253 37.67 3.03 -21.11
N SER A 254 39.00 2.97 -20.98
CA SER A 254 39.89 4.14 -21.17
C SER A 254 39.84 4.67 -22.60
N THR A 255 39.83 3.81 -23.63
CA THR A 255 39.62 4.21 -25.03
C THR A 255 38.26 4.88 -25.18
N ALA A 256 37.24 4.37 -24.48
CA ALA A 256 35.92 4.96 -24.51
C ALA A 256 35.88 6.37 -23.86
N TRP A 257 36.50 6.52 -22.69
CA TRP A 257 36.56 7.79 -21.97
C TRP A 257 37.42 8.84 -22.69
N SER A 258 38.57 8.41 -23.21
CA SER A 258 39.51 9.25 -23.95
C SER A 258 38.96 9.70 -25.31
N GLY A 259 38.16 8.87 -25.98
CA GLY A 259 37.41 9.27 -27.18
C GLY A 259 36.46 10.44 -26.91
N GLY A 260 35.83 10.46 -25.73
CA GLY A 260 35.04 11.61 -25.27
C GLY A 260 35.89 12.87 -25.02
N ALA A 261 37.11 12.71 -24.50
CA ALA A 261 38.03 13.82 -24.24
C ALA A 261 38.56 14.49 -25.51
N VAL A 262 38.83 13.73 -26.59
CA VAL A 262 39.25 14.27 -27.91
C VAL A 262 38.23 15.26 -28.49
N LEU A 263 36.95 15.05 -28.19
CA LEU A 263 35.89 15.91 -28.69
C LEU A 263 35.81 17.26 -27.93
N ASN A 264 36.49 17.39 -26.79
CA ASN A 264 36.58 18.60 -25.94
C ASN A 264 35.23 19.32 -25.68
N ARG A 265 34.17 18.55 -25.41
CA ARG A 265 32.77 19.04 -25.35
C ARG A 265 32.02 18.72 -24.05
N GLY A 266 32.73 18.53 -22.93
CA GLY A 266 32.12 18.39 -21.58
C GLY A 266 31.88 16.96 -21.09
N LEU A 267 31.40 16.84 -19.84
CA LEU A 267 31.25 15.59 -19.08
C LEU A 267 30.32 14.56 -19.78
N ILE A 268 29.37 15.02 -20.59
CA ILE A 268 28.40 14.17 -21.27
C ILE A 268 29.03 13.16 -22.26
N TRP A 269 30.05 13.57 -23.01
CA TRP A 269 30.64 12.74 -24.07
C TRP A 269 31.35 11.52 -23.52
N TYR A 270 31.82 11.61 -22.28
CA TYR A 270 32.36 10.48 -21.53
C TYR A 270 31.29 9.39 -21.28
N PHE A 271 30.06 9.78 -20.96
CA PHE A 271 28.94 8.84 -20.75
C PHE A 271 28.43 8.26 -22.07
N ILE A 272 28.24 9.10 -23.09
CA ILE A 272 27.73 8.68 -24.40
C ILE A 272 28.71 7.72 -25.08
N PHE A 273 29.99 8.07 -25.15
CA PHE A 273 30.99 7.23 -25.83
C PHE A 273 31.15 5.88 -25.14
N SER A 274 31.06 5.83 -23.80
CA SER A 274 31.03 4.57 -23.04
C SER A 274 29.83 3.69 -23.41
N MET A 275 28.64 4.27 -23.56
CA MET A 275 27.43 3.54 -23.97
C MET A 275 27.47 3.12 -25.45
N ILE A 276 28.05 3.93 -26.34
CA ILE A 276 28.26 3.59 -27.76
C ILE A 276 29.22 2.40 -27.89
N VAL A 277 30.37 2.45 -27.21
CA VAL A 277 31.36 1.36 -27.19
C VAL A 277 30.72 0.10 -26.59
N ALA A 278 30.00 0.22 -25.48
CA ALA A 278 29.26 -0.89 -24.89
C ALA A 278 28.24 -1.50 -25.87
N SER A 279 27.46 -0.66 -26.56
CA SER A 279 26.47 -1.11 -27.55
C SER A 279 27.11 -1.78 -28.76
N GLY A 280 28.16 -1.17 -29.32
CA GLY A 280 28.88 -1.69 -30.49
C GLY A 280 29.57 -3.02 -30.22
N LEU A 281 30.17 -3.19 -29.05
CA LEU A 281 30.80 -4.45 -28.66
C LEU A 281 29.78 -5.52 -28.31
N THR A 282 28.65 -5.15 -27.71
CA THR A 282 27.52 -6.06 -27.51
C THR A 282 27.03 -6.54 -28.88
N LEU A 283 26.84 -5.65 -29.87
CA LEU A 283 26.50 -6.03 -31.24
C LEU A 283 27.56 -6.93 -31.92
N LEU A 284 28.84 -6.67 -31.69
CA LEU A 284 29.94 -7.48 -32.21
C LEU A 284 29.96 -8.89 -31.60
N ALA A 285 29.66 -9.01 -30.30
CA ALA A 285 29.50 -10.29 -29.61
C ALA A 285 28.36 -11.12 -30.22
N ALA A 286 27.27 -10.47 -30.65
CA ALA A 286 26.16 -11.14 -31.33
C ALA A 286 26.55 -11.75 -32.69
N ARG A 287 27.50 -11.15 -33.42
CA ARG A 287 27.98 -11.67 -34.72
C ARG A 287 28.99 -12.81 -34.61
N ARG A 288 29.43 -13.17 -33.39
CA ARG A 288 30.38 -14.26 -33.08
C ARG A 288 31.54 -14.41 -34.08
N PRO A 289 32.33 -13.36 -34.35
CA PRO A 289 33.36 -13.46 -35.37
C PRO A 289 34.52 -14.34 -34.88
N ARG A 290 34.92 -15.34 -35.69
CA ARG A 290 35.86 -16.43 -35.31
C ARG A 290 37.25 -15.96 -34.84
N TRP A 291 37.68 -14.77 -35.24
CA TRP A 291 38.95 -14.14 -34.82
C TRP A 291 38.97 -13.59 -33.38
N LEU A 292 37.80 -13.34 -32.77
CA LEU A 292 37.65 -12.91 -31.39
C LEU A 292 37.32 -14.15 -30.56
N HIS A 293 38.36 -14.84 -30.10
CA HIS A 293 38.25 -16.05 -29.28
C HIS A 293 37.35 -15.80 -28.04
N SER A 294 36.49 -16.77 -27.69
CA SER A 294 35.36 -16.63 -26.76
C SER A 294 35.68 -16.00 -25.39
N ILE A 295 36.92 -16.13 -24.91
CA ILE A 295 37.36 -15.66 -23.59
C ILE A 295 37.32 -14.11 -23.45
N TYR A 296 37.65 -13.37 -24.52
CA TYR A 296 37.63 -11.90 -24.50
C TYR A 296 36.19 -11.38 -24.47
N LEU A 297 35.33 -11.97 -25.29
CA LEU A 297 33.91 -11.62 -25.35
C LEU A 297 33.19 -11.93 -24.03
N GLU A 298 33.47 -13.07 -23.39
CA GLU A 298 32.90 -13.42 -22.08
C GLU A 298 33.29 -12.45 -20.96
N SER A 299 34.56 -12.03 -20.93
CA SER A 299 35.04 -11.08 -19.91
C SER A 299 34.40 -9.70 -20.09
N PHE A 300 34.18 -9.30 -21.34
CA PHE A 300 33.54 -8.03 -21.68
C PHE A 300 32.03 -8.02 -21.42
N THR A 301 31.31 -9.10 -21.80
CA THR A 301 29.86 -9.20 -21.54
C THR A 301 29.54 -9.25 -20.04
N ALA A 302 30.46 -9.78 -19.21
CA ALA A 302 30.32 -9.67 -17.77
C ALA A 302 30.46 -8.21 -17.27
N ALA A 303 31.40 -7.45 -17.84
CA ALA A 303 31.72 -6.09 -17.40
C ALA A 303 30.67 -5.05 -17.85
N HIS A 304 30.14 -5.15 -19.07
CA HIS A 304 29.21 -4.15 -19.60
C HIS A 304 27.90 -4.04 -18.81
N ARG A 305 27.52 -5.12 -18.10
CA ARG A 305 26.26 -5.25 -17.36
C ARG A 305 26.21 -4.28 -16.18
N PHE A 306 27.39 -3.93 -15.66
CA PHE A 306 27.55 -2.99 -14.57
C PHE A 306 27.95 -1.60 -15.06
N LEU A 307 28.65 -1.52 -16.20
CA LEU A 307 29.11 -0.25 -16.76
C LEU A 307 27.96 0.71 -17.06
N VAL A 308 26.92 0.26 -17.77
CA VAL A 308 25.82 1.16 -18.20
C VAL A 308 24.92 1.62 -17.05
N PRO A 309 24.51 0.75 -16.10
CA PRO A 309 23.84 1.23 -14.89
C PRO A 309 24.69 2.19 -14.07
N ALA A 310 26.01 1.95 -13.97
CA ALA A 310 26.92 2.85 -13.28
C ALA A 310 27.05 4.22 -13.98
N THR A 311 27.07 4.27 -15.32
CA THR A 311 27.10 5.55 -16.05
C THR A 311 25.78 6.32 -15.92
N VAL A 312 24.64 5.63 -15.94
CA VAL A 312 23.34 6.27 -15.68
C VAL A 312 23.26 6.79 -14.24
N ALA A 313 23.73 6.02 -13.25
CA ALA A 313 23.77 6.47 -11.85
C ALA A 313 24.71 7.67 -11.66
N ALA A 314 25.90 7.65 -12.29
CA ALA A 314 26.83 8.77 -12.28
C ALA A 314 26.22 10.03 -12.92
N ALA A 315 25.48 9.88 -14.04
CA ALA A 315 24.76 10.98 -14.66
C ALA A 315 23.70 11.56 -13.70
N LEU A 316 22.87 10.72 -13.07
CA LEU A 316 21.89 11.18 -12.08
C LEU A 316 22.51 11.91 -10.88
N LEU A 317 23.66 11.45 -10.40
CA LEU A 317 24.41 12.11 -9.31
C LEU A 317 25.05 13.45 -9.76
N SER A 318 25.21 13.66 -11.07
CA SER A 318 25.77 14.88 -11.66
C SER A 318 24.71 15.95 -11.97
N PHE A 319 23.56 15.93 -11.30
CA PHE A 319 22.41 16.82 -11.57
C PHE A 319 22.72 18.32 -11.47
N LYS A 320 23.74 18.73 -10.70
CA LYS A 320 24.17 20.14 -10.65
C LYS A 320 24.99 20.59 -11.86
N VAL A 321 25.50 19.64 -12.65
CA VAL A 321 26.43 19.89 -13.76
C VAL A 321 25.77 19.65 -15.12
N LEU A 322 24.87 18.66 -15.21
CA LEU A 322 24.22 18.28 -16.46
C LEU A 322 22.94 19.09 -16.71
N THR A 323 22.80 19.62 -17.92
CA THR A 323 21.60 20.27 -18.44
C THR A 323 20.55 19.26 -18.91
N ALA A 324 19.31 19.70 -19.10
CA ALA A 324 18.21 18.85 -19.59
C ALA A 324 18.50 18.23 -20.97
N ALA A 325 19.12 18.98 -21.89
CA ALA A 325 19.57 18.46 -23.18
C ALA A 325 20.59 17.33 -23.03
N GLU A 326 21.50 17.43 -22.07
CA GLU A 326 22.52 16.41 -21.85
C GLU A 326 21.92 15.13 -21.25
N TYR A 327 20.93 15.27 -20.35
CA TYR A 327 20.15 14.13 -19.85
C TYR A 327 19.37 13.42 -20.96
N LEU A 328 18.78 14.15 -21.90
CA LEU A 328 18.09 13.56 -23.06
C LEU A 328 19.02 12.62 -23.82
N TRP A 329 20.23 13.07 -24.15
CA TRP A 329 21.20 12.24 -24.88
C TRP A 329 21.68 11.04 -24.08
N VAL A 330 21.91 11.20 -22.77
CA VAL A 330 22.32 10.08 -21.89
C VAL A 330 21.24 9.01 -21.81
N PHE A 331 19.98 9.39 -21.58
CA PHE A 331 18.89 8.43 -21.51
C PHE A 331 18.55 7.80 -22.87
N THR A 332 18.73 8.54 -23.97
CA THR A 332 18.61 8.00 -25.33
C THR A 332 19.70 6.96 -25.61
N ALA A 333 20.95 7.24 -25.25
CA ALA A 333 22.05 6.28 -25.38
C ALA A 333 21.83 5.03 -24.51
N ALA A 334 21.28 5.19 -23.31
CA ALA A 334 20.90 4.07 -22.45
C ALA A 334 19.78 3.21 -23.07
N ALA A 335 18.75 3.85 -23.66
CA ALA A 335 17.67 3.15 -24.36
C ALA A 335 18.18 2.33 -25.55
N VAL A 336 19.11 2.88 -26.34
CA VAL A 336 19.77 2.18 -27.44
C VAL A 336 20.55 0.98 -26.92
N TYR A 337 21.36 1.16 -25.87
CA TYR A 337 22.11 0.05 -25.27
C TYR A 337 21.21 -1.08 -24.79
N TYR A 338 20.16 -0.78 -24.01
CA TYR A 338 19.27 -1.81 -23.49
C TYR A 338 18.48 -2.51 -24.60
N THR A 339 18.19 -1.81 -25.71
CA THR A 339 17.60 -2.42 -26.91
C THR A 339 18.55 -3.43 -27.55
N VAL A 340 19.83 -3.10 -27.70
CA VAL A 340 20.84 -4.03 -28.22
C VAL A 340 21.05 -5.22 -27.28
N ALA A 341 21.09 -4.98 -25.96
CA ALA A 341 21.24 -6.02 -24.95
C ALA A 341 20.02 -6.96 -24.89
N PHE A 342 18.81 -6.44 -25.10
CA PHE A 342 17.58 -7.23 -25.13
C PHE A 342 17.61 -8.35 -26.17
N PHE A 343 18.15 -8.08 -27.38
CA PHE A 343 18.25 -9.10 -28.44
C PHE A 343 19.24 -10.23 -28.10
N GLN A 344 20.12 -10.04 -27.12
CA GLN A 344 21.16 -11.00 -26.73
C GLN A 344 20.86 -11.71 -25.42
N ALA A 345 20.00 -11.12 -24.58
CA ALA A 345 19.67 -11.63 -23.27
C ALA A 345 18.90 -12.95 -23.32
N GLY A 346 19.17 -13.81 -22.34
CA GLY A 346 18.40 -15.02 -22.08
C GLY A 346 16.97 -14.70 -21.59
N PRO A 347 16.04 -15.67 -21.61
CA PRO A 347 14.62 -15.44 -21.32
C PRO A 347 14.35 -14.80 -19.95
N ALA A 348 15.18 -15.08 -18.94
CA ALA A 348 15.06 -14.48 -17.61
C ALA A 348 15.49 -13.00 -17.55
N GLU A 349 16.49 -12.61 -18.36
CA GLU A 349 17.07 -11.26 -18.35
C GLU A 349 16.35 -10.29 -19.30
N ARG A 350 15.67 -10.81 -20.33
CA ARG A 350 14.88 -10.03 -21.30
C ARG A 350 13.86 -9.11 -20.64
N ARG A 351 13.25 -9.54 -19.53
CA ARG A 351 12.29 -8.71 -18.77
C ARG A 351 12.93 -7.44 -18.23
N ILE A 352 14.11 -7.57 -17.62
CA ILE A 352 14.81 -6.44 -16.99
C ILE A 352 15.23 -5.44 -18.07
N HIS A 353 15.73 -5.92 -19.21
CA HIS A 353 16.08 -5.05 -20.33
C HIS A 353 14.87 -4.33 -20.93
N LEU A 354 13.71 -5.00 -21.10
CA LEU A 354 12.49 -4.34 -21.57
C LEU A 354 12.00 -3.25 -20.62
N MET A 355 12.06 -3.49 -19.31
CA MET A 355 11.73 -2.48 -18.31
C MET A 355 12.71 -1.30 -18.34
N ALA A 356 14.00 -1.58 -18.49
CA ALA A 356 15.04 -0.55 -18.61
C ALA A 356 14.87 0.31 -19.89
N ILE A 357 14.49 -0.30 -21.03
CA ILE A 357 14.17 0.43 -22.27
C ILE A 357 13.01 1.40 -22.03
N ARG A 358 11.90 0.93 -21.44
CA ARG A 358 10.73 1.78 -21.16
C ARG A 358 11.07 2.93 -20.22
N LEU A 359 11.79 2.64 -19.13
CA LEU A 359 12.20 3.64 -18.15
C LEU A 359 13.12 4.70 -18.78
N SER A 360 14.17 4.27 -19.47
CA SER A 360 15.10 5.19 -20.15
C SER A 360 14.40 6.03 -21.23
N GLY A 361 13.47 5.46 -21.99
CA GLY A 361 12.67 6.21 -22.97
C GLY A 361 11.76 7.26 -22.33
N THR A 362 11.14 6.93 -21.18
CA THR A 362 10.31 7.90 -20.44
C THR A 362 11.15 9.03 -19.84
N LEU A 363 12.32 8.72 -19.27
CA LEU A 363 13.24 9.74 -18.74
C LEU A 363 13.83 10.62 -19.84
N ALA A 364 14.11 10.06 -21.03
CA ALA A 364 14.52 10.82 -22.20
C ALA A 364 13.42 11.82 -22.62
N LEU A 365 12.15 11.39 -22.65
CA LEU A 365 11.04 12.30 -22.95
C LEU A 365 10.90 13.40 -21.90
N SER A 366 11.00 13.09 -20.61
CA SER A 366 10.95 14.12 -19.55
C SER A 366 12.08 15.14 -19.71
N ALA A 367 13.30 14.68 -20.00
CA ALA A 367 14.44 15.56 -20.27
C ALA A 367 14.24 16.42 -21.55
N LEU A 368 13.59 15.88 -22.59
CA LEU A 368 13.22 16.62 -23.80
C LEU A 368 12.25 17.76 -23.48
N LEU A 369 11.20 17.48 -22.69
CA LEU A 369 10.18 18.46 -22.31
C LEU A 369 10.80 19.58 -21.46
N SER A 370 11.68 19.23 -20.53
CA SER A 370 12.45 20.21 -19.76
C SER A 370 13.43 21.02 -20.62
N HIS A 371 14.02 20.43 -21.66
CA HIS A 371 14.89 21.15 -22.59
C HIS A 371 14.14 22.21 -23.41
N PHE A 372 12.89 21.95 -23.78
CA PHE A 372 12.02 22.92 -24.46
C PHE A 372 11.29 23.87 -23.50
N GLU A 373 11.69 23.91 -22.23
CA GLU A 373 11.12 24.79 -21.19
C GLU A 373 9.59 24.66 -21.07
N VAL A 374 9.06 23.47 -21.34
CA VAL A 374 7.64 23.17 -21.14
C VAL A 374 7.34 23.27 -19.64
N GLY A 375 6.32 24.04 -19.28
CA GLY A 375 5.92 24.22 -17.88
C GLY A 375 5.72 22.87 -17.16
N ASN A 376 6.13 22.81 -15.89
CA ASN A 376 6.19 21.56 -15.11
C ASN A 376 4.86 20.77 -15.13
N GLU A 377 3.73 21.47 -15.06
CA GLU A 377 2.39 20.89 -15.14
C GLU A 377 2.18 20.15 -16.46
N MET A 378 2.44 20.81 -17.59
CA MET A 378 2.30 20.22 -18.92
C MET A 378 3.33 19.10 -19.13
N ALA A 379 4.54 19.23 -18.60
CA ALA A 379 5.58 18.20 -18.67
C ALA A 379 5.15 16.90 -17.95
N PHE A 380 4.54 17.00 -16.76
CA PHE A 380 3.99 15.85 -16.03
C PHE A 380 2.80 15.23 -16.76
N ARG A 381 1.86 16.04 -17.28
CA ARG A 381 0.68 15.56 -18.04
C ARG A 381 1.10 14.79 -19.30
N VAL A 382 2.04 15.33 -20.09
CA VAL A 382 2.56 14.67 -21.30
C VAL A 382 3.33 13.40 -20.96
N THR A 383 4.16 13.41 -19.91
CA THR A 383 4.90 12.22 -19.46
C THR A 383 3.93 11.12 -19.01
N ALA A 384 2.88 11.47 -18.25
CA ALA A 384 1.85 10.52 -17.84
C ALA A 384 1.16 9.86 -19.03
N CYS A 385 0.76 10.64 -20.04
CA CYS A 385 0.11 10.12 -21.24
C CYS A 385 1.04 9.27 -22.11
N PHE A 386 2.34 9.57 -22.15
CA PHE A 386 3.31 8.69 -22.81
C PHE A 386 3.41 7.33 -22.12
N VAL A 387 3.45 7.29 -20.79
CA VAL A 387 3.47 6.02 -20.02
C VAL A 387 2.17 5.24 -20.25
N LEU A 388 1.02 5.91 -20.34
CA LEU A 388 -0.27 5.28 -20.64
C LEU A 388 -0.31 4.71 -22.06
N ALA A 389 0.21 5.44 -23.05
CA ALA A 389 0.34 4.96 -24.42
C ALA A 389 1.25 3.72 -24.49
N GLN A 390 2.38 3.72 -23.78
CA GLN A 390 3.22 2.52 -23.64
C GLN A 390 2.44 1.36 -23.01
N GLN A 391 1.64 1.61 -21.97
CA GLN A 391 0.86 0.55 -21.34
C GLN A 391 -0.24 0.00 -22.26
N LEU A 392 -0.91 0.85 -23.03
CA LEU A 392 -1.89 0.43 -24.04
C LEU A 392 -1.24 -0.45 -25.13
N THR A 393 -0.04 -0.11 -25.60
CA THR A 393 0.67 -0.94 -26.58
C THR A 393 1.07 -2.30 -26.00
N VAL A 394 1.49 -2.35 -24.73
CA VAL A 394 1.75 -3.62 -24.02
C VAL A 394 0.48 -4.47 -23.92
N LEU A 395 -0.67 -3.86 -23.59
CA LEU A 395 -1.95 -4.57 -23.50
C LEU A 395 -2.46 -5.05 -24.88
N ALA A 396 -2.25 -4.27 -25.93
CA ALA A 396 -2.57 -4.63 -27.31
C ALA A 396 -1.70 -5.80 -27.81
N ALA A 397 -0.40 -5.77 -27.49
CA ALA A 397 0.58 -6.78 -27.88
C ALA A 397 0.82 -7.87 -26.80
N ARG A 398 -0.12 -8.06 -25.86
CA ARG A 398 0.10 -8.85 -24.62
C ARG A 398 0.71 -10.23 -24.82
N ARG A 399 0.26 -10.98 -25.83
CA ARG A 399 0.76 -12.34 -26.10
C ARG A 399 2.23 -12.33 -26.51
N ARG A 400 2.62 -11.35 -27.34
CA ARG A 400 4.01 -11.16 -27.77
C ARG A 400 4.87 -10.62 -26.63
N TYR A 401 4.36 -9.66 -25.87
CA TYR A 401 5.08 -9.11 -24.70
C TYR A 401 5.36 -10.18 -23.64
N MET A 402 4.35 -10.98 -23.27
CA MET A 402 4.50 -12.09 -22.34
C MET A 402 5.49 -13.16 -22.85
N GLY A 403 5.44 -13.47 -24.15
CA GLY A 403 6.38 -14.40 -24.78
C GLY A 403 7.82 -13.87 -24.83
N LEU A 404 8.01 -12.58 -25.06
CA LEU A 404 9.33 -11.94 -25.08
C LEU A 404 9.93 -11.77 -23.68
N ALA A 405 9.10 -11.46 -22.68
CA ALA A 405 9.51 -11.18 -21.30
C ALA A 405 9.45 -12.39 -20.36
N GLY A 406 8.99 -13.55 -20.83
CA GLY A 406 8.81 -14.76 -20.01
C GLY A 406 7.89 -14.51 -18.81
N MET A 407 6.71 -13.93 -19.05
CA MET A 407 5.76 -13.53 -17.98
C MET A 407 4.42 -14.21 -18.11
N ASP A 408 3.84 -14.53 -16.95
CA ASP A 408 2.47 -15.01 -16.84
C ASP A 408 1.50 -13.83 -16.70
N GLU A 409 0.22 -14.08 -16.98
CA GLU A 409 -0.83 -13.07 -16.94
C GLU A 409 -1.01 -12.44 -15.54
N SER A 410 -0.66 -13.15 -14.46
CA SER A 410 -0.63 -12.59 -13.09
C SER A 410 0.44 -11.52 -12.91
N LYS A 411 1.64 -11.75 -13.47
CA LYS A 411 2.76 -10.80 -13.41
C LYS A 411 2.48 -9.59 -14.29
N LEU A 412 1.87 -9.77 -15.47
CA LEU A 412 1.41 -8.67 -16.32
C LEU A 412 0.33 -7.83 -15.63
N ALA A 413 -0.60 -8.46 -14.90
CA ALA A 413 -1.59 -7.73 -14.12
C ALA A 413 -0.95 -6.94 -12.97
N ALA A 414 0.05 -7.50 -12.28
CA ALA A 414 0.79 -6.78 -11.24
C ALA A 414 1.58 -5.59 -11.81
N GLU A 415 2.27 -5.78 -12.94
CA GLU A 415 2.95 -4.70 -13.65
C GLU A 415 1.99 -3.59 -14.06
N THR A 416 0.82 -3.95 -14.61
CA THR A 416 -0.21 -2.97 -15.02
C THR A 416 -0.74 -2.17 -13.82
N LYS A 417 -0.89 -2.79 -12.65
CA LYS A 417 -1.27 -2.09 -11.40
C LYS A 417 -0.22 -1.07 -10.99
N ILE A 418 1.06 -1.47 -11.01
CA ILE A 418 2.17 -0.61 -10.63
C ILE A 418 2.27 0.57 -11.60
N VAL A 419 2.21 0.32 -12.91
CA VAL A 419 2.29 1.37 -13.93
C VAL A 419 1.15 2.36 -13.79
N LEU A 420 -0.11 1.89 -13.66
CA LEU A 420 -1.25 2.79 -13.47
C LEU A 420 -1.16 3.57 -12.16
N GLY A 421 -0.65 2.97 -11.07
CA GLY A 421 -0.42 3.65 -9.81
C GLY A 421 0.66 4.74 -9.88
N VAL A 422 1.80 4.44 -10.53
CA VAL A 422 2.86 5.44 -10.77
C VAL A 422 2.36 6.56 -11.68
N THR A 423 1.59 6.24 -12.73
CA THR A 423 0.97 7.26 -13.57
C THR A 423 -0.01 8.12 -12.78
N ALA A 424 -0.81 7.56 -11.86
CA ALA A 424 -1.71 8.35 -11.02
C ALA A 424 -0.95 9.39 -10.18
N LEU A 425 0.25 9.05 -9.68
CA LEU A 425 1.12 10.00 -8.98
C LEU A 425 1.67 11.09 -9.91
N LEU A 426 2.02 10.75 -11.16
CA LEU A 426 2.44 11.74 -12.16
C LEU A 426 1.29 12.69 -12.55
N VAL A 427 0.07 12.15 -12.69
CA VAL A 427 -1.14 12.93 -12.96
C VAL A 427 -1.43 13.92 -11.82
N LEU A 428 -1.26 13.49 -10.57
CA LEU A 428 -1.38 14.35 -9.39
C LEU A 428 -0.28 15.42 -9.32
N ALA A 429 0.97 15.05 -9.63
CA ALA A 429 2.09 15.99 -9.68
C ALA A 429 1.92 17.05 -10.77
N GLY A 430 1.22 16.74 -11.86
CA GLY A 430 0.84 17.69 -12.91
C GLY A 430 -0.41 18.53 -12.62
N GLY A 431 -0.95 18.45 -11.39
CA GLY A 431 -2.08 19.24 -10.91
C GLY A 431 -1.64 20.61 -10.37
N GLU A 432 -2.37 21.65 -10.73
CA GLU A 432 -2.05 23.07 -10.46
C GLU A 432 -1.89 23.39 -8.96
N ARG A 433 -2.61 22.67 -8.08
CA ARG A 433 -2.59 22.84 -6.61
C ARG A 433 -1.26 22.55 -5.92
N TRP A 434 -0.41 21.70 -6.49
CA TRP A 434 0.81 21.22 -5.81
C TRP A 434 2.06 22.01 -6.19
N ILE A 435 2.06 22.69 -7.34
CA ILE A 435 3.24 23.36 -7.89
C ILE A 435 3.13 24.88 -7.70
N ALA A 436 1.96 25.46 -7.94
CA ALA A 436 1.72 26.87 -7.70
C ALA A 436 1.23 27.04 -6.25
N GLY A 437 2.12 27.44 -5.34
CA GLY A 437 1.74 27.85 -3.97
C GLY A 437 0.91 29.15 -3.92
N ASP A 438 0.27 29.54 -5.01
CA ASP A 438 -0.41 30.81 -5.18
C ASP A 438 -1.94 30.58 -5.20
N GLN A 439 -2.64 31.20 -4.25
CA GLN A 439 -4.10 31.08 -4.13
C GLN A 439 -4.85 31.90 -5.20
N SER A 440 -4.15 32.68 -6.04
CA SER A 440 -4.76 33.71 -6.89
C SER A 440 -5.17 33.27 -8.31
N ALA A 441 -4.85 32.04 -8.74
CA ALA A 441 -5.25 31.54 -10.06
C ALA A 441 -6.70 30.98 -10.08
N TRP A 442 -7.69 31.86 -9.90
CA TRP A 442 -9.11 31.57 -10.15
C TRP A 442 -9.52 31.82 -11.61
N ALA A 443 -8.56 32.05 -12.51
CA ALA A 443 -8.78 32.20 -13.94
C ALA A 443 -8.86 30.81 -14.60
N VAL A 444 -10.01 30.50 -15.21
CA VAL A 444 -10.34 29.36 -16.10
C VAL A 444 -9.24 28.29 -16.21
N ALA A 445 -9.18 27.37 -15.24
CA ALA A 445 -8.24 26.25 -15.25
C ALA A 445 -8.67 25.16 -16.26
N ASP A 446 -7.73 24.72 -17.09
CA ASP A 446 -7.91 23.64 -18.06
C ASP A 446 -8.01 22.27 -17.36
N LEU A 447 -8.98 21.44 -17.78
CA LEU A 447 -9.11 20.08 -17.25
C LEU A 447 -7.81 19.31 -17.46
N ASN A 448 -7.30 18.70 -16.39
CA ASN A 448 -6.19 17.77 -16.46
C ASN A 448 -6.58 16.52 -17.29
N TRP A 449 -6.44 16.63 -18.61
CA TRP A 449 -6.81 15.64 -19.61
C TRP A 449 -6.10 14.30 -19.43
N SER A 450 -4.98 14.27 -18.71
CA SER A 450 -4.26 13.05 -18.38
C SER A 450 -5.05 12.12 -17.45
N ILE A 451 -5.99 12.65 -16.65
CA ILE A 451 -6.94 11.88 -15.83
C ILE A 451 -7.86 11.03 -16.71
N LEU A 452 -8.38 11.62 -17.80
CA LEU A 452 -9.23 10.90 -18.75
C LEU A 452 -8.45 9.79 -19.45
N ALA A 453 -7.20 10.06 -19.85
CA ALA A 453 -6.32 9.05 -20.42
C ALA A 453 -6.04 7.89 -19.44
N LEU A 454 -5.84 8.20 -18.16
CA LEU A 454 -5.63 7.21 -17.09
C LEU A 454 -6.88 6.33 -16.92
N LEU A 455 -8.07 6.94 -16.88
CA LEU A 455 -9.34 6.25 -16.75
C LEU A 455 -9.63 5.32 -17.94
N LEU A 456 -9.42 5.81 -19.17
CA LEU A 456 -9.60 5.01 -20.39
C LEU A 456 -8.61 3.85 -20.47
N THR A 457 -7.36 4.06 -20.05
CA THR A 457 -6.34 3.00 -20.00
C THR A 457 -6.68 1.95 -18.94
N ALA A 458 -7.17 2.37 -17.77
CA ALA A 458 -7.65 1.47 -16.72
C ALA A 458 -8.87 0.63 -17.19
N ALA A 459 -9.80 1.24 -17.93
CA ALA A 459 -10.92 0.53 -18.55
C ALA A 459 -10.45 -0.50 -19.60
N CYS A 460 -9.50 -0.11 -20.46
CA CYS A 460 -8.90 -1.01 -21.45
C CYS A 460 -8.15 -2.17 -20.77
N ALA A 461 -7.35 -1.90 -19.74
CA ALA A 461 -6.67 -2.92 -18.95
C ALA A 461 -7.65 -3.91 -18.32
N THR A 462 -8.76 -3.40 -17.78
CA THR A 462 -9.82 -4.22 -17.17
C THR A 462 -10.55 -5.07 -18.21
N ARG A 463 -10.80 -4.53 -19.42
CA ARG A 463 -11.33 -5.29 -20.56
C ARG A 463 -10.43 -6.46 -20.95
N VAL A 464 -9.12 -6.24 -20.92
CA VAL A 464 -8.12 -7.19 -21.44
C VAL A 464 -7.73 -8.25 -20.41
N LEU A 465 -7.59 -7.89 -19.14
CA LEU A 465 -7.07 -8.76 -18.06
C LEU A 465 -8.16 -9.26 -17.08
N GLY A 466 -9.41 -8.82 -17.25
CA GLY A 466 -10.58 -9.36 -16.56
C GLY A 466 -10.63 -9.10 -15.04
N ALA A 467 -11.04 -10.10 -14.27
CA ALA A 467 -11.42 -10.02 -12.85
C ALA A 467 -10.35 -9.41 -11.92
N LYS A 468 -9.05 -9.55 -12.27
CA LYS A 468 -7.91 -9.10 -11.45
C LYS A 468 -7.83 -7.57 -11.31
N LEU A 469 -8.52 -6.83 -12.18
CA LEU A 469 -8.48 -5.37 -12.31
C LEU A 469 -9.87 -4.72 -12.25
N ARG A 470 -10.92 -5.43 -11.80
CA ARG A 470 -12.32 -4.97 -11.81
C ARG A 470 -12.59 -3.60 -11.15
N TRP A 471 -11.78 -3.22 -10.16
CA TRP A 471 -11.90 -1.95 -9.44
C TRP A 471 -10.96 -0.85 -9.96
N MET A 472 -10.14 -1.16 -10.96
CA MET A 472 -9.11 -0.26 -11.46
C MET A 472 -9.66 1.05 -12.07
N PRO A 473 -10.80 1.06 -12.80
CA PRO A 473 -11.38 2.32 -13.28
C PRO A 473 -11.74 3.28 -12.13
N LEU A 474 -12.21 2.73 -11.00
CA LEU A 474 -12.56 3.53 -9.82
C LEU A 474 -11.32 4.08 -9.11
N LEU A 475 -10.26 3.26 -8.98
CA LEU A 475 -8.97 3.71 -8.44
C LEU A 475 -8.29 4.75 -9.35
N ALA A 476 -8.41 4.61 -10.67
CA ALA A 476 -7.88 5.54 -11.66
C ALA A 476 -8.55 6.93 -11.60
N ALA A 477 -9.74 7.05 -11.00
CA ALA A 477 -10.44 8.31 -10.83
C ALA A 477 -10.18 8.99 -9.47
N LEU A 478 -9.45 8.35 -8.54
CA LEU A 478 -9.08 8.97 -7.26
C LEU A 478 -8.36 10.33 -7.40
N PRO A 479 -7.46 10.55 -8.40
CA PRO A 479 -6.83 11.85 -8.59
C PRO A 479 -7.82 13.02 -8.77
N VAL A 480 -9.03 12.74 -9.27
CA VAL A 480 -10.10 13.74 -9.46
C VAL A 480 -10.50 14.41 -8.14
N VAL A 481 -10.42 13.71 -7.00
CA VAL A 481 -10.81 14.22 -5.68
C VAL A 481 -9.86 15.33 -5.21
N VAL A 482 -8.61 15.31 -5.68
CA VAL A 482 -7.56 16.25 -5.26
C VAL A 482 -7.53 17.50 -6.15
N GLU A 483 -8.16 17.47 -7.33
CA GLU A 483 -8.24 18.61 -8.26
C GLU A 483 -9.11 19.76 -7.70
N PRO A 484 -8.79 21.04 -7.99
CA PRO A 484 -9.56 22.19 -7.52
C PRO A 484 -10.98 22.27 -8.11
N PHE A 485 -11.93 22.73 -7.29
CA PHE A 485 -13.37 22.83 -7.58
C PHE A 485 -13.77 24.14 -8.31
N ASN A 486 -12.81 24.95 -8.76
CA ASN A 486 -13.05 26.33 -9.17
C ASN A 486 -13.88 26.41 -10.46
N GLY A 487 -15.14 26.85 -10.34
CA GLY A 487 -15.96 27.37 -11.44
C GLY A 487 -16.84 26.38 -12.23
N ALA A 488 -16.80 25.06 -11.96
CA ALA A 488 -17.66 24.11 -12.66
C ALA A 488 -17.94 22.82 -11.84
N PRO A 489 -18.87 22.86 -10.86
CA PRO A 489 -19.11 21.77 -9.90
C PRO A 489 -19.58 20.43 -10.51
N GLY A 490 -19.87 20.36 -11.81
CA GLY A 490 -20.23 19.12 -12.51
C GLY A 490 -19.09 18.35 -13.18
N ARG A 491 -17.92 18.97 -13.44
CA ARG A 491 -16.85 18.35 -14.27
C ARG A 491 -16.20 17.13 -13.61
N GLN A 492 -15.87 17.25 -12.33
CA GLN A 492 -15.31 16.14 -11.52
C GLN A 492 -16.35 15.02 -11.31
N GLY A 493 -17.62 15.42 -11.16
CA GLY A 493 -18.76 14.50 -11.12
C GLY A 493 -18.83 13.62 -12.38
N LEU A 494 -18.67 14.17 -13.57
CA LEU A 494 -18.70 13.39 -14.83
C LEU A 494 -17.58 12.35 -14.93
N VAL A 495 -16.36 12.67 -14.50
CA VAL A 495 -15.22 11.72 -14.51
C VAL A 495 -15.44 10.60 -13.48
N LEU A 496 -15.91 10.94 -12.29
CA LEU A 496 -16.26 9.96 -11.25
C LEU A 496 -17.42 9.06 -11.70
N ILE A 497 -18.44 9.62 -12.35
CA ILE A 497 -19.56 8.88 -12.93
C ILE A 497 -19.07 7.94 -14.02
N ALA A 498 -18.23 8.41 -14.95
CA ALA A 498 -17.64 7.57 -15.98
C ALA A 498 -16.84 6.41 -15.37
N ALA A 499 -16.08 6.67 -14.31
CA ALA A 499 -15.34 5.64 -13.58
C ALA A 499 -16.23 4.61 -12.89
N ILE A 500 -17.32 5.05 -12.29
CA ILE A 500 -18.31 4.16 -11.68
C ILE A 500 -19.01 3.30 -12.75
N ILE A 501 -19.39 3.88 -13.90
CA ILE A 501 -19.98 3.14 -15.04
C ILE A 501 -19.00 2.09 -15.57
N LEU A 502 -17.73 2.45 -15.72
CA LEU A 502 -16.68 1.54 -16.21
C LEU A 502 -16.37 0.42 -15.20
N ALA A 503 -16.36 0.74 -13.90
CA ALA A 503 -16.22 -0.25 -12.83
C ALA A 503 -17.44 -1.20 -12.78
N TRP A 504 -18.66 -0.67 -12.93
CA TRP A 504 -19.87 -1.47 -13.03
C TRP A 504 -19.84 -2.40 -14.25
N TRP A 505 -19.45 -1.89 -15.41
CA TRP A 505 -19.30 -2.68 -16.63
C TRP A 505 -18.29 -3.82 -16.43
N ALA A 506 -17.19 -3.54 -15.73
CA ALA A 506 -16.18 -4.54 -15.40
C ALA A 506 -16.70 -5.61 -14.43
N VAL A 507 -17.41 -5.22 -13.37
CA VAL A 507 -17.96 -6.15 -12.37
C VAL A 507 -19.05 -7.04 -12.96
N ARG A 508 -19.91 -6.49 -13.84
CA ARG A 508 -20.98 -7.23 -14.52
C ARG A 508 -20.50 -8.42 -15.34
N ARG A 509 -19.26 -8.39 -15.83
CA ARG A 509 -18.66 -9.46 -16.65
C ARG A 509 -18.11 -10.63 -15.82
N VAL A 510 -17.88 -10.44 -14.53
CA VAL A 510 -17.13 -11.39 -13.70
C VAL A 510 -18.05 -12.18 -12.78
N ASP A 511 -19.09 -11.55 -12.21
CA ASP A 511 -19.89 -12.16 -11.15
C ASP A 511 -21.39 -11.86 -11.32
N PRO A 512 -22.25 -12.90 -11.47
CA PRO A 512 -23.68 -12.74 -11.66
C PRO A 512 -24.42 -12.27 -10.40
N VAL A 513 -23.88 -12.48 -9.20
CA VAL A 513 -24.49 -12.03 -7.93
C VAL A 513 -24.21 -10.54 -7.72
N LEU A 514 -22.95 -10.12 -7.91
CA LEU A 514 -22.56 -8.71 -7.88
C LEU A 514 -23.25 -7.90 -9.00
N ARG A 515 -23.59 -8.53 -10.14
CA ARG A 515 -24.33 -7.88 -11.24
C ARG A 515 -25.66 -7.26 -10.79
N GLY A 516 -26.41 -7.96 -9.92
CA GLY A 516 -27.69 -7.47 -9.39
C GLY A 516 -27.50 -6.31 -8.41
N GLN A 517 -26.60 -6.47 -7.44
CA GLN A 517 -26.29 -5.46 -6.41
C GLN A 517 -25.71 -4.18 -7.01
N VAL A 518 -24.78 -4.29 -7.96
CA VAL A 518 -24.13 -3.15 -8.61
C VAL A 518 -25.08 -2.51 -9.64
N GLY A 519 -26.02 -3.26 -10.22
CA GLY A 519 -27.14 -2.73 -11.00
C GLY A 519 -28.07 -1.82 -10.19
N LEU A 520 -28.35 -2.19 -8.94
CA LEU A 520 -29.14 -1.40 -8.00
C LEU A 520 -28.38 -0.15 -7.53
N ALA A 521 -27.10 -0.29 -7.19
CA ALA A 521 -26.25 0.84 -6.84
C ALA A 521 -26.16 1.88 -7.98
N MET A 522 -26.09 1.43 -9.24
CA MET A 522 -26.12 2.34 -10.39
C MET A 522 -27.43 3.08 -10.55
N ARG A 523 -28.57 2.41 -10.31
CA ARG A 523 -29.86 3.09 -10.27
C ARG A 523 -29.89 4.11 -9.14
N ALA A 524 -29.42 3.77 -7.93
CA ALA A 524 -29.33 4.72 -6.81
C ALA A 524 -28.57 6.01 -7.18
N LEU A 525 -27.55 5.89 -8.03
CA LEU A 525 -26.69 7.01 -8.44
C LEU A 525 -27.27 7.86 -9.57
N THR A 526 -28.26 7.39 -10.34
CA THR A 526 -28.71 8.17 -11.52
C THR A 526 -29.30 9.54 -11.21
N PRO A 527 -30.04 9.78 -10.10
CA PRO A 527 -30.51 11.13 -9.76
C PRO A 527 -29.35 12.10 -9.51
N ILE A 528 -28.28 11.63 -8.86
CA ILE A 528 -27.06 12.41 -8.65
C ILE A 528 -26.36 12.68 -9.98
N THR A 529 -26.35 11.70 -10.90
CA THR A 529 -25.78 11.91 -12.24
C THR A 529 -26.56 12.90 -13.09
N ALA A 530 -27.89 12.87 -12.98
CA ALA A 530 -28.77 13.82 -13.66
C ALA A 530 -28.59 15.23 -13.08
N ALA A 531 -28.47 15.35 -11.75
CA ALA A 531 -28.16 16.62 -11.09
C ALA A 531 -26.82 17.20 -11.55
N ALA A 532 -25.77 16.38 -11.58
CA ALA A 532 -24.44 16.80 -12.04
C ALA A 532 -24.42 17.19 -13.53
N LEU A 533 -25.14 16.45 -14.38
CA LEU A 533 -25.24 16.74 -15.81
C LEU A 533 -26.02 18.03 -16.07
N VAL A 534 -27.20 18.20 -15.45
CA VAL A 534 -28.05 19.39 -15.64
C VAL A 534 -27.37 20.63 -15.03
N GLY A 535 -26.72 20.50 -13.86
CA GLY A 535 -25.89 21.56 -13.30
C GLY A 535 -24.69 21.92 -14.18
N TRP A 536 -24.05 20.94 -14.83
CA TRP A 536 -22.97 21.20 -15.78
C TRP A 536 -23.45 21.91 -17.06
N LEU A 537 -24.60 21.48 -17.60
CA LEU A 537 -25.23 22.13 -18.76
C LEU A 537 -25.66 23.56 -18.44
N ALA A 538 -26.22 23.80 -17.25
CA ALA A 538 -26.57 25.13 -16.78
C ALA A 538 -25.34 26.03 -16.60
N ALA A 539 -24.26 25.50 -16.02
CA ALA A 539 -23.00 26.23 -15.89
C ALA A 539 -22.39 26.58 -17.27
N GLY A 540 -22.52 25.69 -18.27
CA GLY A 540 -22.08 25.96 -19.63
C GLY A 540 -22.89 27.05 -20.34
N ALA A 541 -24.20 27.13 -20.08
CA ALA A 541 -25.06 28.17 -20.64
C ALA A 541 -24.82 29.55 -20.01
N THR A 542 -24.40 29.62 -18.75
CA THR A 542 -24.10 30.87 -18.04
C THR A 542 -22.72 31.45 -18.37
N PHE A 543 -21.83 30.67 -18.99
CA PHE A 543 -20.49 31.10 -19.45
C PHE A 543 -20.49 31.61 -20.91
N ALA A 544 -21.50 32.40 -21.28
CA ALA A 544 -21.45 33.19 -22.51
C ALA A 544 -20.42 34.34 -22.34
N PRO A 545 -19.58 34.65 -23.36
CA PRO A 545 -18.44 35.56 -23.23
C PRO A 545 -18.78 37.03 -22.93
N SER A 546 -20.05 37.40 -22.84
CA SER A 546 -20.52 38.76 -22.54
C SER A 546 -20.55 39.12 -21.05
N MET A 547 -20.34 38.18 -20.12
CA MET A 547 -20.39 38.44 -18.67
C MET A 547 -19.01 38.44 -17.99
N VAL A 548 -17.99 39.03 -18.63
CA VAL A 548 -16.73 39.36 -17.95
C VAL A 548 -16.89 40.71 -17.27
N GLY A 549 -17.59 40.74 -16.14
CA GLY A 549 -17.76 41.99 -15.38
C GLY A 549 -18.87 41.94 -14.34
N GLY A 550 -18.75 41.10 -13.31
CA GLY A 550 -19.67 41.11 -12.16
C GLY A 550 -19.64 39.79 -11.41
N ARG A 551 -19.15 39.80 -10.17
CA ARG A 551 -19.24 38.66 -9.25
C ARG A 551 -20.68 38.53 -8.75
N ASP A 552 -21.54 37.87 -9.52
CA ASP A 552 -22.91 37.67 -9.05
C ASP A 552 -23.06 36.26 -8.47
N ALA A 553 -23.32 36.19 -7.16
CA ALA A 553 -23.73 34.98 -6.44
C ALA A 553 -24.99 34.30 -7.04
N SER A 554 -25.67 34.98 -7.97
CA SER A 554 -26.84 34.51 -8.74
C SER A 554 -26.53 33.37 -9.71
N VAL A 555 -25.32 33.30 -10.29
CA VAL A 555 -24.95 32.22 -11.23
C VAL A 555 -24.80 30.90 -10.49
N GLY A 556 -24.23 30.93 -9.29
CA GLY A 556 -24.09 29.76 -8.43
C GLY A 556 -25.43 29.19 -7.96
N SER A 557 -26.40 30.06 -7.64
CA SER A 557 -27.75 29.64 -7.25
C SER A 557 -28.54 29.08 -8.43
N LEU A 558 -28.44 29.66 -9.63
CA LEU A 558 -29.04 29.14 -10.86
C LEU A 558 -28.53 27.73 -11.22
N VAL A 559 -27.21 27.50 -11.14
CA VAL A 559 -26.60 26.19 -11.38
C VAL A 559 -27.06 25.15 -10.35
N LEU A 560 -27.21 25.55 -9.08
CA LEU A 560 -27.72 24.68 -8.02
C LEU A 560 -29.21 24.37 -8.20
N GLN A 561 -30.02 25.35 -8.61
CA GLN A 561 -31.44 25.15 -8.91
C GLN A 561 -31.62 24.20 -10.10
N ALA A 562 -30.86 24.38 -11.18
CA ALA A 562 -30.88 23.49 -12.34
C ALA A 562 -30.45 22.06 -11.97
N ALA A 563 -29.41 21.90 -11.15
CA ALA A 563 -29.01 20.59 -10.62
C ALA A 563 -30.12 19.95 -9.77
N GLY A 564 -30.81 20.74 -8.95
CA GLY A 564 -31.97 20.29 -8.15
C GLY A 564 -33.15 19.83 -9.01
N VAL A 565 -33.45 20.54 -10.10
CA VAL A 565 -34.49 20.13 -11.07
C VAL A 565 -34.12 18.80 -11.74
N GLY A 566 -32.88 18.66 -12.18
CA GLY A 566 -32.37 17.40 -12.76
C GLY A 566 -32.46 16.22 -11.79
N PHE A 567 -32.18 16.47 -10.50
CA PHE A 567 -32.33 15.47 -9.43
C PHE A 567 -33.79 15.03 -9.24
N ILE A 568 -34.72 15.99 -9.11
CA ILE A 568 -36.13 15.71 -8.83
C ILE A 568 -36.79 14.97 -9.99
N LEU A 569 -36.57 15.42 -11.24
CA LEU A 569 -37.18 14.80 -12.41
C LEU A 569 -36.72 13.34 -12.58
N MET A 570 -35.43 13.08 -12.38
CA MET A 570 -34.89 11.73 -12.45
C MET A 570 -35.39 10.86 -11.29
N THR A 571 -35.59 11.44 -10.10
CA THR A 571 -36.15 10.72 -8.95
C THR A 571 -37.62 10.37 -9.18
N ILE A 572 -38.43 11.26 -9.78
CA ILE A 572 -39.82 10.98 -10.18
C ILE A 572 -39.88 9.80 -11.15
N LEU A 573 -39.02 9.80 -12.18
CA LEU A 573 -38.93 8.68 -13.12
C LEU A 573 -38.59 7.37 -12.41
N GLN A 574 -37.66 7.41 -11.45
CA GLN A 574 -37.33 6.24 -10.64
C GLN A 574 -38.45 5.75 -9.75
N LEU A 575 -39.23 6.65 -9.15
CA LEU A 575 -40.38 6.31 -8.33
C LEU A 575 -41.42 5.54 -9.16
N LEU A 576 -41.73 6.04 -10.35
CA LEU A 576 -42.68 5.39 -11.27
C LEU A 576 -42.15 4.04 -11.80
N VAL A 577 -40.85 3.94 -12.12
CA VAL A 577 -40.21 2.68 -12.54
C VAL A 577 -40.18 1.66 -11.39
N SER A 578 -39.95 2.11 -10.15
CA SER A 578 -39.94 1.21 -8.98
C SER A 578 -41.36 0.76 -8.64
N ALA A 579 -42.36 1.65 -8.70
CA ALA A 579 -43.77 1.32 -8.49
C ALA A 579 -44.30 0.33 -9.55
N SER A 580 -43.99 0.55 -10.83
CA SER A 580 -44.39 -0.37 -11.90
C SER A 580 -43.74 -1.75 -11.76
N ARG A 581 -42.48 -1.83 -11.33
CA ARG A 581 -41.79 -3.10 -11.03
C ARG A 581 -42.31 -3.80 -9.79
N LEU A 582 -42.88 -3.06 -8.84
CA LEU A 582 -43.53 -3.62 -7.64
C LEU A 582 -44.97 -4.09 -7.92
N SER A 583 -45.63 -3.59 -8.96
CA SER A 583 -47.02 -3.93 -9.31
C SER A 583 -47.32 -5.44 -9.51
N PRO A 584 -46.44 -6.28 -10.10
CA PRO A 584 -46.74 -7.71 -10.33
C PRO A 584 -46.72 -8.51 -9.02
N TYR A 585 -46.05 -8.00 -7.98
CA TYR A 585 -45.95 -8.64 -6.66
C TYR A 585 -47.23 -8.48 -5.81
N ARG A 586 -48.23 -7.77 -6.35
CA ARG A 586 -49.56 -7.59 -5.77
C ARG A 586 -50.47 -8.82 -5.94
N ALA A 587 -50.41 -9.48 -7.09
CA ALA A 587 -51.41 -10.48 -7.51
C ALA A 587 -50.94 -11.94 -7.43
N ASN A 588 -49.64 -12.22 -7.48
CA ASN A 588 -49.14 -13.60 -7.62
C ASN A 588 -48.86 -14.28 -6.27
N THR A 589 -49.46 -15.44 -6.04
CA THR A 589 -49.29 -16.26 -4.82
C THR A 589 -47.99 -17.06 -4.82
N SER A 590 -47.26 -17.15 -5.93
CA SER A 590 -46.04 -17.95 -6.10
C SER A 590 -44.79 -17.10 -6.36
N VAL A 591 -44.35 -16.34 -5.36
CA VAL A 591 -43.11 -15.55 -5.43
C VAL A 591 -41.92 -16.40 -4.94
N GLY A 592 -41.06 -16.86 -5.86
CA GLY A 592 -39.86 -17.63 -5.53
C GLY A 592 -38.76 -16.81 -4.81
N GLN A 593 -37.83 -17.47 -4.13
CA GLN A 593 -36.75 -16.82 -3.34
C GLN A 593 -35.89 -15.83 -4.17
N LYS A 594 -35.72 -16.08 -5.48
CA LYS A 594 -35.01 -15.17 -6.41
C LYS A 594 -35.73 -13.84 -6.63
N SER A 595 -37.06 -13.79 -6.50
CA SER A 595 -37.85 -12.58 -6.74
C SER A 595 -38.04 -11.72 -5.48
N VAL A 596 -37.87 -12.29 -4.28
CA VAL A 596 -37.77 -11.52 -3.00
C VAL A 596 -36.51 -10.65 -2.95
N VAL A 597 -35.37 -11.19 -3.44
CA VAL A 597 -34.09 -10.46 -3.52
C VAL A 597 -34.17 -9.30 -4.51
N ALA A 598 -35.03 -9.39 -5.53
CA ALA A 598 -35.30 -8.29 -6.46
C ALA A 598 -36.32 -7.26 -5.91
N PHE A 599 -37.20 -7.69 -4.99
CA PHE A 599 -38.28 -6.88 -4.42
C PHE A 599 -37.77 -5.84 -3.39
N VAL A 600 -36.98 -6.27 -2.39
CA VAL A 600 -36.52 -5.41 -1.29
C VAL A 600 -35.80 -4.13 -1.78
N PRO A 601 -34.90 -4.20 -2.79
CA PRO A 601 -34.21 -3.02 -3.28
C PRO A 601 -35.12 -2.01 -4.01
N GLU A 602 -36.12 -2.47 -4.77
CA GLU A 602 -37.09 -1.59 -5.45
C GLU A 602 -37.99 -0.88 -4.42
N ALA A 603 -38.34 -1.62 -3.36
CA ALA A 603 -39.04 -1.12 -2.20
C ALA A 603 -38.26 0.01 -1.48
N VAL A 604 -36.97 -0.21 -1.21
CA VAL A 604 -36.09 0.80 -0.59
C VAL A 604 -35.92 2.02 -1.50
N MET A 605 -35.78 1.82 -2.81
CA MET A 605 -35.68 2.93 -3.78
C MET A 605 -36.93 3.80 -3.79
N LEU A 606 -38.13 3.21 -3.67
CA LEU A 606 -39.36 3.99 -3.60
C LEU A 606 -39.37 4.88 -2.34
N ALA A 607 -39.11 4.29 -1.17
CA ALA A 607 -39.15 5.03 0.10
C ALA A 607 -38.07 6.11 0.21
N VAL A 608 -36.82 5.80 -0.14
CA VAL A 608 -35.69 6.75 -0.07
C VAL A 608 -35.80 7.80 -1.17
N GLY A 609 -36.26 7.43 -2.37
CA GLY A 609 -36.51 8.36 -3.47
C GLY A 609 -37.57 9.40 -3.12
N SER A 610 -38.67 8.99 -2.46
CA SER A 610 -39.71 9.91 -1.99
C SER A 610 -39.16 10.90 -0.97
N LEU A 611 -38.43 10.42 0.03
CA LEU A 611 -37.85 11.25 1.09
C LEU A 611 -36.86 12.29 0.51
N THR A 612 -35.94 11.84 -0.35
CA THR A 612 -34.89 12.69 -0.91
C THR A 612 -35.45 13.72 -1.89
N ALA A 613 -36.45 13.36 -2.72
CA ALA A 613 -37.12 14.30 -3.60
C ALA A 613 -37.82 15.42 -2.83
N THR A 614 -38.55 15.08 -1.75
CA THR A 614 -39.25 16.06 -0.91
C THR A 614 -38.26 16.98 -0.16
N ALA A 615 -37.14 16.45 0.31
CA ALA A 615 -36.10 17.25 0.98
C ALA A 615 -35.42 18.24 0.02
N VAL A 616 -35.04 17.80 -1.19
CA VAL A 616 -34.44 18.67 -2.21
C VAL A 616 -35.43 19.73 -2.68
N LEU A 617 -36.71 19.38 -2.82
CA LEU A 617 -37.77 20.33 -3.13
C LEU A 617 -37.92 21.42 -2.06
N GLY A 618 -37.89 21.06 -0.77
CA GLY A 618 -37.91 22.02 0.34
C GLY A 618 -36.71 22.97 0.32
N LEU A 619 -35.52 22.46 0.01
CA LEU A 619 -34.30 23.28 -0.16
C LEU A 619 -34.43 24.25 -1.34
N LEU A 620 -35.01 23.83 -2.47
CA LEU A 620 -35.25 24.70 -3.63
C LEU A 620 -36.25 25.83 -3.32
N ILE A 621 -37.29 25.54 -2.54
CA ILE A 621 -38.29 26.55 -2.11
C ILE A 621 -37.64 27.56 -1.16
N GLY A 622 -36.87 27.09 -0.17
CA GLY A 622 -36.15 27.97 0.77
C GLY A 622 -35.12 28.86 0.08
N ALA A 623 -34.43 28.35 -0.94
CA ALA A 623 -33.47 29.14 -1.74
C ALA A 623 -34.15 30.19 -2.63
N GLY A 624 -35.42 29.99 -3.02
CA GLY A 624 -36.19 30.93 -3.84
C GLY A 624 -36.76 32.13 -3.07
N GLY A 625 -36.92 32.02 -1.74
CA GLY A 625 -37.45 33.10 -0.90
C GLY A 625 -36.44 34.18 -0.47
N VAL A 626 -35.15 33.99 -0.76
CA VAL A 626 -34.05 34.86 -0.26
C VAL A 626 -33.66 35.96 -1.26
N PHE A 627 -34.15 35.95 -2.51
CA PHE A 627 -33.73 36.91 -3.53
C PHE A 627 -34.92 37.53 -4.28
N ASP A 628 -35.38 38.68 -3.77
CA ASP A 628 -36.31 39.57 -4.47
C ASP A 628 -35.55 40.36 -5.56
N PHE A 629 -35.70 39.95 -6.82
CA PHE A 629 -35.08 40.60 -7.97
C PHE A 629 -35.99 41.73 -8.49
N ASN A 630 -36.01 42.86 -7.78
CA ASN A 630 -36.58 44.08 -8.33
C ASN A 630 -35.67 44.63 -9.45
N GLY A 631 -36.00 44.34 -10.71
CA GLY A 631 -35.71 45.24 -11.83
C GLY A 631 -34.67 44.84 -12.87
N ARG A 632 -34.50 43.56 -13.23
CA ARG A 632 -33.77 43.20 -14.48
C ARG A 632 -34.52 42.19 -15.33
N THR A 633 -34.73 42.57 -16.59
CA THR A 633 -35.33 41.77 -17.66
C THR A 633 -34.32 40.74 -18.19
N GLU A 634 -34.27 39.58 -17.55
CA GLU A 634 -33.67 38.35 -18.10
C GLU A 634 -34.76 37.28 -18.30
N PRO A 635 -34.54 36.24 -19.13
CA PRO A 635 -35.62 35.46 -19.74
C PRO A 635 -36.56 34.85 -18.71
N GLU A 636 -37.77 35.40 -18.61
CA GLU A 636 -38.78 35.10 -17.59
C GLU A 636 -39.22 33.62 -17.56
N TRP A 637 -38.94 32.84 -18.61
CA TRP A 637 -39.29 31.42 -18.69
C TRP A 637 -38.39 30.50 -17.82
N LEU A 638 -37.19 30.93 -17.44
CA LEU A 638 -36.31 30.18 -16.52
C LEU A 638 -36.61 30.48 -15.04
N LEU A 639 -37.32 31.58 -14.75
CA LEU A 639 -37.66 32.07 -13.41
C LEU A 639 -39.10 31.72 -12.97
N MET A 640 -39.80 30.87 -13.73
CA MET A 640 -41.04 30.25 -13.24
C MET A 640 -40.78 29.61 -11.86
N PRO A 641 -41.72 29.62 -10.90
CA PRO A 641 -41.56 28.91 -9.63
C PRO A 641 -41.65 27.40 -9.89
N TRP A 642 -40.62 26.84 -10.53
CA TRP A 642 -40.43 25.42 -10.84
C TRP A 642 -40.64 24.59 -9.59
N ALA A 643 -40.33 25.13 -8.41
CA ALA A 643 -40.57 24.46 -7.15
C ALA A 643 -42.06 24.15 -6.89
N ARG A 644 -43.01 25.05 -7.20
CA ARG A 644 -44.45 24.78 -7.04
C ARG A 644 -44.94 23.75 -8.06
N LEU A 645 -44.52 23.89 -9.32
CA LEU A 645 -44.86 22.93 -10.37
C LEU A 645 -44.26 21.55 -10.10
N MET A 646 -43.00 21.48 -9.65
CA MET A 646 -42.33 20.25 -9.22
C MET A 646 -42.97 19.65 -7.97
N ALA A 647 -43.48 20.47 -7.04
CA ALA A 647 -44.23 20.00 -5.88
C ALA A 647 -45.52 19.29 -6.31
N ILE A 648 -46.27 19.90 -7.23
CA ILE A 648 -47.50 19.32 -7.79
C ILE A 648 -47.19 18.04 -8.58
N VAL A 649 -46.15 18.04 -9.42
CA VAL A 649 -45.76 16.85 -10.20
C VAL A 649 -45.26 15.72 -9.29
N LEU A 650 -44.49 16.03 -8.25
CA LEU A 650 -44.04 15.06 -7.24
C LEU A 650 -45.23 14.52 -6.44
N LEU A 651 -46.18 15.37 -6.06
CA LEU A 651 -47.43 14.99 -5.39
C LEU A 651 -48.25 14.01 -6.25
N ILE A 652 -48.44 14.32 -7.53
CA ILE A 652 -49.12 13.45 -8.50
C ILE A 652 -48.36 12.13 -8.63
N ALA A 653 -47.04 12.16 -8.77
CA ALA A 653 -46.22 10.95 -8.92
C ALA A 653 -46.25 10.07 -7.66
N LEU A 654 -46.22 10.66 -6.45
CA LEU A 654 -46.35 9.95 -5.18
C LEU A 654 -47.75 9.33 -5.03
N PHE A 655 -48.79 10.06 -5.40
CA PHE A 655 -50.17 9.56 -5.37
C PHE A 655 -50.37 8.42 -6.38
N VAL A 656 -49.85 8.55 -7.60
CA VAL A 656 -49.88 7.52 -8.65
C VAL A 656 -49.06 6.29 -8.21
N ALA A 657 -47.87 6.47 -7.66
CA ALA A 657 -47.07 5.37 -7.14
C ALA A 657 -47.76 4.65 -5.97
N ALA A 658 -48.37 5.39 -5.04
CA ALA A 658 -49.11 4.83 -3.91
C ALA A 658 -50.37 4.07 -4.36
N THR A 659 -51.11 4.58 -5.35
CA THR A 659 -52.29 3.89 -5.91
C THR A 659 -51.94 2.65 -6.73
N ILE A 660 -50.84 2.67 -7.50
CA ILE A 660 -50.33 1.49 -8.21
C ILE A 660 -49.98 0.36 -7.21
N VAL A 661 -49.42 0.73 -6.05
CA VAL A 661 -48.97 -0.22 -5.02
C VAL A 661 -50.11 -0.70 -4.10
N LEU A 662 -51.02 0.19 -3.67
CA LEU A 662 -52.10 -0.12 -2.72
C LEU A 662 -53.35 -0.71 -3.39
N GLY A 663 -53.61 -0.38 -4.66
CA GLY A 663 -54.75 -0.90 -5.40
C GLY A 663 -56.13 -0.32 -5.03
N THR A 664 -57.14 -0.65 -5.83
CA THR A 664 -58.51 -0.06 -5.79
C THR A 664 -59.60 -0.99 -5.25
N HIS A 665 -59.32 -2.28 -5.02
CA HIS A 665 -60.37 -3.24 -4.62
C HIS A 665 -60.51 -3.36 -3.10
N TRP A 666 -61.71 -3.05 -2.61
CA TRP A 666 -62.14 -3.06 -1.21
C TRP A 666 -62.43 -4.47 -0.64
N HIS A 667 -62.43 -5.50 -1.49
CA HIS A 667 -62.81 -6.87 -1.15
C HIS A 667 -61.83 -7.87 -1.75
N GLU A 668 -60.83 -8.28 -0.96
CA GLU A 668 -60.27 -9.62 -1.12
C GLU A 668 -61.24 -10.57 -0.40
N ARG A 669 -62.20 -11.14 -1.14
CA ARG A 669 -62.93 -12.33 -0.66
C ARG A 669 -61.91 -13.45 -0.53
N GLU A 670 -61.76 -13.99 0.68
CA GLU A 670 -61.04 -15.24 0.90
C GLU A 670 -61.67 -16.33 0.00
N PRO A 671 -60.87 -17.12 -0.74
CA PRO A 671 -61.35 -18.42 -1.19
C PRO A 671 -61.53 -19.25 0.08
N ALA A 672 -62.78 -19.59 0.40
CA ALA A 672 -63.10 -20.53 1.45
C ALA A 672 -62.50 -21.91 1.09
N SER A 673 -61.29 -22.21 1.54
CA SER A 673 -60.83 -23.60 1.67
C SER A 673 -60.81 -23.94 3.16
N ASN A 674 -61.97 -24.43 3.59
CA ASN A 674 -62.16 -25.10 4.85
C ASN A 674 -61.33 -26.40 4.82
N THR A 675 -60.14 -26.43 5.42
CA THR A 675 -59.44 -27.68 5.71
C THR A 675 -58.44 -27.51 6.85
N SER A 676 -58.76 -28.22 7.93
CA SER A 676 -57.91 -28.81 8.96
C SER A 676 -56.97 -27.94 9.81
N ARG A 677 -57.19 -28.14 11.10
CA ARG A 677 -56.55 -27.63 12.31
C ARG A 677 -55.16 -28.24 12.58
N ASP A 678 -54.38 -28.56 11.56
CA ASP A 678 -53.03 -29.14 11.74
C ASP A 678 -51.95 -28.12 11.37
N LEU A 679 -51.29 -27.65 12.43
CA LEU A 679 -50.26 -26.62 12.42
C LEU A 679 -48.89 -27.27 12.15
N ASP A 680 -48.72 -27.88 10.98
CA ASP A 680 -47.42 -28.39 10.53
C ASP A 680 -46.67 -27.32 9.71
N TRP A 681 -45.51 -26.94 10.24
CA TRP A 681 -44.39 -26.22 9.64
C TRP A 681 -44.60 -25.51 8.29
N VAL A 682 -44.79 -24.18 8.40
CA VAL A 682 -44.41 -23.10 7.48
C VAL A 682 -43.75 -23.57 6.18
N ASP A 683 -44.53 -23.65 5.10
CA ASP A 683 -43.98 -23.62 3.75
C ASP A 683 -43.21 -22.28 3.57
N PRO A 684 -41.87 -22.30 3.39
CA PRO A 684 -41.07 -21.08 3.27
C PRO A 684 -41.47 -20.22 2.06
N ARG A 685 -42.15 -20.82 1.08
CA ARG A 685 -42.59 -20.16 -0.16
C ARG A 685 -43.80 -19.24 0.08
N GLY A 686 -44.69 -19.59 1.01
CA GLY A 686 -45.86 -18.78 1.37
C GLY A 686 -45.53 -17.57 2.26
N SER A 687 -44.57 -17.71 3.17
CA SER A 687 -44.17 -16.64 4.10
C SER A 687 -43.45 -15.47 3.40
N ALA A 688 -42.61 -15.77 2.40
CA ALA A 688 -41.87 -14.78 1.63
C ALA A 688 -42.79 -13.92 0.73
N ALA A 689 -43.77 -14.55 0.07
CA ALA A 689 -44.78 -13.86 -0.74
C ALA A 689 -45.75 -13.02 0.14
N GLY A 690 -46.07 -13.50 1.34
CA GLY A 690 -46.85 -12.76 2.34
C GLY A 690 -46.09 -11.53 2.87
N MET A 691 -44.79 -11.70 3.18
CA MET A 691 -43.91 -10.61 3.62
C MET A 691 -43.72 -9.56 2.51
N ALA A 692 -43.50 -9.97 1.26
CA ALA A 692 -43.39 -9.05 0.13
C ALA A 692 -44.66 -8.21 -0.04
N ARG A 693 -45.86 -8.82 0.08
CA ARG A 693 -47.13 -8.10 0.04
C ARG A 693 -47.29 -7.10 1.19
N LEU A 694 -46.91 -7.49 2.41
CA LEU A 694 -46.95 -6.60 3.59
C LEU A 694 -45.99 -5.42 3.45
N VAL A 695 -44.78 -5.66 2.94
CA VAL A 695 -43.77 -4.62 2.71
C VAL A 695 -44.20 -3.68 1.57
N ALA A 696 -44.80 -4.20 0.50
CA ALA A 696 -45.35 -3.37 -0.58
C ALA A 696 -46.44 -2.43 -0.04
N HIS A 697 -47.36 -2.97 0.77
CA HIS A 697 -48.41 -2.16 1.41
C HIS A 697 -47.84 -1.09 2.33
N PHE A 698 -46.86 -1.43 3.18
CA PHE A 698 -46.18 -0.47 4.04
C PHE A 698 -45.54 0.68 3.25
N ILE A 699 -44.93 0.36 2.11
CA ILE A 699 -44.25 1.32 1.25
C ILE A 699 -45.24 2.22 0.49
N GLY A 700 -46.38 1.67 0.07
CA GLY A 700 -47.49 2.48 -0.45
C GLY A 700 -48.06 3.45 0.60
N LEU A 701 -48.15 3.02 1.87
CA LEU A 701 -48.57 3.87 3.00
C LEU A 701 -47.54 4.96 3.33
N LEU A 702 -46.25 4.66 3.24
CA LEU A 702 -45.20 5.67 3.35
C LEU A 702 -45.29 6.73 2.24
N GLY A 703 -45.59 6.32 1.00
CA GLY A 703 -45.88 7.26 -0.09
C GLY A 703 -47.01 8.25 0.24
N ILE A 704 -48.07 7.78 0.91
CA ILE A 704 -49.16 8.63 1.41
C ILE A 704 -48.70 9.51 2.58
N ALA A 705 -47.85 9.02 3.48
CA ALA A 705 -47.30 9.84 4.57
C ALA A 705 -46.48 11.03 4.05
N PHE A 706 -45.76 10.86 2.92
CA PHE A 706 -44.99 11.92 2.26
C PHE A 706 -45.83 12.95 1.50
N VAL A 707 -47.15 12.76 1.40
CA VAL A 707 -48.09 13.77 0.89
C VAL A 707 -48.17 14.97 1.84
N LEU A 708 -48.11 14.76 3.16
CA LEU A 708 -48.23 15.85 4.15
C LEU A 708 -47.09 16.87 4.06
N PRO A 709 -45.80 16.48 4.03
CA PRO A 709 -44.71 17.45 3.85
C PRO A 709 -44.75 18.17 2.51
N VAL A 710 -45.25 17.55 1.44
CA VAL A 710 -45.38 18.18 0.11
C VAL A 710 -46.54 19.18 0.10
N LEU A 711 -47.69 18.84 0.70
CA LEU A 711 -48.82 19.76 0.90
C LEU A 711 -48.46 20.92 1.83
N ALA A 712 -47.60 20.68 2.82
CA ALA A 712 -47.08 21.70 3.73
C ALA A 712 -46.23 22.77 3.04
N LEU A 713 -45.76 22.50 1.82
CA LEU A 713 -44.99 23.43 0.99
C LEU A 713 -45.88 24.19 -0.01
N ILE A 714 -47.17 23.84 -0.11
CA ILE A 714 -48.15 24.41 -1.04
C ILE A 714 -49.18 25.18 -0.19
N GLU A 715 -48.90 26.44 0.12
CA GLU A 715 -49.88 27.32 0.79
C GLU A 715 -51.17 27.36 -0.05
N PRO A 716 -52.35 27.07 0.54
CA PRO A 716 -52.74 27.48 1.89
C PRO A 716 -52.89 26.37 2.97
N ASP A 717 -52.63 26.73 4.23
CA ASP A 717 -52.60 25.86 5.43
C ASP A 717 -53.87 25.03 5.70
N TRP A 718 -55.04 25.53 5.30
CA TRP A 718 -56.31 24.81 5.49
C TRP A 718 -56.39 23.51 4.66
N LEU A 719 -55.71 23.49 3.50
CA LEU A 719 -55.68 22.36 2.58
C LEU A 719 -54.89 21.18 3.17
N LEU A 720 -53.89 21.49 4.00
CA LEU A 720 -53.13 20.51 4.77
C LEU A 720 -53.95 19.91 5.92
N ILE A 721 -54.69 20.73 6.68
CA ILE A 721 -55.52 20.23 7.79
C ILE A 721 -56.69 19.39 7.25
N ALA A 722 -57.32 19.85 6.17
CA ALA A 722 -58.35 19.08 5.47
C ALA A 722 -57.79 17.76 4.93
N GLY A 723 -56.63 17.79 4.25
CA GLY A 723 -55.96 16.60 3.72
C GLY A 723 -55.52 15.62 4.81
N ALA A 724 -54.95 16.13 5.91
CA ALA A 724 -54.56 15.31 7.07
C ALA A 724 -55.77 14.67 7.74
N SER A 725 -56.87 15.43 7.90
CA SER A 725 -58.12 14.93 8.49
C SER A 725 -58.77 13.86 7.63
N VAL A 726 -58.83 14.05 6.32
CA VAL A 726 -59.32 13.05 5.36
C VAL A 726 -58.44 11.80 5.37
N ALA A 727 -57.11 11.96 5.44
CA ALA A 727 -56.18 10.84 5.57
C ALA A 727 -56.36 10.09 6.90
N LEU A 728 -56.60 10.80 8.01
CA LEU A 728 -56.82 10.20 9.33
C LEU A 728 -58.15 9.44 9.38
N VAL A 729 -59.20 9.97 8.75
CA VAL A 729 -60.50 9.30 8.56
C VAL A 729 -60.35 8.05 7.68
N TYR A 730 -59.63 8.15 6.56
CA TYR A 730 -59.34 7.01 5.69
C TYR A 730 -58.57 5.91 6.43
N VAL A 731 -57.51 6.28 7.15
CA VAL A 731 -56.70 5.36 7.94
C VAL A 731 -57.50 4.74 9.09
N GLY A 732 -58.32 5.54 9.78
CA GLY A 732 -59.26 5.06 10.80
C GLY A 732 -60.25 4.04 10.24
N GLY A 733 -60.82 4.31 9.06
CA GLY A 733 -61.67 3.37 8.34
C GLY A 733 -60.97 2.06 8.00
N ARG A 734 -59.68 2.10 7.61
CA ARG A 734 -58.87 0.91 7.31
C ARG A 734 -58.46 0.12 8.56
N ILE A 735 -58.32 0.76 9.72
CA ILE A 735 -58.09 0.08 11.01
C ILE A 735 -59.36 -0.65 11.48
N SER A 736 -60.52 -0.01 11.29
CA SER A 736 -61.84 -0.53 11.68
C SER A 736 -62.35 -1.65 10.76
N ALA A 737 -61.93 -1.69 9.50
CA ALA A 737 -62.30 -2.75 8.56
C ALA A 737 -61.76 -4.14 8.98
N PRO A 738 -62.46 -5.25 8.69
CA PRO A 738 -61.95 -6.60 8.91
C PRO A 738 -60.71 -6.86 8.04
N GLY A 739 -59.63 -7.37 8.64
CA GLY A 739 -58.36 -7.58 7.94
C GLY A 739 -57.24 -8.08 8.85
N ARG A 740 -56.09 -8.46 8.26
CA ARG A 740 -54.95 -9.03 9.00
C ARG A 740 -54.44 -8.06 10.09
N PRO A 741 -54.16 -8.54 11.32
CA PRO A 741 -53.71 -7.68 12.42
C PRO A 741 -52.38 -6.97 12.11
N GLN A 742 -51.55 -7.55 11.24
CA GLN A 742 -50.29 -6.96 10.79
C GLN A 742 -50.48 -5.70 9.93
N VAL A 743 -51.50 -5.70 9.06
CA VAL A 743 -51.84 -4.56 8.20
C VAL A 743 -52.43 -3.42 9.02
N LYS A 744 -53.29 -3.75 10.00
CA LYS A 744 -53.85 -2.77 10.94
C LYS A 744 -52.79 -2.05 11.76
N GLY A 745 -51.71 -2.73 12.14
CA GLY A 745 -50.58 -2.11 12.82
C GLY A 745 -49.87 -1.04 11.98
N TRP A 746 -49.72 -1.25 10.67
CA TRP A 746 -49.15 -0.23 9.77
C TRP A 746 -50.06 0.99 9.58
N TYR A 747 -51.37 0.78 9.52
CA TYR A 747 -52.33 1.88 9.54
C TYR A 747 -52.31 2.64 10.87
N ALA A 748 -52.11 1.98 12.01
CA ALA A 748 -51.97 2.65 13.30
C ALA A 748 -50.68 3.51 13.39
N ILE A 749 -49.59 3.08 12.76
CA ILE A 749 -48.35 3.87 12.63
C ILE A 749 -48.60 5.09 11.75
N LEU A 750 -49.28 4.92 10.61
CA LEU A 750 -49.65 6.05 9.74
C LEU A 750 -50.57 7.03 10.46
N ALA A 751 -51.56 6.55 11.22
CA ALA A 751 -52.44 7.38 12.04
C ALA A 751 -51.64 8.21 13.07
N GLN A 752 -50.62 7.62 13.69
CA GLN A 752 -49.74 8.32 14.61
C GLN A 752 -48.95 9.45 13.92
N LEU A 753 -48.38 9.18 12.74
CA LEU A 753 -47.65 10.18 11.97
C LEU A 753 -48.56 11.34 11.52
N LEU A 754 -49.77 11.02 11.04
CA LEU A 754 -50.77 12.02 10.68
C LEU A 754 -51.20 12.84 11.90
N PHE A 755 -51.44 12.19 13.05
CA PHE A 755 -51.84 12.88 14.30
C PHE A 755 -50.75 13.81 14.82
N THR A 756 -49.50 13.34 14.93
CA THR A 756 -48.37 14.18 15.37
C THR A 756 -48.12 15.32 14.37
N GLY A 757 -48.21 15.06 13.06
CA GLY A 757 -48.09 16.10 12.03
C GLY A 757 -49.17 17.19 12.14
N SER A 758 -50.42 16.80 12.38
CA SER A 758 -51.53 17.73 12.61
C SER A 758 -51.36 18.53 13.90
N ALA A 759 -50.93 17.90 14.99
CA ALA A 759 -50.69 18.58 16.27
C ALA A 759 -49.58 19.64 16.15
N LEU A 760 -48.52 19.37 15.37
CA LEU A 760 -47.44 20.31 15.13
C LEU A 760 -47.89 21.54 14.32
N ARG A 761 -48.79 21.35 13.36
CA ARG A 761 -49.36 22.46 12.57
C ARG A 761 -50.40 23.25 13.33
N LEU A 762 -51.19 22.61 14.18
CA LEU A 762 -52.09 23.32 15.10
C LEU A 762 -51.30 24.20 16.08
N ALA A 763 -50.19 23.70 16.61
CA ALA A 763 -49.29 24.49 17.43
C ALA A 763 -48.71 25.69 16.67
N ASP A 764 -48.34 25.51 15.40
CA ASP A 764 -47.88 26.59 14.50
C ASP A 764 -48.96 27.69 14.33
N MET A 765 -50.22 27.28 14.12
CA MET A 765 -51.35 28.21 14.00
C MET A 765 -51.64 29.00 15.28
N TRP A 766 -51.33 28.43 16.44
CA TRP A 766 -51.45 29.10 17.74
C TRP A 766 -50.22 29.92 18.12
N GLY A 767 -49.29 30.12 17.18
CA GLY A 767 -48.09 30.91 17.40
C GLY A 767 -47.04 30.22 18.28
N ALA A 768 -47.10 28.88 18.41
CA ALA A 768 -46.03 28.15 19.09
C ALA A 768 -44.74 28.25 18.27
N ASP A 769 -43.67 28.65 18.95
CA ASP A 769 -42.34 28.70 18.35
C ASP A 769 -41.86 27.29 17.92
N ALA A 770 -40.81 27.25 17.10
CA ALA A 770 -40.26 25.99 16.60
C ALA A 770 -39.81 25.05 17.74
N HIS A 771 -39.38 25.61 18.86
CA HIS A 771 -38.87 24.93 20.05
C HIS A 771 -39.98 24.18 20.79
N GLY A 772 -41.08 24.86 21.08
CA GLY A 772 -42.28 24.28 21.68
C GLY A 772 -42.92 23.23 20.79
N ARG A 773 -42.91 23.43 19.46
CA ARG A 773 -43.37 22.42 18.49
C ARG A 773 -42.57 21.12 18.58
N MET A 774 -41.24 21.18 18.62
CA MET A 774 -40.42 19.96 18.72
C MET A 774 -40.56 19.24 20.07
N ALA A 775 -40.73 19.99 21.16
CA ALA A 775 -41.07 19.41 22.47
C ALA A 775 -42.43 18.70 22.45
N LEU A 776 -43.45 19.33 21.84
CA LEU A 776 -44.78 18.75 21.66
C LEU A 776 -44.76 17.50 20.77
N ALA A 777 -43.91 17.46 19.74
CA ALA A 777 -43.71 16.27 18.91
C ALA A 777 -43.25 15.07 19.76
N ALA A 778 -42.20 15.25 20.58
CA ALA A 778 -41.70 14.19 21.45
C ALA A 778 -42.73 13.77 22.50
N PHE A 779 -43.43 14.73 23.10
CA PHE A 779 -44.47 14.47 24.09
C PHE A 779 -45.63 13.66 23.50
N THR A 780 -46.19 14.07 22.36
CA THR A 780 -47.30 13.34 21.72
C THR A 780 -46.91 11.92 21.29
N LEU A 781 -45.66 11.73 20.85
CA LEU A 781 -45.14 10.41 20.48
C LEU A 781 -44.96 9.50 21.71
N ALA A 782 -44.36 10.02 22.78
CA ALA A 782 -44.12 9.28 24.02
C ALA A 782 -45.44 8.98 24.76
N LEU A 783 -46.36 9.95 24.83
CA LEU A 783 -47.65 9.82 25.50
C LEU A 783 -48.54 8.79 24.79
N ALA A 784 -48.75 8.90 23.48
CA ALA A 784 -49.63 8.01 22.73
C ALA A 784 -49.19 6.54 22.81
N GLN A 785 -47.87 6.31 22.80
CA GLN A 785 -47.31 4.97 22.87
C GLN A 785 -47.29 4.46 24.32
N SER A 786 -46.93 5.29 25.29
CA SER A 786 -47.04 4.95 26.71
C SER A 786 -48.48 4.58 27.08
N PHE A 787 -49.48 5.29 26.55
CA PHE A 787 -50.90 4.98 26.75
C PHE A 787 -51.26 3.60 26.18
N ARG A 788 -50.83 3.29 24.95
CA ARG A 788 -51.00 1.95 24.31
C ARG A 788 -50.30 0.83 25.09
N PHE A 789 -49.22 1.14 25.80
CA PHE A 789 -48.53 0.16 26.63
C PHE A 789 -49.19 -0.02 27.99
N TRP A 790 -49.53 1.05 28.71
CA TRP A 790 -49.99 1.01 30.10
C TRP A 790 -51.47 0.68 30.29
N PHE A 791 -52.36 1.12 29.39
CA PHE A 791 -53.79 0.81 29.49
C PHE A 791 -54.10 -0.58 28.92
N LYS A 792 -53.83 -1.57 29.74
CA LYS A 792 -54.27 -2.96 29.61
C LYS A 792 -55.56 -3.05 30.43
N ASN A 793 -56.73 -3.12 29.79
CA ASN A 793 -57.86 -3.94 30.24
C ASN A 793 -59.06 -3.80 29.29
N GLY A 794 -59.75 -4.92 29.09
CA GLY A 794 -60.55 -5.27 27.92
C GLY A 794 -61.74 -4.37 27.59
N SER A 795 -61.93 -4.16 26.28
CA SER A 795 -63.24 -4.00 25.60
C SER A 795 -63.08 -3.71 24.10
N LEU A 796 -61.90 -3.27 23.64
CA LEU A 796 -61.71 -2.75 22.27
C LEU A 796 -61.11 -3.74 21.24
N GLY A 797 -61.06 -5.05 21.50
CA GLY A 797 -60.67 -6.04 20.47
C GLY A 797 -59.23 -5.92 19.92
N PHE A 798 -58.35 -5.12 20.55
CA PHE A 798 -56.94 -4.97 20.15
C PHE A 798 -56.00 -6.07 20.69
N GLY A 799 -56.55 -7.14 21.26
CA GLY A 799 -55.86 -8.17 22.05
C GLY A 799 -54.93 -9.12 21.30
N GLY A 800 -54.57 -8.88 20.04
CA GLY A 800 -53.81 -9.82 19.20
C GLY A 800 -52.70 -9.21 18.35
N ILE A 801 -52.16 -8.04 18.70
CA ILE A 801 -51.23 -7.33 17.82
C ILE A 801 -49.78 -7.71 18.11
N GLY A 802 -49.23 -8.66 17.34
CA GLY A 802 -47.79 -8.95 17.26
C GLY A 802 -46.90 -7.76 16.87
N LEU A 803 -47.47 -6.61 16.46
CA LEU A 803 -46.77 -5.35 16.19
C LEU A 803 -46.48 -4.49 17.43
N ARG A 804 -46.95 -4.85 18.64
CA ARG A 804 -46.67 -4.08 19.87
C ARG A 804 -45.16 -3.92 20.12
N ARG A 805 -44.40 -4.98 19.82
CA ARG A 805 -42.93 -5.00 19.84
C ARG A 805 -42.32 -4.07 18.79
N GLU A 806 -42.76 -4.19 17.54
CA GLU A 806 -42.25 -3.40 16.42
C GLU A 806 -42.52 -1.90 16.59
N MET A 807 -43.68 -1.54 17.15
CA MET A 807 -44.04 -0.15 17.46
C MET A 807 -43.21 0.43 18.62
N GLY A 808 -42.86 -0.38 19.62
CA GLY A 808 -41.96 0.05 20.69
C GLY A 808 -40.58 0.42 20.16
N TRP A 809 -40.00 -0.42 19.30
CA TRP A 809 -38.71 -0.14 18.63
C TRP A 809 -38.76 1.08 17.74
N LEU A 810 -39.84 1.24 16.95
CA LEU A 810 -40.02 2.40 16.07
C LEU A 810 -40.13 3.69 16.88
N THR A 811 -40.89 3.68 17.98
CA THR A 811 -41.06 4.85 18.86
C THR A 811 -39.75 5.23 19.53
N GLN A 812 -39.01 4.26 20.06
CA GLN A 812 -37.69 4.49 20.64
C GLN A 812 -36.71 5.06 19.61
N GLY A 813 -36.74 4.55 18.37
CA GLY A 813 -35.93 5.07 17.27
C GLY A 813 -36.25 6.53 16.92
N VAL A 814 -37.54 6.89 16.85
CA VAL A 814 -37.95 8.28 16.57
C VAL A 814 -37.58 9.21 17.71
N LEU A 815 -37.82 8.82 18.97
CA LEU A 815 -37.44 9.61 20.15
C LEU A 815 -35.91 9.79 20.29
N LEU A 816 -35.11 8.87 19.75
CA LEU A 816 -33.65 9.02 19.68
C LEU A 816 -33.21 10.01 18.57
N MET A 817 -33.93 10.06 17.46
CA MET A 817 -33.61 10.96 16.34
C MET A 817 -34.03 12.41 16.61
N LEU A 818 -35.09 12.61 17.40
CA LEU A 818 -35.71 13.91 17.61
C LEU A 818 -34.76 14.98 18.21
N PRO A 819 -34.01 14.70 19.29
CA PRO A 819 -33.04 15.66 19.85
C PRO A 819 -31.93 16.05 18.88
N VAL A 820 -31.43 15.08 18.11
CA VAL A 820 -30.37 15.32 17.11
C VAL A 820 -30.91 16.18 15.97
N SER A 821 -32.10 15.88 15.48
CA SER A 821 -32.75 16.67 14.43
C SER A 821 -33.09 18.09 14.89
N TYR A 822 -33.45 18.25 16.16
CA TYR A 822 -33.75 19.55 16.75
C TYR A 822 -32.50 20.43 16.83
N VAL A 823 -31.38 19.92 17.35
CA VAL A 823 -30.12 20.68 17.40
C VAL A 823 -29.64 21.04 15.98
N ALA A 824 -29.76 20.12 15.02
CA ALA A 824 -29.40 20.39 13.63
C ALA A 824 -30.27 21.48 12.97
N PHE A 825 -31.54 21.58 13.35
CA PHE A 825 -32.48 22.58 12.83
C PHE A 825 -32.38 23.94 13.55
N ALA A 826 -32.22 23.93 14.87
CA ALA A 826 -32.23 25.13 15.70
C ALA A 826 -30.95 25.98 15.58
N GLY A 827 -29.85 25.41 15.07
CA GLY A 827 -28.61 26.14 14.84
C GLY A 827 -28.07 26.76 16.13
N THR A 828 -27.93 28.10 16.15
CA THR A 828 -27.41 28.87 17.28
C THR A 828 -28.50 29.43 18.21
N GLN A 829 -29.75 29.00 18.08
CA GLN A 829 -30.86 29.40 18.97
C GLN A 829 -31.57 28.16 19.54
N VAL A 830 -30.90 27.40 20.39
CA VAL A 830 -31.45 26.20 21.04
C VAL A 830 -32.16 26.61 22.34
N ASP A 831 -33.29 25.96 22.67
CA ASP A 831 -33.96 26.09 23.97
C ASP A 831 -33.70 24.83 24.80
N GLN A 832 -33.15 25.03 26.01
CA GLN A 832 -32.83 23.94 26.94
C GLN A 832 -34.08 23.19 27.38
N ALA A 833 -35.20 23.88 27.59
CA ALA A 833 -36.43 23.24 28.05
C ALA A 833 -36.95 22.22 27.03
N ALA A 834 -36.87 22.56 25.73
CA ALA A 834 -37.28 21.67 24.67
C ALA A 834 -36.45 20.38 24.64
N LEU A 835 -35.12 20.48 24.79
CA LEU A 835 -34.23 19.31 24.87
C LEU A 835 -34.44 18.48 26.13
N LEU A 836 -34.69 19.12 27.28
CA LEU A 836 -35.01 18.43 28.53
C LEU A 836 -36.31 17.63 28.43
N VAL A 837 -37.37 18.21 27.86
CA VAL A 837 -38.65 17.51 27.62
C VAL A 837 -38.43 16.31 26.71
N GLN A 838 -37.64 16.46 25.65
CA GLN A 838 -37.31 15.35 24.75
C GLN A 838 -36.50 14.25 25.46
N GLY A 839 -35.52 14.61 26.29
CA GLY A 839 -34.73 13.68 27.11
C GLY A 839 -35.58 12.94 28.17
N LEU A 840 -36.52 13.63 28.81
CA LEU A 840 -37.49 13.04 29.75
C LEU A 840 -38.44 12.07 29.03
N CYS A 841 -38.96 12.46 27.86
CA CYS A 841 -39.82 11.59 27.05
C CYS A 841 -39.08 10.33 26.61
N LEU A 842 -37.84 10.46 26.13
CA LEU A 842 -37.00 9.34 25.71
C LEU A 842 -36.68 8.41 26.89
N SER A 843 -36.20 8.95 28.01
CA SER A 843 -35.82 8.17 29.20
C SER A 843 -37.03 7.50 29.84
N GLY A 844 -38.14 8.23 30.03
CA GLY A 844 -39.38 7.72 30.62
C GLY A 844 -40.01 6.60 29.79
N PHE A 845 -40.13 6.81 28.47
CA PHE A 845 -40.63 5.77 27.56
C PHE A 845 -39.72 4.53 27.57
N SER A 846 -38.41 4.74 27.41
CA SER A 846 -37.44 3.63 27.34
C SER A 846 -37.34 2.85 28.65
N LEU A 847 -37.48 3.52 29.80
CA LEU A 847 -37.48 2.88 31.12
C LEU A 847 -38.74 2.04 31.31
N GLY A 848 -39.92 2.58 31.00
CA GLY A 848 -41.19 1.84 31.04
C GLY A 848 -41.20 0.65 30.09
N TRP A 849 -40.56 0.80 28.92
CA TRP A 849 -40.37 -0.29 27.95
C TRP A 849 -39.40 -1.37 28.46
N TRP A 850 -38.30 -0.96 29.08
CA TRP A 850 -37.29 -1.87 29.63
C TRP A 850 -37.80 -2.66 30.85
N LEU A 851 -38.49 -2.02 31.79
CA LEU A 851 -38.98 -2.67 33.02
C LEU A 851 -40.06 -3.74 32.79
N ARG A 852 -40.82 -3.65 31.69
CA ARG A 852 -41.98 -4.52 31.46
C ARG A 852 -41.63 -5.92 30.93
N GLY A 853 -40.42 -6.14 30.40
CA GLY A 853 -39.95 -7.48 30.02
C GLY A 853 -40.61 -8.15 28.81
N ASP A 854 -41.53 -7.50 28.08
CA ASP A 854 -42.30 -8.08 26.93
C ASP A 854 -41.45 -8.41 25.67
N SER A 855 -40.12 -8.40 25.76
CA SER A 855 -39.20 -8.69 24.65
C SER A 855 -38.62 -10.10 24.77
N ALA A 856 -38.89 -10.96 23.78
CA ALA A 856 -38.45 -12.35 23.77
C ALA A 856 -36.95 -12.52 24.16
N PRO A 857 -36.61 -13.41 25.10
CA PRO A 857 -35.24 -13.59 25.61
C PRO A 857 -34.23 -14.11 24.55
N HIS A 858 -34.72 -14.62 23.42
CA HIS A 858 -33.90 -15.37 22.45
C HIS A 858 -33.08 -14.52 21.46
N LEU A 859 -33.28 -13.19 21.38
CA LEU A 859 -32.62 -12.33 20.36
C LEU A 859 -31.73 -11.21 20.92
N GLY A 860 -31.54 -11.11 22.25
CA GLY A 860 -30.72 -10.04 22.85
C GLY A 860 -31.27 -8.60 22.70
N LEU A 861 -32.32 -8.41 21.89
CA LEU A 861 -32.97 -7.12 21.61
C LEU A 861 -33.55 -6.46 22.86
N HIS A 862 -34.03 -7.21 23.85
CA HIS A 862 -34.49 -6.63 25.12
C HIS A 862 -33.43 -5.71 25.77
N LYS A 863 -32.15 -6.03 25.61
CA LYS A 863 -31.05 -5.25 26.17
C LYS A 863 -30.87 -3.92 25.43
N MET A 864 -31.17 -3.87 24.13
CA MET A 864 -31.11 -2.63 23.35
C MET A 864 -32.19 -1.62 23.79
N ALA A 865 -33.23 -2.02 24.53
CA ALA A 865 -34.20 -1.10 25.09
C ALA A 865 -33.55 -0.15 26.13
N SER A 866 -32.59 -0.64 26.91
CA SER A 866 -31.88 0.19 27.89
C SER A 866 -30.95 1.24 27.24
N LEU A 867 -30.69 1.14 25.94
CA LEU A 867 -29.91 2.13 25.20
C LEU A 867 -30.63 3.49 25.18
N GLY A 868 -31.96 3.49 25.04
CA GLY A 868 -32.75 4.72 25.09
C GLY A 868 -32.72 5.38 26.47
N VAL A 869 -32.66 4.57 27.54
CA VAL A 869 -32.53 5.09 28.91
C VAL A 869 -31.18 5.80 29.09
N GLY A 870 -30.08 5.15 28.74
CA GLY A 870 -28.75 5.73 28.94
C GLY A 870 -28.50 6.98 28.08
N LEU A 871 -28.97 7.01 26.82
CA LEU A 871 -28.87 8.21 25.98
C LEU A 871 -29.82 9.33 26.44
N GLY A 872 -31.02 8.99 26.94
CA GLY A 872 -31.91 9.96 27.57
C GLY A 872 -31.27 10.60 28.80
N VAL A 873 -30.64 9.81 29.68
CA VAL A 873 -29.89 10.31 30.84
C VAL A 873 -28.72 11.19 30.41
N LEU A 874 -27.99 10.84 29.35
CA LEU A 874 -26.94 11.69 28.82
C LEU A 874 -27.46 13.06 28.37
N ILE A 875 -28.59 13.10 27.65
CA ILE A 875 -29.24 14.36 27.24
C ILE A 875 -29.60 15.18 28.49
N LEU A 876 -30.19 14.56 29.51
CA LEU A 876 -30.54 15.24 30.76
C LEU A 876 -29.32 15.81 31.50
N VAL A 877 -28.14 15.18 31.39
CA VAL A 877 -26.89 15.64 32.03
C VAL A 877 -26.23 16.77 31.24
N VAL A 878 -26.21 16.69 29.90
CA VAL A 878 -25.46 17.60 29.03
C VAL A 878 -26.24 18.86 28.68
N THR A 879 -27.55 18.75 28.43
CA THR A 879 -28.40 19.89 28.01
C THR A 879 -28.30 21.09 28.95
N PRO A 880 -28.28 20.92 30.29
CA PRO A 880 -28.24 22.08 31.17
C PRO A 880 -26.90 22.81 31.24
N VAL A 881 -25.83 22.28 30.65
CA VAL A 881 -24.50 22.93 30.54
C VAL A 881 -24.33 23.66 29.20
N TRP A 882 -25.25 23.47 28.27
CA TRP A 882 -25.12 24.01 26.92
C TRP A 882 -25.26 25.54 26.93
N GLU A 883 -24.13 26.25 26.94
CA GLU A 883 -24.04 27.72 27.01
C GLU A 883 -23.94 28.40 25.62
N PRO A 884 -23.20 27.87 24.63
CA PRO A 884 -23.12 28.50 23.31
C PRO A 884 -24.39 28.28 22.48
N GLY A 885 -25.06 29.36 22.08
CA GLY A 885 -26.20 29.30 21.17
C GLY A 885 -27.55 29.05 21.86
N LEU A 886 -27.70 29.48 23.10
CA LEU A 886 -29.00 29.55 23.77
C LEU A 886 -29.82 30.71 23.22
N ARG A 887 -31.14 30.50 23.09
CA ARG A 887 -32.06 31.57 22.70
C ARG A 887 -32.31 32.54 23.86
N ASP A 888 -32.18 33.83 23.59
CA ASP A 888 -32.64 34.88 24.51
C ASP A 888 -34.16 34.79 24.71
N GLY A 889 -34.62 34.68 25.96
CA GLY A 889 -36.05 34.56 26.29
C GLY A 889 -36.68 33.17 26.03
N GLY A 890 -35.88 32.10 25.99
CA GLY A 890 -36.38 30.71 26.05
C GLY A 890 -37.02 30.36 27.40
N TRP A 891 -37.67 29.19 27.51
CA TRP A 891 -38.33 28.77 28.76
C TRP A 891 -37.33 28.54 29.91
N LEU A 892 -36.09 28.16 29.59
CA LEU A 892 -34.95 28.18 30.50
C LEU A 892 -33.77 28.91 29.82
N PRO A 893 -33.61 30.21 30.07
CA PRO A 893 -32.57 31.01 29.42
C PRO A 893 -31.21 30.93 30.13
N LYS A 894 -31.12 30.27 31.29
CA LYS A 894 -29.87 30.10 32.06
C LYS A 894 -29.58 28.61 32.28
N PRO A 895 -28.31 28.17 32.16
CA PRO A 895 -27.92 26.81 32.48
C PRO A 895 -28.29 26.46 33.92
N LEU A 896 -28.88 25.27 34.14
CA LEU A 896 -29.28 24.82 35.48
C LEU A 896 -28.08 24.45 36.36
N TRP A 897 -26.99 23.98 35.73
CA TRP A 897 -25.74 23.66 36.40
C TRP A 897 -24.55 23.85 35.46
N ASP A 898 -23.37 23.99 36.04
CA ASP A 898 -22.12 24.21 35.31
C ASP A 898 -21.49 22.89 34.81
N SER A 899 -20.53 23.01 33.90
CA SER A 899 -19.71 21.95 33.31
C SER A 899 -19.06 21.02 34.33
N VAL A 900 -18.72 21.53 35.52
CA VAL A 900 -18.16 20.75 36.63
C VAL A 900 -19.18 19.72 37.15
N VAL A 901 -20.44 20.13 37.35
CA VAL A 901 -21.50 19.26 37.87
C VAL A 901 -21.82 18.15 36.86
N ALA A 902 -21.93 18.49 35.57
CA ALA A 902 -22.13 17.47 34.53
C ALA A 902 -20.95 16.50 34.42
N THR A 903 -19.71 17.01 34.60
CA THR A 903 -18.51 16.17 34.61
C THR A 903 -18.51 15.19 35.79
N LEU A 904 -18.93 15.63 36.98
CA LEU A 904 -19.11 14.77 38.16
C LEU A 904 -20.17 13.70 37.92
N LEU A 905 -21.32 14.07 37.35
CA LEU A 905 -22.40 13.11 37.03
C LEU A 905 -21.94 12.06 36.01
N CYS A 906 -21.29 12.48 34.92
CA CYS A 906 -20.72 11.56 33.92
C CYS A 906 -19.66 10.63 34.53
N THR A 907 -18.82 11.15 35.42
CA THR A 907 -17.81 10.35 36.15
C THR A 907 -18.46 9.30 37.05
N ALA A 908 -19.47 9.69 37.83
CA ALA A 908 -20.22 8.79 38.70
C ALA A 908 -20.93 7.67 37.90
N LEU A 909 -21.53 8.02 36.76
CA LEU A 909 -22.18 7.05 35.87
C LEU A 909 -21.17 6.08 35.22
N ALA A 910 -20.04 6.59 34.72
CA ALA A 910 -18.99 5.76 34.12
C ALA A 910 -18.37 4.80 35.15
N THR A 911 -18.06 5.28 36.35
CA THR A 911 -17.49 4.46 37.43
C THR A 911 -18.48 3.41 37.93
N ALA A 912 -19.78 3.74 38.04
CA ALA A 912 -20.82 2.77 38.38
C ALA A 912 -20.93 1.65 37.33
N LEU A 913 -20.84 1.98 36.04
CA LEU A 913 -20.85 0.99 34.95
C LEU A 913 -19.61 0.11 34.95
N LEU A 914 -18.43 0.67 35.23
CA LEU A 914 -17.18 -0.10 35.37
C LEU A 914 -17.24 -1.04 36.58
N LYS A 915 -17.75 -0.56 37.72
CA LYS A 915 -17.98 -1.41 38.90
C LYS A 915 -18.96 -2.54 38.57
N ALA A 916 -20.05 -2.25 37.86
CA ALA A 916 -21.03 -3.26 37.45
C ALA A 916 -20.43 -4.29 36.48
N GLU A 917 -19.51 -3.91 35.60
CA GLU A 917 -18.77 -4.85 34.74
C GLU A 917 -17.79 -5.71 35.54
N ALA A 918 -16.99 -5.11 36.43
CA ALA A 918 -16.02 -5.82 37.26
C ALA A 918 -16.67 -6.82 38.22
N SER A 919 -17.84 -6.50 38.74
CA SER A 919 -18.63 -7.37 39.64
C SER A 919 -19.68 -8.22 38.91
N ALA A 920 -19.73 -8.18 37.58
CA ALA A 920 -20.68 -8.91 36.73
C ALA A 920 -22.18 -8.68 37.07
N ILE A 921 -22.54 -7.56 37.69
CA ILE A 921 -23.92 -7.23 38.11
C ILE A 921 -24.84 -7.09 36.89
N GLY A 922 -25.89 -7.91 36.80
CA GLY A 922 -26.82 -7.92 35.66
C GLY A 922 -26.39 -8.82 34.50
N GLY A 923 -25.31 -9.60 34.66
CA GLY A 923 -24.88 -10.65 33.73
C GLY A 923 -24.00 -10.17 32.57
N VAL A 924 -23.31 -11.12 31.92
CA VAL A 924 -22.38 -10.91 30.79
C VAL A 924 -23.09 -10.32 29.57
N GLY A 925 -24.41 -10.49 29.50
CA GLY A 925 -25.24 -10.06 28.39
C GLY A 925 -25.23 -8.57 28.10
N TYR A 926 -24.98 -7.70 29.09
CA TYR A 926 -24.99 -6.23 28.96
C TYR A 926 -23.61 -5.62 28.74
N ARG A 927 -22.55 -6.44 28.67
CA ARG A 927 -21.16 -6.00 28.54
C ARG A 927 -20.95 -4.99 27.41
N GLY A 928 -21.48 -5.27 26.22
CA GLY A 928 -21.36 -4.37 25.06
C GLY A 928 -22.00 -3.00 25.28
N LEU A 929 -23.14 -2.95 25.99
CA LEU A 929 -23.83 -1.70 26.33
C LEU A 929 -23.08 -0.92 27.40
N ARG A 930 -22.52 -1.60 28.42
CA ARG A 930 -21.66 -0.93 29.43
C ARG A 930 -20.43 -0.32 28.78
N ALA A 931 -19.77 -1.04 27.87
CA ALA A 931 -18.62 -0.53 27.13
C ALA A 931 -18.98 0.71 26.29
N PHE A 932 -20.11 0.67 25.60
CA PHE A 932 -20.63 1.81 24.84
C PHE A 932 -20.86 3.03 25.74
N PHE A 933 -21.61 2.89 26.83
CA PHE A 933 -21.92 4.02 27.70
C PHE A 933 -20.71 4.58 28.46
N VAL A 934 -19.78 3.73 28.91
CA VAL A 934 -18.52 4.21 29.50
C VAL A 934 -17.73 5.04 28.50
N THR A 935 -17.68 4.61 27.23
CA THR A 935 -17.00 5.37 26.15
C THR A 935 -17.70 6.70 25.89
N VAL A 936 -19.03 6.69 25.82
CA VAL A 936 -19.83 7.91 25.60
C VAL A 936 -19.63 8.89 26.76
N PHE A 937 -19.75 8.47 28.02
CA PHE A 937 -19.56 9.35 29.18
C PHE A 937 -18.13 9.89 29.29
N ALA A 938 -17.11 9.05 29.06
CA ALA A 938 -15.71 9.50 29.06
C ALA A 938 -15.45 10.51 27.91
N GLY A 939 -16.01 10.26 26.72
CA GLY A 939 -15.93 11.20 25.60
C GLY A 939 -16.66 12.51 25.87
N THR A 940 -17.82 12.47 26.53
CA THR A 940 -18.55 13.68 26.95
C THR A 940 -17.73 14.52 27.93
N ILE A 941 -17.02 13.92 28.89
CA ILE A 941 -16.14 14.67 29.79
C ILE A 941 -15.05 15.41 29.01
N LEU A 942 -14.42 14.75 28.02
CA LEU A 942 -13.39 15.39 27.18
C LEU A 942 -13.95 16.56 26.37
N VAL A 943 -15.17 16.44 25.84
CA VAL A 943 -15.84 17.53 25.10
C VAL A 943 -16.19 18.69 26.03
N LEU A 944 -16.77 18.41 27.19
CA LEU A 944 -17.17 19.44 28.17
C LEU A 944 -15.96 20.20 28.71
N GLN A 945 -14.80 19.55 28.81
CA GLN A 945 -13.60 20.11 29.42
C GLN A 945 -12.52 20.46 28.40
N ILE A 946 -12.85 20.50 27.10
CA ILE A 946 -11.88 20.79 26.01
C ILE A 946 -11.18 22.14 26.18
N SER A 947 -11.89 23.11 26.77
CA SER A 947 -11.39 24.44 27.14
C SER A 947 -11.31 24.65 28.66
N GLY A 948 -11.53 23.59 29.43
CA GLY A 948 -11.59 23.60 30.90
C GLY A 948 -10.26 23.21 31.56
N SER A 949 -10.30 22.88 32.85
CA SER A 949 -9.07 22.57 33.61
C SER A 949 -8.44 21.24 33.16
N SER A 950 -7.11 21.19 33.11
CA SER A 950 -6.33 19.98 32.78
C SER A 950 -6.66 18.76 33.67
N SER A 951 -7.13 19.00 34.90
CA SER A 951 -7.48 17.96 35.87
C SER A 951 -8.63 17.04 35.43
N TRP A 952 -9.65 17.58 34.78
CA TRP A 952 -10.80 16.80 34.31
C TRP A 952 -10.48 16.01 33.04
N MET A 953 -9.60 16.53 32.18
CA MET A 953 -9.08 15.79 31.04
C MET A 953 -8.27 14.57 31.51
N LEU A 954 -7.39 14.76 32.50
CA LEU A 954 -6.64 13.67 33.14
C LEU A 954 -7.61 12.58 33.64
N LEU A 955 -8.65 12.97 34.37
CA LEU A 955 -9.65 12.04 34.89
C LEU A 955 -10.34 11.24 33.77
N ALA A 956 -10.73 11.89 32.68
CA ALA A 956 -11.38 11.23 31.54
C ALA A 956 -10.46 10.19 30.87
N TYR A 957 -9.19 10.54 30.64
CA TYR A 957 -8.22 9.61 30.06
C TYR A 957 -7.92 8.43 31.00
N LEU A 958 -7.82 8.65 32.31
CA LEU A 958 -7.65 7.59 33.31
C LEU A 958 -8.87 6.66 33.37
N LEU A 959 -10.09 7.20 33.33
CA LEU A 959 -11.32 6.41 33.27
C LEU A 959 -11.39 5.55 32.01
N GLY A 960 -11.03 6.11 30.85
CA GLY A 960 -10.95 5.35 29.59
C GLY A 960 -9.89 4.26 29.63
N ALA A 961 -8.69 4.56 30.17
CA ALA A 961 -7.61 3.59 30.33
C ALA A 961 -8.01 2.43 31.26
N LEU A 962 -8.67 2.75 32.38
CA LEU A 962 -9.24 1.77 33.31
C LEU A 962 -10.34 0.93 32.63
N ALA A 963 -11.20 1.55 31.82
CA ALA A 963 -12.23 0.84 31.08
C ALA A 963 -11.65 -0.25 30.18
N PHE A 964 -10.64 0.08 29.37
CA PHE A 964 -9.96 -0.91 28.53
C PHE A 964 -9.32 -2.04 29.33
N ALA A 965 -8.75 -1.74 30.50
CA ALA A 965 -8.18 -2.75 31.38
C ALA A 965 -9.25 -3.70 31.95
N VAL A 966 -10.35 -3.15 32.49
CA VAL A 966 -11.48 -3.91 33.03
C VAL A 966 -12.12 -4.76 31.94
N PHE A 967 -12.49 -4.18 30.80
CA PHE A 967 -13.09 -4.95 29.70
C PHE A 967 -12.13 -5.97 29.10
N SER A 968 -10.83 -5.71 29.08
CA SER A 968 -9.85 -6.70 28.64
C SER A 968 -9.76 -7.89 29.59
N ALA A 969 -9.82 -7.66 30.90
CA ALA A 969 -9.86 -8.72 31.91
C ALA A 969 -11.18 -9.51 31.83
N THR A 970 -12.34 -8.85 31.70
CA THR A 970 -13.63 -9.55 31.68
C THR A 970 -13.92 -10.26 30.36
N THR A 971 -13.43 -9.76 29.22
CA THR A 971 -13.56 -10.42 27.91
C THR A 971 -12.49 -11.47 27.64
N GLY A 972 -11.38 -11.44 28.38
CA GLY A 972 -10.25 -12.33 28.12
C GLY A 972 -9.40 -11.97 26.91
N ARG A 973 -9.71 -10.86 26.22
CA ARG A 973 -9.01 -10.43 25.00
C ARG A 973 -7.90 -9.46 25.36
N ALA A 974 -6.67 -9.96 25.45
CA ALA A 974 -5.49 -9.17 25.82
C ALA A 974 -5.29 -7.95 24.91
N ILE A 975 -5.62 -8.05 23.61
CA ILE A 975 -5.46 -6.94 22.65
C ILE A 975 -6.18 -5.66 23.07
N LEU A 976 -7.29 -5.75 23.84
CA LEU A 976 -8.01 -4.56 24.31
C LEU A 976 -7.18 -3.69 25.26
N VAL A 977 -6.17 -4.26 25.95
CA VAL A 977 -5.24 -3.50 26.79
C VAL A 977 -4.41 -2.49 25.98
N SER A 978 -4.31 -2.65 24.65
CA SER A 978 -3.66 -1.63 23.83
C SER A 978 -4.37 -0.26 23.93
N GLY A 979 -5.68 -0.25 24.21
CA GLY A 979 -6.42 0.99 24.49
C GLY A 979 -5.96 1.67 25.78
N THR A 980 -5.62 0.90 26.83
CA THR A 980 -5.01 1.41 28.06
C THR A 980 -3.64 2.05 27.76
N VAL A 981 -2.81 1.40 26.93
CA VAL A 981 -1.51 1.97 26.50
C VAL A 981 -1.71 3.31 25.79
N LEU A 982 -2.65 3.38 24.84
CA LEU A 982 -2.91 4.59 24.05
C LEU A 982 -3.44 5.75 24.90
N LEU A 983 -4.35 5.50 25.84
CA LEU A 983 -4.95 6.55 26.67
C LEU A 983 -4.07 7.00 27.85
N THR A 984 -3.08 6.20 28.24
CA THR A 984 -2.13 6.58 29.30
C THR A 984 -1.20 7.71 28.85
N VAL A 985 -0.91 7.83 27.55
CA VAL A 985 -0.10 8.93 26.99
C VAL A 985 -0.74 10.30 27.18
N PRO A 986 -1.96 10.57 26.65
CA PRO A 986 -2.62 11.86 26.88
C PRO A 986 -2.98 12.07 28.35
N ALA A 987 -3.22 11.01 29.14
CA ALA A 987 -3.36 11.14 30.59
C ALA A 987 -2.08 11.72 31.23
N ALA A 988 -0.90 11.17 30.93
CA ALA A 988 0.35 11.66 31.51
C ALA A 988 0.69 13.08 31.06
N LEU A 989 0.38 13.44 29.81
CA LEU A 989 0.54 14.82 29.32
C LEU A 989 -0.42 15.78 30.04
N ALA A 990 -1.69 15.39 30.23
CA ALA A 990 -2.66 16.17 31.01
C ALA A 990 -2.27 16.28 32.49
N ALA A 991 -1.61 15.26 33.07
CA ALA A 991 -1.08 15.31 34.43
C ALA A 991 0.05 16.33 34.54
N ILE A 992 0.92 16.43 33.52
CA ILE A 992 1.99 17.43 33.48
C ILE A 992 1.41 18.83 33.29
N SER A 993 0.43 19.03 32.41
CA SER A 993 -0.21 20.34 32.25
C SER A 993 -0.91 20.78 33.54
N TRP A 994 -1.60 19.86 34.23
CA TRP A 994 -2.17 20.12 35.55
C TRP A 994 -1.10 20.46 36.59
N TRP A 995 0.02 19.74 36.62
CA TRP A 995 1.15 20.01 37.51
C TRP A 995 1.75 21.40 37.27
N HIS A 996 1.88 21.81 36.01
CA HIS A 996 2.33 23.15 35.62
C HIS A 996 1.35 24.24 36.05
N GLU A 997 0.04 24.03 35.86
CA GLU A 997 -1.01 24.93 36.36
C GLU A 997 -0.92 25.08 37.89
N ALA A 998 -0.69 23.99 38.61
CA ALA A 998 -0.61 23.99 40.07
C ALA A 998 0.65 24.70 40.62
N LEU A 999 1.80 24.54 39.97
CA LEU A 999 3.06 25.11 40.43
C LEU A 999 3.44 26.45 39.79
N GLN A 1000 2.66 26.95 38.83
CA GLN A 1000 2.96 28.16 38.03
C GLN A 1000 4.35 28.10 37.35
N LEU A 1001 4.84 26.90 37.09
CA LEU A 1001 6.07 26.64 36.35
C LEU A 1001 5.67 26.09 34.98
N ARG A 1002 6.34 26.48 33.89
CA ARG A 1002 6.21 25.82 32.59
C ARG A 1002 7.60 25.50 32.08
N TRP A 1003 7.87 24.25 31.73
CA TRP A 1003 9.09 23.95 31.00
C TRP A 1003 8.91 24.26 29.51
N THR A 1004 10.02 24.29 28.77
CA THR A 1004 10.02 24.49 27.32
C THR A 1004 9.91 23.15 26.61
N GLU A 1005 9.19 23.09 25.49
CA GLU A 1005 9.25 21.93 24.59
C GLU A 1005 10.70 21.72 24.12
N PRO A 1006 11.23 20.48 24.17
CA PRO A 1006 10.56 19.18 24.26
C PRO A 1006 10.39 18.60 25.68
N ALA A 1007 10.74 19.32 26.75
CA ALA A 1007 10.87 18.78 28.10
C ALA A 1007 9.56 18.17 28.62
N ASP A 1008 8.45 18.87 28.40
CA ASP A 1008 7.09 18.45 28.80
C ASP A 1008 6.69 17.15 28.12
N SER A 1009 6.92 17.06 26.81
CA SER A 1009 6.67 15.87 26.01
C SER A 1009 7.52 14.67 26.49
N VAL A 1010 8.82 14.88 26.74
CA VAL A 1010 9.73 13.82 27.20
C VAL A 1010 9.34 13.34 28.60
N ALA A 1011 9.03 14.25 29.52
CA ALA A 1011 8.60 13.91 30.87
C ALA A 1011 7.25 13.21 30.89
N GLY A 1012 6.29 13.63 30.04
CA GLY A 1012 4.96 13.05 29.97
C GLY A 1012 4.99 11.63 29.44
N LEU A 1013 5.72 11.42 28.35
CA LEU A 1013 5.91 10.09 27.79
C LEU A 1013 6.71 9.19 28.73
N SER A 1014 7.72 9.71 29.43
CA SER A 1014 8.48 8.94 30.44
C SER A 1014 7.59 8.54 31.62
N THR A 1015 6.69 9.42 32.05
CA THR A 1015 5.71 9.14 33.11
C THR A 1015 4.71 8.08 32.66
N ALA A 1016 4.17 8.19 31.43
CA ALA A 1016 3.30 7.16 30.86
C ALA A 1016 4.00 5.79 30.76
N ALA A 1017 5.27 5.78 30.31
CA ALA A 1017 6.06 4.56 30.25
C ALA A 1017 6.29 3.95 31.63
N ALA A 1018 6.59 4.76 32.66
CA ALA A 1018 6.76 4.29 34.03
C ALA A 1018 5.47 3.67 34.59
N VAL A 1019 4.32 4.33 34.40
CA VAL A 1019 3.01 3.82 34.84
C VAL A 1019 2.68 2.48 34.17
N LEU A 1020 2.88 2.38 32.86
CA LEU A 1020 2.63 1.15 32.11
C LEU A 1020 3.61 0.02 32.48
N PHE A 1021 4.87 0.37 32.77
CA PHE A 1021 5.87 -0.59 33.24
C PHE A 1021 5.49 -1.16 34.61
N ILE A 1022 5.09 -0.30 35.56
CA ILE A 1022 4.61 -0.71 36.89
C ILE A 1022 3.33 -1.56 36.75
N ALA A 1023 2.40 -1.18 35.87
CA ALA A 1023 1.19 -1.96 35.61
C ALA A 1023 1.51 -3.34 34.98
N GLY A 1024 2.51 -3.41 34.08
CA GLY A 1024 2.99 -4.67 33.51
C GLY A 1024 3.68 -5.56 34.53
N LEU A 1025 4.45 -4.98 35.46
CA LEU A 1025 5.06 -5.68 36.59
C LEU A 1025 4.00 -6.28 37.52
N ALA A 1026 3.05 -5.46 37.98
CA ALA A 1026 1.93 -5.88 38.82
C ALA A 1026 1.05 -6.93 38.11
N GLY A 1027 0.91 -6.81 36.78
CA GLY A 1027 0.19 -7.77 35.94
C GLY A 1027 0.91 -9.10 35.71
N GLY A 1028 2.12 -9.28 36.24
CA GLY A 1028 2.82 -10.57 36.23
C GLY A 1028 3.75 -10.80 35.04
N ARG A 1029 4.19 -9.76 34.30
CA ARG A 1029 5.00 -9.91 33.05
C ARG A 1029 6.19 -10.87 33.15
N PHE A 1030 6.86 -10.94 34.30
CA PHE A 1030 8.05 -11.77 34.51
C PHE A 1030 7.79 -13.13 35.18
N HIS A 1031 6.52 -13.48 35.45
CA HIS A 1031 6.17 -14.74 36.12
C HIS A 1031 6.12 -15.95 35.17
N ALA A 1032 6.09 -15.75 33.85
CA ALA A 1032 6.01 -16.83 32.87
C ALA A 1032 6.80 -16.53 31.58
N PRO A 1033 7.17 -17.57 30.80
CA PRO A 1033 7.91 -17.40 29.56
C PRO A 1033 7.14 -16.61 28.50
N ILE A 1034 7.89 -15.99 27.58
CA ILE A 1034 7.36 -15.12 26.52
C ILE A 1034 6.39 -15.90 25.63
N MET A 1035 5.11 -15.51 25.64
CA MET A 1035 4.09 -16.07 24.77
C MET A 1035 4.38 -15.70 23.30
N SER A 1036 4.03 -16.54 22.33
CA SER A 1036 4.18 -16.18 20.91
C SER A 1036 3.27 -15.00 20.52
N LEU A 1037 3.65 -14.21 19.50
CA LEU A 1037 2.82 -13.11 18.97
C LEU A 1037 1.43 -13.59 18.51
N LYS A 1038 1.30 -14.85 18.09
CA LYS A 1038 0.00 -15.47 17.74
C LYS A 1038 -0.91 -15.67 18.95
N GLY A 1039 -0.34 -15.90 20.14
CA GLY A 1039 -1.09 -16.06 21.39
C GLY A 1039 -1.64 -14.76 21.99
N ILE A 1040 -1.25 -13.59 21.45
CA ILE A 1040 -1.80 -12.29 21.86
C ILE A 1040 -3.25 -12.12 21.36
N GLY A 1041 -3.58 -12.73 20.22
CA GLY A 1041 -4.92 -12.66 19.62
C GLY A 1041 -5.92 -13.68 20.16
N SER A 1042 -5.50 -14.63 20.99
CA SER A 1042 -6.39 -15.64 21.57
C SER A 1042 -7.18 -15.09 22.77
N VAL A 1043 -8.34 -15.69 23.03
CA VAL A 1043 -9.17 -15.39 24.20
C VAL A 1043 -8.67 -16.21 25.38
N HIS A 1044 -8.36 -15.55 26.49
CA HIS A 1044 -7.89 -16.15 27.74
C HIS A 1044 -8.97 -16.02 28.83
N GLN A 1045 -8.92 -16.82 29.89
CA GLN A 1045 -9.81 -16.59 31.04
C GLN A 1045 -9.19 -15.54 31.95
N GLY A 1046 -9.86 -14.39 32.10
CA GLY A 1046 -9.43 -13.33 33.00
C GLY A 1046 -8.15 -12.61 32.54
N TRP A 1047 -7.41 -12.10 33.53
CA TRP A 1047 -6.10 -11.47 33.32
C TRP A 1047 -5.02 -12.53 33.11
N CYS A 1048 -4.17 -12.36 32.09
CA CYS A 1048 -3.08 -13.29 31.81
C CYS A 1048 -1.78 -12.56 31.42
N ASN A 1049 -0.69 -13.31 31.27
CA ASN A 1049 0.62 -12.76 30.90
C ASN A 1049 0.62 -12.03 29.54
N ALA A 1050 -0.34 -12.31 28.64
CA ALA A 1050 -0.47 -11.56 27.39
C ALA A 1050 -0.88 -10.10 27.63
N HIS A 1051 -1.74 -9.82 28.62
CA HIS A 1051 -2.13 -8.47 29.03
C HIS A 1051 -0.91 -7.70 29.56
N ALA A 1052 -0.17 -8.32 30.48
CA ALA A 1052 1.04 -7.74 31.05
C ALA A 1052 2.15 -7.50 30.01
N ARG A 1053 2.26 -8.36 28.99
CA ARG A 1053 3.18 -8.17 27.87
C ARG A 1053 2.83 -6.96 27.01
N ILE A 1054 1.55 -6.75 26.69
CA ILE A 1054 1.13 -5.58 25.92
C ILE A 1054 1.45 -4.29 26.68
N LEU A 1055 1.23 -4.25 28.00
CA LEU A 1055 1.58 -3.10 28.83
C LEU A 1055 3.09 -2.83 28.82
N HIS A 1056 3.91 -3.85 29.04
CA HIS A 1056 5.37 -3.73 29.03
C HIS A 1056 5.92 -3.31 27.65
N LEU A 1057 5.40 -3.91 26.57
CA LEU A 1057 5.76 -3.53 25.20
C LEU A 1057 5.32 -2.10 24.88
N GLY A 1058 4.11 -1.71 25.33
CA GLY A 1058 3.63 -0.34 25.27
C GLY A 1058 4.55 0.65 26.01
N ALA A 1059 4.98 0.29 27.23
CA ALA A 1059 5.91 1.08 28.01
C ALA A 1059 7.25 1.29 27.28
N LEU A 1060 7.83 0.24 26.70
CA LEU A 1060 9.08 0.33 25.94
C LEU A 1060 8.94 1.16 24.67
N LEU A 1061 7.83 1.03 23.95
CA LEU A 1061 7.55 1.83 22.76
C LEU A 1061 7.39 3.31 23.12
N ILE A 1062 6.65 3.63 24.17
CA ILE A 1062 6.45 5.01 24.63
C ILE A 1062 7.76 5.60 25.14
N LEU A 1063 8.57 4.82 25.87
CA LEU A 1063 9.91 5.23 26.31
C LEU A 1063 10.84 5.50 25.11
N GLY A 1064 10.77 4.65 24.08
CA GLY A 1064 11.50 4.85 22.82
C GLY A 1064 11.03 6.10 22.07
N MET A 1065 9.73 6.40 22.06
CA MET A 1065 9.18 7.65 21.51
C MET A 1065 9.65 8.89 22.30
N ALA A 1066 9.63 8.83 23.63
CA ALA A 1066 10.19 9.87 24.49
C ALA A 1066 11.67 10.10 24.17
N GLY A 1067 12.43 9.01 24.04
CA GLY A 1067 13.83 9.03 23.67
C GLY A 1067 14.09 9.66 22.31
N LEU A 1068 13.26 9.33 21.30
CA LEU A 1068 13.38 9.89 19.96
C LEU A 1068 13.07 11.39 19.94
N ILE A 1069 11.96 11.82 20.56
CA ILE A 1069 11.58 13.24 20.66
C ILE A 1069 12.69 14.03 21.35
N GLY A 1070 13.17 13.53 22.50
CA GLY A 1070 14.31 14.13 23.19
C GLY A 1070 15.55 14.19 22.31
N ALA A 1071 15.93 13.09 21.63
CA ALA A 1071 17.14 13.03 20.81
C ALA A 1071 17.09 13.97 19.59
N THR A 1072 15.91 14.29 19.06
CA THR A 1072 15.74 15.26 17.96
C THR A 1072 15.88 16.72 18.39
N SER A 1073 15.81 17.00 19.69
CA SER A 1073 15.91 18.35 20.21
C SER A 1073 17.34 18.91 20.21
N PHE A 1074 17.46 20.22 20.42
CA PHE A 1074 18.72 20.93 20.61
C PHE A 1074 18.92 21.20 22.12
N GLY A 1075 20.14 21.02 22.62
CA GLY A 1075 20.50 21.28 24.03
C GLY A 1075 20.58 20.03 24.93
N THR A 1076 20.45 20.23 26.25
CA THR A 1076 20.65 19.18 27.28
C THR A 1076 19.68 18.00 27.16
N TRP A 1077 18.45 18.25 26.70
CA TRP A 1077 17.41 17.23 26.50
C TRP A 1077 17.75 16.21 25.40
N ALA A 1078 18.66 16.54 24.49
CA ALA A 1078 19.15 15.58 23.49
C ALA A 1078 19.89 14.41 24.13
N TYR A 1079 20.67 14.65 25.19
CA TYR A 1079 21.37 13.60 25.93
C TYR A 1079 20.37 12.72 26.69
N THR A 1080 19.40 13.33 27.36
CA THR A 1080 18.32 12.61 28.05
C THR A 1080 17.55 11.73 27.08
N GLY A 1081 17.15 12.25 25.91
CA GLY A 1081 16.49 11.47 24.88
C GLY A 1081 17.34 10.31 24.34
N CYS A 1082 18.64 10.54 24.10
CA CYS A 1082 19.57 9.50 23.70
C CYS A 1082 19.67 8.37 24.73
N ILE A 1083 19.75 8.70 26.02
CA ILE A 1083 19.80 7.72 27.12
C ILE A 1083 18.50 6.91 27.18
N LEU A 1084 17.34 7.57 27.13
CA LEU A 1084 16.04 6.89 27.14
C LEU A 1084 15.87 5.94 25.95
N LEU A 1085 16.33 6.35 24.76
CA LEU A 1085 16.28 5.51 23.55
C LEU A 1085 17.17 4.26 23.69
N VAL A 1086 18.36 4.42 24.27
CA VAL A 1086 19.26 3.29 24.56
C VAL A 1086 18.63 2.34 25.57
N VAL A 1087 18.12 2.85 26.69
CA VAL A 1087 17.44 2.04 27.72
C VAL A 1087 16.26 1.27 27.11
N ALA A 1088 15.42 1.94 26.31
CA ALA A 1088 14.28 1.31 25.64
C ALA A 1088 14.72 0.19 24.67
N ALA A 1089 15.75 0.44 23.85
CA ALA A 1089 16.23 -0.53 22.87
C ALA A 1089 16.87 -1.77 23.52
N PHE A 1090 17.70 -1.57 24.55
CA PHE A 1090 18.31 -2.69 25.30
C PHE A 1090 17.27 -3.47 26.09
N ALA A 1091 16.34 -2.78 26.76
CA ALA A 1091 15.26 -3.45 27.48
C ALA A 1091 14.35 -4.25 26.51
N ALA A 1092 14.04 -3.73 25.32
CA ALA A 1092 13.31 -4.47 24.29
C ALA A 1092 14.08 -5.69 23.77
N GLY A 1093 15.38 -5.50 23.46
CA GLY A 1093 16.30 -6.57 23.03
C GLY A 1093 16.34 -7.74 24.02
N TRP A 1094 16.40 -7.42 25.31
CA TRP A 1094 16.48 -8.40 26.40
C TRP A 1094 15.13 -9.08 26.71
N THR A 1095 14.06 -8.29 26.81
CA THR A 1095 12.79 -8.76 27.40
C THR A 1095 11.77 -9.27 26.38
N GLU A 1096 11.76 -8.76 25.14
CA GLU A 1096 10.66 -9.01 24.18
C GLU A 1096 10.98 -9.99 23.06
N PHE A 1097 12.26 -10.13 22.69
CA PHE A 1097 12.65 -11.07 21.64
C PHE A 1097 12.64 -12.52 22.15
N PRO A 1098 12.17 -13.49 21.32
CA PRO A 1098 12.31 -14.90 21.62
C PRO A 1098 13.80 -15.28 21.69
N VAL A 1099 14.14 -16.31 22.47
CA VAL A 1099 15.54 -16.69 22.77
C VAL A 1099 16.43 -16.79 21.53
N SER A 1100 15.90 -17.31 20.41
CA SER A 1100 16.61 -17.41 19.13
C SER A 1100 16.95 -16.09 18.46
N LEU A 1101 16.20 -15.02 18.75
CA LEU A 1101 16.36 -13.68 18.17
C LEU A 1101 16.86 -12.64 19.18
N ARG A 1102 16.99 -12.99 20.47
CA ARG A 1102 17.52 -12.06 21.49
C ARG A 1102 18.88 -11.51 21.11
N GLU A 1103 19.74 -12.36 20.57
CA GLU A 1103 21.06 -11.94 20.13
C GLU A 1103 20.97 -10.89 19.02
N THR A 1104 20.17 -11.12 17.98
CA THR A 1104 19.93 -10.13 16.91
C THR A 1104 19.24 -8.86 17.42
N GLY A 1105 18.37 -8.97 18.42
CA GLY A 1105 17.73 -7.83 19.07
C GLY A 1105 18.73 -6.97 19.85
N MET A 1106 19.68 -7.60 20.56
CA MET A 1106 20.75 -6.90 21.27
C MET A 1106 21.78 -6.28 20.30
N GLU A 1107 22.07 -6.94 19.20
CA GLU A 1107 22.89 -6.38 18.11
C GLU A 1107 22.23 -5.11 17.52
N ALA A 1108 20.90 -5.13 17.31
CA ALA A 1108 20.16 -3.96 16.87
C ALA A 1108 20.16 -2.83 17.93
N ALA A 1109 20.01 -3.18 19.21
CA ALA A 1109 20.09 -2.21 20.31
C ALA A 1109 21.47 -1.54 20.40
N LEU A 1110 22.55 -2.27 20.11
CA LEU A 1110 23.90 -1.71 20.03
C LEU A 1110 24.04 -0.68 18.90
N LEU A 1111 23.42 -0.92 17.74
CA LEU A 1111 23.39 0.05 16.64
C LEU A 1111 22.59 1.30 17.00
N VAL A 1112 21.49 1.16 17.73
CA VAL A 1112 20.74 2.29 18.28
C VAL A 1112 21.61 3.09 19.25
N ALA A 1113 22.35 2.42 20.14
CA ALA A 1113 23.28 3.11 21.03
C ALA A 1113 24.43 3.80 20.29
N ALA A 1114 24.95 3.20 19.21
CA ALA A 1114 25.92 3.86 18.35
C ALA A 1114 25.34 5.12 17.68
N ALA A 1115 24.08 5.07 17.21
CA ALA A 1115 23.41 6.25 16.66
C ALA A 1115 23.17 7.34 17.73
N SER A 1116 22.76 6.94 18.93
CA SER A 1116 22.57 7.84 20.07
C SER A 1116 23.89 8.49 20.52
N ALA A 1117 24.99 7.75 20.53
CA ALA A 1117 26.32 8.29 20.85
C ALA A 1117 26.79 9.28 19.77
N GLN A 1118 26.55 8.98 18.49
CA GLN A 1118 26.82 9.94 17.41
C GLN A 1118 25.97 11.20 17.58
N ARG A 1119 24.67 11.06 17.89
CA ARG A 1119 23.80 12.22 18.12
C ARG A 1119 24.30 13.05 19.30
N GLY A 1120 24.66 12.43 20.42
CA GLY A 1120 25.28 13.12 21.56
C GLY A 1120 26.54 13.88 21.15
N TRP A 1121 27.40 13.27 20.33
CA TRP A 1121 28.59 13.94 19.79
C TRP A 1121 28.24 15.13 18.86
N THR A 1122 27.18 15.02 18.05
CA THR A 1122 26.73 16.13 17.20
C THR A 1122 26.22 17.31 18.00
N VAL A 1123 25.56 17.06 19.13
CA VAL A 1123 25.05 18.13 20.00
C VAL A 1123 26.19 18.77 20.77
N TYR A 1124 27.16 17.98 21.25
CA TYR A 1124 28.33 18.50 21.96
C TYR A 1124 29.19 19.46 21.12
N ARG A 1125 29.25 19.21 19.80
CA ARG A 1125 30.12 19.96 18.88
C ARG A 1125 29.37 20.97 17.99
N ASP A 1126 28.07 21.18 18.25
CA ASP A 1126 27.19 22.01 17.40
C ASP A 1126 27.23 21.61 15.91
N GLY A 1127 27.29 20.30 15.65
CA GLY A 1127 27.37 19.70 14.32
C GLY A 1127 28.63 18.85 14.11
N ILE A 1128 28.51 17.85 13.25
CA ILE A 1128 29.64 17.03 12.80
C ILE A 1128 29.69 17.11 11.27
N ASP A 1129 30.89 17.35 10.74
CA ASP A 1129 31.12 17.28 9.30
C ASP A 1129 30.80 15.87 8.77
N LEU A 1130 30.15 15.79 7.62
CA LEU A 1130 29.71 14.57 6.97
C LEU A 1130 30.83 13.52 6.86
N PHE A 1131 32.08 13.97 6.66
CA PHE A 1131 33.25 13.09 6.68
C PHE A 1131 33.38 12.34 8.00
N TRP A 1132 33.49 13.04 9.13
CA TRP A 1132 33.69 12.43 10.45
C TRP A 1132 32.46 11.63 10.91
N GLY A 1133 31.26 12.07 10.54
CA GLY A 1133 30.04 11.29 10.76
C GLY A 1133 30.03 9.96 10.01
N THR A 1134 30.55 9.93 8.78
CA THR A 1134 30.70 8.69 8.00
C THR A 1134 31.81 7.80 8.57
N GLN A 1135 32.95 8.37 8.95
CA GLN A 1135 34.07 7.61 9.54
C GLN A 1135 33.70 6.95 10.87
N TYR A 1136 32.85 7.59 11.68
CA TYR A 1136 32.30 6.98 12.89
C TYR A 1136 31.63 5.63 12.61
N TRP A 1137 30.76 5.56 11.60
CA TRP A 1137 30.09 4.31 11.21
C TRP A 1137 31.02 3.28 10.58
N VAL A 1138 32.06 3.71 9.85
CA VAL A 1138 33.11 2.82 9.34
C VAL A 1138 33.77 2.06 10.50
N VAL A 1139 34.12 2.77 11.58
CA VAL A 1139 34.76 2.18 12.76
C VAL A 1139 33.79 1.27 13.52
N ILE A 1140 32.56 1.71 13.79
CA ILE A 1140 31.54 0.90 14.50
C ILE A 1140 31.28 -0.42 13.76
N LEU A 1141 31.07 -0.38 12.44
CA LEU A 1141 30.84 -1.58 11.65
C LEU A 1141 32.08 -2.47 11.53
N ALA A 1142 33.29 -1.90 11.51
CA ALA A 1142 34.54 -2.66 11.53
C ALA A 1142 34.74 -3.40 12.86
N LEU A 1143 34.47 -2.74 13.99
CA LEU A 1143 34.50 -3.35 15.33
C LEU A 1143 33.46 -4.47 15.44
N PHE A 1144 32.25 -4.22 14.94
CA PHE A 1144 31.17 -5.21 14.96
C PHE A 1144 31.48 -6.41 14.05
N ALA A 1145 32.09 -6.19 12.88
CA ALA A 1145 32.61 -7.26 12.04
C ALA A 1145 33.72 -8.06 12.74
N GLY A 1146 34.65 -7.40 13.43
CA GLY A 1146 35.71 -8.03 14.23
C GLY A 1146 35.14 -8.94 15.33
N TYR A 1147 34.11 -8.45 16.04
CA TYR A 1147 33.39 -9.24 17.04
C TYR A 1147 32.73 -10.49 16.45
N GLU A 1148 32.06 -10.36 15.30
CA GLU A 1148 31.47 -11.51 14.59
C GLU A 1148 32.52 -12.50 14.06
N PHE A 1149 33.72 -12.02 13.68
CA PHE A 1149 34.85 -12.89 13.32
C PHE A 1149 35.37 -13.69 14.53
N MET A 1150 35.47 -13.08 15.71
CA MET A 1150 35.84 -13.78 16.95
C MET A 1150 34.84 -14.89 17.29
N ARG A 1151 33.55 -14.68 17.00
CA ARG A 1151 32.46 -15.66 17.18
C ARG A 1151 32.38 -16.72 16.07
N ARG A 1152 33.34 -16.77 15.15
CA ARG A 1152 33.40 -17.70 14.00
C ARG A 1152 32.22 -17.60 13.01
N ARG A 1153 31.49 -16.47 12.99
CA ARG A 1153 30.36 -16.23 12.06
C ARG A 1153 30.81 -15.55 10.78
N GLY A 1154 31.68 -16.23 10.04
CA GLY A 1154 32.41 -15.65 8.91
C GLY A 1154 31.54 -15.02 7.80
N ALA A 1155 30.31 -15.50 7.58
CA ALA A 1155 29.41 -14.95 6.55
C ALA A 1155 28.86 -13.56 6.94
N ARG A 1156 28.32 -13.41 8.15
CA ARG A 1156 27.80 -12.13 8.67
C ARG A 1156 28.92 -11.10 8.83
N ALA A 1157 30.06 -11.53 9.39
CA ALA A 1157 31.25 -10.69 9.54
C ALA A 1157 31.77 -10.15 8.19
N THR A 1158 31.70 -10.96 7.13
CA THR A 1158 32.10 -10.53 5.77
C THR A 1158 31.14 -9.48 5.21
N VAL A 1159 29.83 -9.58 5.46
CA VAL A 1159 28.85 -8.57 5.04
C VAL A 1159 29.07 -7.25 5.78
N LEU A 1160 29.28 -7.30 7.09
CA LEU A 1160 29.53 -6.10 7.92
C LEU A 1160 30.85 -5.42 7.54
N LEU A 1161 31.93 -6.18 7.35
CA LEU A 1161 33.21 -5.65 6.90
C LEU A 1161 33.11 -5.08 5.47
N GLY A 1162 32.29 -5.71 4.62
CA GLY A 1162 31.96 -5.20 3.29
C GLY A 1162 31.20 -3.86 3.33
N ALA A 1163 30.24 -3.72 4.24
CA ALA A 1163 29.51 -2.47 4.45
C ALA A 1163 30.44 -1.36 4.98
N SER A 1164 31.32 -1.68 5.93
CA SER A 1164 32.36 -0.77 6.44
C SER A 1164 33.31 -0.31 5.33
N ALA A 1165 33.81 -1.24 4.50
CA ALA A 1165 34.69 -0.90 3.37
C ALA A 1165 33.98 -0.06 2.29
N GLY A 1166 32.69 -0.34 2.03
CA GLY A 1166 31.87 0.48 1.12
C GLY A 1166 31.68 1.91 1.63
N LEU A 1167 31.37 2.08 2.92
CA LEU A 1167 31.26 3.39 3.57
C LEU A 1167 32.60 4.13 3.60
N LEU A 1168 33.72 3.41 3.81
CA LEU A 1168 35.07 3.98 3.73
C LEU A 1168 35.36 4.54 2.33
N SER A 1169 34.96 3.82 1.28
CA SER A 1169 35.08 4.29 -0.10
C SER A 1169 34.21 5.52 -0.42
N LEU A 1170 32.98 5.57 0.10
CA LEU A 1170 32.13 6.76 -0.04
C LEU A 1170 32.71 7.94 0.75
N GLY A 1171 33.21 7.70 1.96
CA GLY A 1171 33.85 8.72 2.80
C GLY A 1171 35.12 9.29 2.18
N ALA A 1172 35.84 8.52 1.37
CA ALA A 1172 37.03 8.99 0.64
C ALA A 1172 36.73 10.05 -0.43
N ILE A 1173 35.46 10.20 -0.85
CA ILE A 1173 35.02 11.23 -1.80
C ILE A 1173 34.75 12.56 -1.08
N ALA A 1174 34.47 12.51 0.23
CA ALA A 1174 34.01 13.64 1.04
C ALA A 1174 35.18 14.41 1.71
N GLY A 1175 35.94 15.15 0.89
CA GLY A 1175 36.85 16.21 1.35
C GLY A 1175 38.33 15.82 1.43
N TRP A 1176 39.20 16.74 1.00
CA TRP A 1176 40.61 16.45 0.65
C TRP A 1176 41.63 17.24 1.48
N THR A 1177 41.43 17.35 2.80
CA THR A 1177 42.45 17.97 3.67
C THR A 1177 43.56 16.95 4.02
N PRO A 1178 44.82 17.39 4.25
CA PRO A 1178 45.94 16.47 4.52
C PRO A 1178 45.67 15.48 5.67
N GLY A 1179 45.01 15.93 6.74
CA GLY A 1179 44.63 15.07 7.87
C GLY A 1179 43.60 14.00 7.52
N ARG A 1180 42.62 14.30 6.65
CA ARG A 1180 41.62 13.31 6.18
C ARG A 1180 42.24 12.29 5.24
N GLN A 1181 43.16 12.74 4.38
CA GLN A 1181 43.89 11.88 3.45
C GLN A 1181 44.74 10.85 4.19
N LEU A 1182 45.44 11.28 5.25
CA LEU A 1182 46.23 10.38 6.10
C LEU A 1182 45.33 9.36 6.83
N TRP A 1183 44.17 9.78 7.33
CA TRP A 1183 43.19 8.87 7.94
C TRP A 1183 42.68 7.80 6.95
N ILE A 1184 42.30 8.21 5.74
CA ILE A 1184 41.81 7.29 4.70
C ILE A 1184 42.91 6.31 4.28
N LEU A 1185 44.16 6.78 4.14
CA LEU A 1185 45.30 5.91 3.83
C LEU A 1185 45.53 4.87 4.93
N LEU A 1186 45.51 5.28 6.20
CA LEU A 1186 45.61 4.37 7.34
C LEU A 1186 44.45 3.37 7.35
N ALA A 1187 43.23 3.82 7.08
CA ALA A 1187 42.04 2.96 7.05
C ALA A 1187 42.10 1.90 5.93
N TYR A 1188 42.52 2.26 4.72
CA TYR A 1188 42.71 1.29 3.63
C TYR A 1188 43.87 0.33 3.88
N THR A 1189 44.95 0.82 4.50
CA THR A 1189 46.08 -0.02 4.91
C THR A 1189 45.66 -1.00 6.00
N GLY A 1190 44.83 -0.56 6.96
CA GLY A 1190 44.20 -1.41 7.96
C GLY A 1190 43.27 -2.47 7.33
N LEU A 1191 42.47 -2.08 6.32
CA LEU A 1191 41.62 -3.01 5.58
C LEU A 1191 42.44 -4.07 4.81
N LEU A 1192 43.57 -3.67 4.24
CA LEU A 1192 44.53 -4.58 3.58
C LEU A 1192 45.12 -5.57 4.58
N ALA A 1193 45.61 -5.09 5.72
CA ALA A 1193 46.15 -5.93 6.79
C ALA A 1193 45.09 -6.91 7.33
N ALA A 1194 43.87 -6.43 7.58
CA ALA A 1194 42.74 -7.26 7.99
C ALA A 1194 42.40 -8.32 6.93
N GLY A 1195 42.39 -7.96 5.64
CA GLY A 1195 42.17 -8.90 4.54
C GLY A 1195 43.22 -10.01 4.48
N LEU A 1196 44.48 -9.68 4.77
CA LEU A 1196 45.59 -10.64 4.81
C LEU A 1196 45.48 -11.59 6.01
N LEU A 1197 45.21 -11.04 7.21
CA LEU A 1197 45.02 -11.82 8.44
C LEU A 1197 43.81 -12.76 8.33
N LEU A 1198 42.72 -12.30 7.72
CA LEU A 1198 41.50 -13.09 7.53
C LEU A 1198 41.56 -14.04 6.32
N ASN A 1199 42.65 -14.03 5.54
CA ASN A 1199 42.83 -14.78 4.30
C ASN A 1199 41.66 -14.59 3.29
N ARG A 1200 41.11 -13.37 3.23
CA ARG A 1200 39.97 -13.01 2.37
C ARG A 1200 40.44 -12.15 1.20
N ARG A 1201 40.52 -12.78 0.02
CA ARG A 1201 41.00 -12.14 -1.23
C ARG A 1201 40.29 -10.82 -1.55
N THR A 1202 38.99 -10.71 -1.27
CA THR A 1202 38.20 -9.50 -1.59
C THR A 1202 38.72 -8.27 -0.84
N PHE A 1203 38.96 -8.37 0.47
CA PHE A 1203 39.45 -7.24 1.28
C PHE A 1203 40.93 -6.92 1.03
N VAL A 1204 41.74 -7.94 0.69
CA VAL A 1204 43.12 -7.71 0.25
C VAL A 1204 43.14 -6.88 -1.03
N ILE A 1205 42.32 -7.22 -2.02
CA ILE A 1205 42.24 -6.46 -3.27
C ILE A 1205 41.69 -5.05 -3.00
N TRP A 1206 40.61 -4.95 -2.23
CA TRP A 1206 39.95 -3.68 -1.97
C TRP A 1206 40.84 -2.70 -1.19
N GLY A 1207 41.53 -3.20 -0.15
CA GLY A 1207 42.52 -2.45 0.62
C GLY A 1207 43.74 -2.07 -0.22
N ALA A 1208 44.29 -2.99 -1.01
CA ALA A 1208 45.46 -2.72 -1.86
C ALA A 1208 45.17 -1.68 -2.96
N VAL A 1209 43.98 -1.74 -3.57
CA VAL A 1209 43.54 -0.76 -4.57
C VAL A 1209 43.33 0.60 -3.89
N GLY A 1210 42.65 0.64 -2.74
CA GLY A 1210 42.42 1.87 -1.99
C GLY A 1210 43.71 2.52 -1.51
N SER A 1211 44.63 1.76 -0.92
CA SER A 1211 45.94 2.25 -0.48
C SER A 1211 46.80 2.70 -1.66
N GLY A 1212 46.79 1.95 -2.77
CA GLY A 1212 47.52 2.29 -3.99
C GLY A 1212 47.03 3.61 -4.60
N LEU A 1213 45.72 3.81 -4.70
CA LEU A 1213 45.12 5.06 -5.19
C LEU A 1213 45.48 6.25 -4.28
N MET A 1214 45.47 6.06 -2.96
CA MET A 1214 45.83 7.12 -2.01
C MET A 1214 47.34 7.46 -2.08
N VAL A 1215 48.21 6.46 -2.22
CA VAL A 1215 49.65 6.68 -2.40
C VAL A 1215 49.95 7.37 -3.74
N LEU A 1216 49.30 6.96 -4.83
CA LEU A 1216 49.43 7.63 -6.13
C LEU A 1216 48.98 9.09 -6.08
N TRP A 1217 47.95 9.39 -5.29
CA TRP A 1217 47.52 10.77 -5.04
C TRP A 1217 48.55 11.56 -4.22
N PHE A 1218 49.14 10.93 -3.20
CA PHE A 1218 50.16 11.53 -2.32
C PHE A 1218 51.49 11.79 -3.06
N LEU A 1219 51.81 10.95 -4.05
CA LEU A 1219 53.01 11.04 -4.90
C LEU A 1219 53.02 12.25 -5.85
N ARG A 1220 51.99 13.09 -5.85
CA ARG A 1220 51.94 14.35 -6.61
C ARG A 1220 52.99 15.38 -6.16
N GLY A 1221 53.69 15.19 -5.03
CA GLY A 1221 54.66 16.17 -4.51
C GLY A 1221 55.93 15.61 -3.86
N TYR A 1222 56.92 15.17 -4.66
CA TYR A 1222 58.32 14.88 -4.27
C TYR A 1222 58.63 13.50 -3.66
N THR A 1223 59.44 12.68 -4.36
CA THR A 1223 60.62 11.87 -3.89
C THR A 1223 61.04 10.90 -5.01
N PHE A 1224 61.71 11.39 -6.06
CA PHE A 1224 61.96 10.61 -7.28
C PHE A 1224 63.30 9.85 -7.31
N LEU A 1225 64.32 10.24 -6.54
CA LEU A 1225 65.66 9.64 -6.67
C LEU A 1225 65.80 8.27 -5.95
N LEU A 1226 65.08 8.08 -4.83
CA LEU A 1226 65.25 6.92 -3.95
C LEU A 1226 64.63 5.63 -4.53
N LEU A 1227 63.55 5.77 -5.32
CA LEU A 1227 62.83 4.64 -5.92
C LEU A 1227 63.58 4.02 -7.10
N PHE A 1228 64.36 4.81 -7.84
CA PHE A 1228 65.15 4.34 -9.00
C PHE A 1228 66.28 3.40 -8.57
N VAL A 1229 66.97 3.73 -7.48
CA VAL A 1229 68.08 2.93 -6.93
C VAL A 1229 67.58 1.63 -6.31
N LEU A 1230 66.44 1.66 -5.60
CA LEU A 1230 65.86 0.48 -4.97
C LEU A 1230 65.31 -0.53 -6.00
N ALA A 1231 64.67 -0.02 -7.06
CA ALA A 1231 64.16 -0.84 -8.18
C ALA A 1231 65.29 -1.56 -8.93
N GLY A 1232 66.39 -0.86 -9.23
CA GLY A 1232 67.57 -1.45 -9.87
C GLY A 1232 68.20 -2.57 -9.04
N GLY A 1233 68.30 -2.38 -7.73
CA GLY A 1233 68.85 -3.39 -6.80
C GLY A 1233 68.01 -4.68 -6.75
N LEU A 1234 66.68 -4.56 -6.69
CA LEU A 1234 65.78 -5.72 -6.62
C LEU A 1234 65.76 -6.54 -7.91
N ILE A 1235 65.85 -5.89 -9.07
CA ILE A 1235 65.89 -6.56 -10.38
C ILE A 1235 67.20 -7.33 -10.57
N ALA A 1236 68.34 -6.73 -10.18
CA ALA A 1236 69.64 -7.38 -10.27
C ALA A 1236 69.72 -8.65 -9.38
N VAL A 1237 69.19 -8.58 -8.16
CA VAL A 1237 69.18 -9.72 -7.22
C VAL A 1237 68.25 -10.84 -7.70
N ALA A 1238 67.07 -10.51 -8.25
CA ALA A 1238 66.13 -11.49 -8.78
C ALA A 1238 66.71 -12.24 -10.00
N LEU A 1239 67.35 -11.53 -10.93
CA LEU A 1239 67.98 -12.13 -12.11
C LEU A 1239 69.22 -12.97 -11.76
N TRP A 1240 70.04 -12.49 -10.82
CA TRP A 1240 71.21 -13.23 -10.33
C TRP A 1240 70.84 -14.54 -9.63
N ARG A 1241 69.76 -14.52 -8.83
CA ARG A 1241 69.26 -15.72 -8.15
C ARG A 1241 68.65 -16.73 -9.12
N LEU A 1242 68.01 -16.27 -10.20
CA LEU A 1242 67.48 -17.12 -11.27
C LEU A 1242 68.61 -17.79 -12.07
N ALA A 1243 69.69 -17.06 -12.37
CA ALA A 1243 70.83 -17.57 -13.13
C ALA A 1243 71.67 -18.61 -12.35
N ARG A 1244 71.74 -18.50 -11.00
CA ARG A 1244 72.51 -19.44 -10.17
C ARG A 1244 71.83 -20.79 -9.94
N MET A 1245 70.52 -20.91 -10.16
CA MET A 1245 69.81 -22.20 -9.98
C MET A 1245 70.07 -23.21 -11.12
N GLY A 1246 70.67 -22.79 -12.24
CA GLY A 1246 71.12 -23.70 -13.29
C GLY A 1246 72.41 -24.47 -12.96
N LYS A 1247 73.08 -24.19 -11.83
CA LYS A 1247 74.40 -24.76 -11.49
C LYS A 1247 74.43 -25.60 -10.21
N ARG A 1248 73.28 -25.96 -9.62
CA ARG A 1248 73.24 -26.87 -8.46
C ARG A 1248 72.47 -28.13 -8.81
N GLN A 1249 73.20 -29.12 -9.28
CA GLN A 1249 72.79 -30.52 -9.26
C GLN A 1249 73.98 -31.33 -8.75
N PRO A 1250 73.80 -32.12 -7.69
CA PRO A 1250 74.40 -33.46 -7.65
C PRO A 1250 73.40 -34.50 -7.06
N PRO A 1251 73.76 -35.79 -6.97
CA PRO A 1251 73.39 -36.85 -7.90
C PRO A 1251 72.16 -37.67 -7.43
N GLN A 1252 71.68 -38.52 -8.34
CA GLN A 1252 70.66 -39.54 -8.12
C GLN A 1252 70.95 -40.39 -6.87
N HIS A 1253 69.92 -40.58 -6.03
CA HIS A 1253 69.83 -41.75 -5.16
C HIS A 1253 68.50 -42.48 -5.44
N THR A 1254 68.69 -43.71 -5.88
CA THR A 1254 67.78 -44.84 -6.03
C THR A 1254 67.24 -45.29 -4.66
N GLY A 1255 65.96 -45.68 -4.61
CA GLY A 1255 65.33 -46.31 -3.44
C GLY A 1255 63.81 -46.15 -3.40
N ALA A 1256 63.09 -47.18 -3.86
CA ALA A 1256 61.63 -47.35 -3.96
C ALA A 1256 60.91 -47.40 -2.58
N PRO A 1257 59.57 -47.55 -2.44
CA PRO A 1257 58.57 -47.88 -3.47
C PRO A 1257 57.26 -47.06 -3.48
N ALA A 1258 56.52 -47.27 -4.57
CA ALA A 1258 55.24 -46.67 -4.92
C ALA A 1258 54.09 -47.07 -3.97
N ALA A 1259 53.19 -46.13 -3.73
CA ALA A 1259 51.84 -46.36 -3.23
C ALA A 1259 50.83 -45.72 -4.20
N PRO A 1260 49.61 -46.28 -4.34
CA PRO A 1260 48.97 -46.51 -5.62
C PRO A 1260 48.13 -45.33 -6.13
N VAL A 1261 48.03 -45.28 -7.46
CA VAL A 1261 47.02 -44.50 -8.21
C VAL A 1261 45.65 -45.14 -7.97
N PRO A 1262 44.59 -44.39 -7.59
CA PRO A 1262 43.24 -44.89 -7.72
C PRO A 1262 42.83 -44.83 -9.19
N GLU A 1263 42.72 -46.02 -9.75
CA GLU A 1263 42.17 -46.35 -11.05
C GLU A 1263 40.68 -45.96 -11.13
N ALA A 1264 40.23 -45.65 -12.34
CA ALA A 1264 38.88 -45.25 -12.66
C ALA A 1264 37.85 -46.34 -12.29
N ALA A 1265 36.87 -45.98 -11.45
CA ALA A 1265 35.70 -46.82 -11.22
C ALA A 1265 34.65 -46.59 -12.32
N ALA A 1266 34.36 -47.69 -13.01
CA ALA A 1266 33.42 -47.85 -14.09
C ALA A 1266 31.96 -47.52 -13.72
N LEU A 1267 31.19 -47.22 -14.77
CA LEU A 1267 29.73 -47.22 -14.82
C LEU A 1267 29.14 -48.49 -14.21
N VAL A 1268 28.25 -48.35 -13.22
CA VAL A 1268 27.37 -49.42 -12.74
C VAL A 1268 25.92 -48.94 -12.87
N THR A 1269 25.16 -49.70 -13.65
CA THR A 1269 23.70 -49.64 -13.87
C THR A 1269 22.91 -50.24 -12.70
N PRO A 1270 21.63 -49.86 -12.51
CA PRO A 1270 20.83 -50.21 -11.32
C PRO A 1270 20.18 -51.61 -11.39
N PRO A 1271 19.88 -52.25 -10.23
CA PRO A 1271 19.12 -53.50 -10.15
C PRO A 1271 17.57 -53.29 -10.15
N PRO A 1272 16.78 -54.33 -10.50
CA PRO A 1272 15.32 -54.28 -10.70
C PRO A 1272 14.49 -54.36 -9.40
N PRO A 1273 13.17 -54.07 -9.44
CA PRO A 1273 12.30 -54.00 -8.26
C PRO A 1273 11.87 -55.38 -7.72
N PRO A 1274 11.62 -55.53 -6.39
CA PRO A 1274 11.03 -56.74 -5.83
C PRO A 1274 9.49 -56.80 -5.99
N PRO A 1275 8.89 -58.01 -6.01
CA PRO A 1275 7.47 -58.23 -6.26
C PRO A 1275 6.62 -58.19 -4.97
N GLY A 1276 5.37 -57.73 -5.11
CA GLY A 1276 4.17 -58.16 -4.39
C GLY A 1276 4.17 -58.26 -2.86
N ARG A 1277 3.55 -57.27 -2.20
CA ARG A 1277 2.36 -57.44 -1.33
C ARG A 1277 1.66 -56.11 -1.11
#